data_AF-A0A7Y7ADN1-F1
#
_entry.id   AF-A0A7Y7ADN1-F1
#
_cell.length_a   1.000
_cell.length_b   1.000
_cell.length_c   1.000
_cell.angle_alpha   90.00
_cell.angle_beta   90.00
_cell.angle_gamma   90.00
#
_symmetry.space_group_name_H-M   'P 1'
#
loop_
_entity.id
_entity.type
_entity.pdbx_description
1 polymer ?
#
loop_
_entity_poly.entity_id
_entity_poly.type
_entity_poly.pdbx_seq_one_letter_code
_entity_poly.pdbx_strand_id
1 'polypeptide(L)'
;MSKTYLFFLLLTLLFTCLFSPSYAQEVDTVEINGESFFVYPFKVKARSHGLMRIGGKNSLNSITYEIYQELVAERNEEVASKKEFKEMKRQMKKFERKMGKEFSNEEEFKYLNSNKLKKAIRNNPYPLMQQRFSADNDLTPMLDPIPDGKYIQYYMPFCMMNKKGECELVSDQIAGYFTIKNNLLEGEACWIDLQGDTLKHGLFVNGIKEGEWKFERRKLDYDLSKEEVNNYIERGYPTLDTLIEYVSYKNGVQHGPYRKFLNSEYPIDEGYFEDGVPSGTWIERKIVFTGFGDRRKRNRNNELITLKKTYEQNDSLVVNTRWIRKGLANTYRADNDQFDFYPKYDLPNPPRALYEIAFEKEEENLELEEELQGAQYDMDYYEEDYFDEMEFEELMNGGEFGYDDYYARAYDKNEEKLKGRGVLLDSIGGRPKYANMYEVRYDNGQLAYRYSFENGQLIDEDTIFWDNGIAHDVITEVPDSNQYLRSIYDYTGKLYLQLAYDSLGDFIRIQEEFQEEEKFVIEGYEVTGGQSGNFYFYDKYDTLGKDGMVDSTLLFQSWFVDDSTKMYSAMYYPSEKRFSSKGYSSLGNMMMKEDKSYADNFESWTGKRYTYLGDLELEKTSSASFLEYYEPDSIPIQHVRSDQTFNVASEYKLIKAGKPYTGPVNLKFGEKKFKMGKEELNMSLPVANDISEKLRKDLDQFRETGKTKYPIMLGFLDPTELDQDFSTYIFYSFFAGPLDGIFEMNSYGEYSYSDYSEVKKGKDAPARLSRLEGYMIDGKPNGTWVSYDQFGKKMTEANFLKGELNGEAKWYKYAKPMEDDGYSYAQYDYENPLRDSFPKKKVHYLVDVTNYENGKIHGKQTTYSWYGEMTSESYYEDGMLHGKSIERNKIATTEASYKYGDPDGYIRTYLTLTPGDSILLYNLNFQDGLLQGESKSFHTNGKLAKRGFFLDGMPIEDYEAYDSLGVKYHYVKFKYSYPIEEKIWEENELSVRYLFNWEDSIYFEPRDITTSQSLESIISKLGLGGDYFERPYYGRPSLVNKNGINYHMTKYYPNDTISRDGDLSNGRKVGCWKYYSYNGELLYEVDYQDSIIAINDSVRFKSKGVLTDFDREGNLLYQSYVIEMSSKYDCSHSDHYEIRQLYTKWEADDSLGRMNGYVQNFYDNGTLQSEGNMKNGLPDGVWKYYDPFGKLNQYGVYVLGKRNARWLSGDLSKTKYLGDICLNPNLPDLEEEMKYRENLLDIKITNYKMGKALNSQYYDINMNRFIDDEEESVDEMEEE
;
A
#
# COMPACT_ATOMS: atom_id res chain seq x y z
N MET A 1 53.88 -20.91 59.60
CA MET A 1 54.00 -20.09 58.37
C MET A 1 52.66 -20.02 57.62
N SER A 2 51.56 -19.48 58.20
CA SER A 2 50.27 -19.44 57.47
C SER A 2 49.34 -18.27 57.82
N LYS A 3 49.84 -17.19 58.42
CA LYS A 3 49.05 -15.95 58.63
C LYS A 3 49.51 -14.77 57.76
N THR A 4 50.73 -14.80 57.25
CA THR A 4 51.28 -13.72 56.41
C THR A 4 50.88 -13.86 54.94
N TYR A 5 50.62 -15.08 54.44
CA TYR A 5 50.19 -15.30 53.06
C TYR A 5 48.72 -14.94 52.82
N LEU A 6 47.83 -15.18 53.80
CA LEU A 6 46.41 -14.87 53.66
C LEU A 6 46.14 -13.36 53.74
N PHE A 7 46.94 -12.62 54.52
CA PHE A 7 46.84 -11.15 54.61
C PHE A 7 47.44 -10.47 53.37
N PHE A 8 48.45 -11.05 52.73
CA PHE A 8 48.97 -10.55 51.45
C PHE A 8 48.03 -10.86 50.28
N LEU A 9 47.39 -12.04 50.25
CA LEU A 9 46.41 -12.39 49.21
C LEU A 9 45.15 -11.52 49.27
N LEU A 10 44.63 -11.23 50.48
CA LEU A 10 43.48 -10.35 50.67
C LEU A 10 43.80 -8.88 50.37
N LEU A 11 45.03 -8.42 50.62
CA LEU A 11 45.44 -7.05 50.27
C LEU A 11 45.69 -6.89 48.76
N THR A 12 46.17 -7.94 48.07
CA THR A 12 46.29 -7.94 46.61
C THR A 12 44.94 -8.08 45.91
N LEU A 13 43.99 -8.87 46.44
CA LEU A 13 42.63 -8.96 45.89
C LEU A 13 41.82 -7.67 46.12
N LEU A 14 42.02 -6.96 47.25
CA LEU A 14 41.41 -5.64 47.47
C LEU A 14 42.03 -4.54 46.60
N PHE A 15 43.30 -4.65 46.20
CA PHE A 15 43.92 -3.69 45.27
C PHE A 15 43.62 -3.97 43.80
N THR A 16 43.35 -5.23 43.41
CA THR A 16 42.93 -5.57 42.04
C THR A 16 41.43 -5.40 41.78
N CYS A 17 40.59 -5.27 42.82
CA CYS A 17 39.16 -4.96 42.65
C CYS A 17 38.82 -3.46 42.69
N LEU A 18 39.79 -2.57 42.95
CA LEU A 18 39.54 -1.12 43.00
C LEU A 18 40.05 -0.35 41.76
N PHE A 19 40.78 -1.00 40.87
CA PHE A 19 41.12 -0.47 39.55
C PHE A 19 41.24 -1.63 38.58
N SER A 20 40.11 -2.09 38.03
CA SER A 20 40.14 -2.55 36.65
C SER A 20 40.39 -1.28 35.83
N PRO A 21 41.56 -1.06 35.20
CA PRO A 21 41.57 -0.11 34.11
C PRO A 21 40.56 -0.68 33.11
N SER A 22 39.42 -0.01 32.94
CA SER A 22 38.68 -0.17 31.70
C SER A 22 39.69 0.24 30.64
N TYR A 23 40.27 -0.73 29.92
CA TYR A 23 41.06 -0.41 28.76
C TYR A 23 40.07 0.24 27.81
N ALA A 24 40.16 1.57 27.72
CA ALA A 24 39.42 2.29 26.71
C ALA A 24 39.90 1.79 25.36
N GLN A 25 38.98 1.63 24.41
CA GLN A 25 39.33 1.20 23.06
C GLN A 25 40.46 2.09 22.52
N GLU A 26 41.47 1.48 21.90
CA GLU A 26 42.53 2.24 21.22
C GLU A 26 41.90 2.94 20.02
N VAL A 27 41.92 4.27 20.05
CA VAL A 27 41.38 5.13 18.99
C VAL A 27 42.53 5.90 18.38
N ASP A 28 42.53 6.02 17.05
CA ASP A 28 43.57 6.76 16.34
C ASP A 28 43.64 8.21 16.83
N THR A 29 44.85 8.78 16.81
CA THR A 29 45.07 10.18 17.15
C THR A 29 45.60 10.95 15.96
N VAL A 30 45.07 12.16 15.74
CA VAL A 30 45.57 13.09 14.72
C VAL A 30 45.89 14.45 15.34
N GLU A 31 46.88 15.14 14.77
CA GLU A 31 47.24 16.51 15.18
C GLU A 31 46.76 17.51 14.12
N ILE A 32 45.89 18.45 14.51
CA ILE A 32 45.32 19.47 13.62
C ILE A 32 45.61 20.84 14.23
N ASN A 33 46.35 21.68 13.48
CA ASN A 33 46.72 23.04 13.92
C ASN A 33 47.42 23.10 15.30
N GLY A 34 48.14 22.04 15.70
CA GLY A 34 48.84 21.95 16.98
C GLY A 34 47.97 21.49 18.17
N GLU A 35 46.75 21.05 17.91
CA GLU A 35 45.85 20.42 18.89
C GLU A 35 45.64 18.93 18.53
N SER A 36 45.65 18.06 19.53
CA SER A 36 45.48 16.61 19.36
C SER A 36 44.01 16.22 19.48
N PHE A 37 43.54 15.43 18.51
CA PHE A 37 42.19 14.90 18.45
C PHE A 37 42.23 13.37 18.33
N PHE A 38 41.31 12.70 19.00
CA PHE A 38 41.00 11.30 18.75
C PHE A 38 40.10 11.17 17.51
N VAL A 39 40.22 10.07 16.77
CA VAL A 39 39.37 9.79 15.62
C VAL A 39 38.17 8.96 16.09
N TYR A 40 36.98 9.44 15.78
CA TYR A 40 35.74 8.74 16.10
C TYR A 40 35.53 7.55 15.13
N PRO A 41 35.21 6.34 15.62
CA PRO A 41 35.17 5.15 14.76
C PRO A 41 34.09 5.17 13.67
N PHE A 42 32.94 5.82 13.92
CA PHE A 42 31.86 5.88 12.94
C PHE A 42 32.04 7.05 11.97
N LYS A 43 32.25 6.78 10.68
CA LYS A 43 32.37 7.79 9.61
C LYS A 43 31.00 8.27 9.08
N VAL A 44 30.94 9.45 8.46
CA VAL A 44 29.73 10.03 7.85
C VAL A 44 29.66 9.76 6.35
N LYS A 45 28.50 9.33 5.83
CA LYS A 45 28.33 9.06 4.38
C LYS A 45 28.12 10.35 3.58
N ALA A 46 28.95 10.57 2.55
CA ALA A 46 28.69 11.57 1.51
C ALA A 46 27.93 10.93 0.32
N ARG A 47 26.92 11.61 -0.22
CA ARG A 47 26.16 11.14 -1.40
C ARG A 47 26.39 12.08 -2.58
N SER A 48 26.39 11.56 -3.79
CA SER A 48 26.43 12.39 -5.01
C SER A 48 25.03 12.58 -5.59
N HIS A 49 24.75 13.77 -6.11
CA HIS A 49 23.54 14.07 -6.86
C HIS A 49 23.52 13.30 -8.18
N GLY A 50 22.34 12.88 -8.66
CA GLY A 50 22.21 12.19 -9.95
C GLY A 50 22.78 12.96 -11.14
N LEU A 51 22.85 14.30 -11.05
CA LEU A 51 23.42 15.18 -12.08
C LEU A 51 24.96 15.17 -12.12
N MET A 52 25.64 14.59 -11.13
CA MET A 52 27.09 14.41 -11.15
C MET A 52 27.57 13.66 -12.41
N ARG A 53 26.71 12.80 -12.97
CA ARG A 53 26.95 12.05 -14.21
C ARG A 53 27.18 12.94 -15.44
N ILE A 54 26.69 14.19 -15.45
CA ILE A 54 26.84 15.12 -16.58
C ILE A 54 28.31 15.50 -16.76
N GLY A 55 29.01 15.77 -15.66
CA GLY A 55 30.44 16.10 -15.67
C GLY A 55 31.33 14.87 -15.91
N GLY A 56 30.90 13.69 -15.46
CA GLY A 56 31.68 12.46 -15.55
C GLY A 56 31.82 11.89 -16.96
N LYS A 57 32.82 11.01 -17.15
CA LYS A 57 32.84 10.07 -18.28
C LYS A 57 32.03 8.83 -17.92
N ASN A 58 30.69 8.92 -17.93
CA ASN A 58 29.76 7.85 -17.53
C ASN A 58 30.05 7.31 -16.11
N SER A 59 29.30 7.75 -15.11
CA SER A 59 29.70 7.78 -13.68
C SER A 59 30.14 6.46 -13.04
N LEU A 60 29.78 5.30 -13.57
CA LEU A 60 30.30 4.00 -13.10
C LEU A 60 31.33 3.37 -14.06
N ASN A 61 31.38 3.81 -15.31
CA ASN A 61 32.40 3.38 -16.26
C ASN A 61 33.80 3.96 -15.96
N SER A 62 33.87 5.11 -15.26
CA SER A 62 35.12 5.81 -14.93
C SER A 62 35.81 5.36 -13.64
N ILE A 63 35.16 4.54 -12.81
CA ILE A 63 35.73 3.99 -11.57
C ILE A 63 36.61 2.79 -11.95
N THR A 64 37.86 2.70 -11.49
CA THR A 64 38.69 1.51 -11.76
C THR A 64 38.25 0.33 -10.89
N TYR A 65 38.72 -0.88 -11.17
CA TYR A 65 38.37 -2.00 -10.28
C TYR A 65 38.94 -1.77 -8.88
N GLU A 66 40.12 -1.17 -8.79
CA GLU A 66 40.81 -0.84 -7.55
C GLU A 66 40.01 0.20 -6.72
N ILE A 67 39.52 1.28 -7.33
CA ILE A 67 38.67 2.25 -6.63
C ILE A 67 37.30 1.64 -6.29
N TYR A 68 36.77 0.75 -7.13
CA TYR A 68 35.54 0.01 -6.80
C TYR A 68 35.77 -0.88 -5.57
N GLN A 69 36.89 -1.60 -5.51
CA GLN A 69 37.28 -2.38 -4.33
C GLN A 69 37.38 -1.50 -3.10
N GLU A 70 38.04 -0.34 -3.14
CA GLU A 70 38.13 0.56 -1.99
C GLU A 70 36.76 1.13 -1.56
N LEU A 71 35.89 1.49 -2.52
CA LEU A 71 34.55 2.02 -2.24
C LEU A 71 33.57 0.95 -1.73
N VAL A 72 33.79 -0.32 -2.08
CA VAL A 72 32.96 -1.48 -1.70
C VAL A 72 33.48 -2.15 -0.43
N ALA A 73 34.81 -2.21 -0.25
CA ALA A 73 35.46 -2.66 0.98
C ALA A 73 35.13 -1.74 2.15
N GLU A 74 35.16 -0.41 1.98
CA GLU A 74 34.68 0.52 3.03
C GLU A 74 33.16 0.46 3.24
N ARG A 75 32.42 -0.28 2.40
CA ARG A 75 31.00 -0.60 2.60
C ARG A 75 30.78 -2.02 3.13
N ASN A 76 31.84 -2.84 3.23
CA ASN A 76 31.82 -4.29 3.44
C ASN A 76 30.68 -4.99 2.67
N GLU A 77 30.51 -4.57 1.41
CA GLU A 77 29.67 -5.26 0.42
C GLU A 77 30.53 -6.33 -0.27
N GLU A 78 29.92 -7.44 -0.69
CA GLU A 78 30.65 -8.49 -1.40
C GLU A 78 31.30 -7.92 -2.67
N VAL A 79 32.62 -7.98 -2.75
CA VAL A 79 33.37 -7.40 -3.87
C VAL A 79 33.14 -8.26 -5.09
N ALA A 80 32.30 -7.77 -6.00
CA ALA A 80 32.10 -8.43 -7.29
C ALA A 80 33.45 -8.72 -7.94
N SER A 81 33.65 -9.95 -8.43
CA SER A 81 34.89 -10.34 -9.09
C SER A 81 35.19 -9.41 -10.26
N LYS A 82 36.45 -9.34 -10.70
CA LYS A 82 36.83 -8.59 -11.93
C LYS A 82 35.94 -8.92 -13.13
N LYS A 83 35.41 -10.15 -13.21
CA LYS A 83 34.51 -10.60 -14.26
C LYS A 83 33.11 -10.04 -14.10
N GLU A 84 32.52 -10.11 -12.90
CA GLU A 84 31.21 -9.55 -12.57
C GLU A 84 31.20 -8.03 -12.68
N PHE A 85 32.20 -7.35 -12.12
CA PHE A 85 32.37 -5.90 -12.26
C PHE A 85 32.40 -5.45 -13.73
N LYS A 86 33.06 -6.24 -14.59
CA LYS A 86 33.13 -5.97 -16.04
C LYS A 86 31.78 -6.20 -16.73
N GLU A 87 31.00 -7.20 -16.32
CA GLU A 87 29.66 -7.44 -16.86
C GLU A 87 28.67 -6.38 -16.38
N MET A 88 28.69 -6.02 -15.10
CA MET A 88 27.94 -4.92 -14.50
C MET A 88 28.20 -3.61 -15.28
N LYS A 89 29.47 -3.25 -15.49
CA LYS A 89 29.84 -2.10 -16.35
C LYS A 89 29.25 -2.19 -17.76
N ARG A 90 29.23 -3.39 -18.35
CA ARG A 90 28.68 -3.60 -19.71
C ARG A 90 27.17 -3.42 -19.75
N GLN A 91 26.45 -3.94 -18.75
CA GLN A 91 25.00 -3.82 -18.63
C GLN A 91 24.59 -2.36 -18.39
N MET A 92 25.27 -1.67 -17.47
CA MET A 92 25.00 -0.25 -17.24
C MET A 92 25.34 0.62 -18.45
N LYS A 93 26.39 0.31 -19.21
CA LYS A 93 26.65 0.98 -20.50
C LYS A 93 25.52 0.79 -21.51
N LYS A 94 24.84 -0.37 -21.51
CA LYS A 94 23.66 -0.60 -22.36
C LYS A 94 22.47 0.21 -21.85
N PHE A 95 22.21 0.22 -20.54
CA PHE A 95 21.15 0.99 -19.90
C PHE A 95 21.33 2.50 -20.14
N GLU A 96 22.53 3.04 -19.90
CA GLU A 96 22.88 4.45 -20.15
C GLU A 96 22.74 4.83 -21.62
N ARG A 97 23.05 3.93 -22.58
CA ARG A 97 22.88 4.20 -24.02
C ARG A 97 21.40 4.21 -24.42
N LYS A 98 20.54 3.48 -23.69
CA LYS A 98 19.08 3.44 -23.89
C LYS A 98 18.44 4.69 -23.31
N MET A 99 18.64 4.95 -22.02
CA MET A 99 18.18 6.16 -21.33
C MET A 99 18.70 7.43 -22.01
N GLY A 100 19.98 7.46 -22.38
CA GLY A 100 20.59 8.60 -23.05
C GLY A 100 20.01 8.92 -24.43
N LYS A 101 19.31 7.97 -25.08
CA LYS A 101 18.58 8.22 -26.34
C LYS A 101 17.18 8.79 -26.10
N GLU A 102 16.51 8.38 -25.03
CA GLU A 102 15.18 8.86 -24.65
C GLU A 102 15.25 10.32 -24.18
N PHE A 103 16.15 10.66 -23.26
CA PHE A 103 16.33 12.05 -22.78
C PHE A 103 17.00 13.00 -23.78
N SER A 104 17.71 12.50 -24.81
CA SER A 104 18.40 13.37 -25.78
C SER A 104 17.52 13.90 -26.91
N ASN A 105 16.36 13.28 -27.13
CA ASN A 105 15.48 13.57 -28.27
C ASN A 105 14.39 14.61 -27.94
N GLU A 106 14.13 14.89 -26.67
CA GLU A 106 13.23 15.96 -26.27
C GLU A 106 13.96 17.32 -26.31
N GLU A 107 13.33 18.31 -26.94
CA GLU A 107 13.96 19.62 -27.18
C GLU A 107 14.28 20.37 -25.88
N GLU A 108 13.54 20.06 -24.80
CA GLU A 108 13.57 20.74 -23.52
C GLU A 108 14.88 20.52 -22.74
N PHE A 109 15.47 19.32 -22.78
CA PHE A 109 16.64 18.96 -21.94
C PHE A 109 18.02 19.13 -22.60
N LYS A 110 18.09 19.65 -23.84
CA LYS A 110 19.36 19.78 -24.59
C LYS A 110 20.46 20.57 -23.86
N TYR A 111 20.07 21.51 -22.99
CA TYR A 111 21.01 22.38 -22.27
C TYR A 111 21.88 21.62 -21.24
N LEU A 112 21.40 20.49 -20.71
CA LEU A 112 22.16 19.62 -19.79
C LEU A 112 23.35 18.92 -20.47
N ASN A 113 23.36 18.84 -21.80
CA ASN A 113 24.46 18.23 -22.58
C ASN A 113 25.61 19.20 -22.94
N SER A 114 25.54 20.46 -22.49
CA SER A 114 26.53 21.50 -22.83
C SER A 114 27.96 21.18 -22.34
N ASN A 115 28.94 21.24 -23.24
CA ASN A 115 30.37 21.09 -22.88
C ASN A 115 30.84 22.15 -21.86
N LYS A 116 30.21 23.33 -21.83
CA LYS A 116 30.49 24.37 -20.83
C LYS A 116 30.06 23.92 -19.43
N LEU A 117 28.87 23.34 -19.31
CA LEU A 117 28.37 22.78 -18.04
C LEU A 117 29.26 21.63 -17.58
N LYS A 118 29.63 20.70 -18.48
CA LYS A 118 30.56 19.60 -18.14
C LYS A 118 31.88 20.12 -17.57
N LYS A 119 32.44 21.18 -18.17
CA LYS A 119 33.68 21.81 -17.67
C LYS A 119 33.46 22.52 -16.33
N ALA A 120 32.32 23.18 -16.14
CA ALA A 120 31.99 23.86 -14.89
C ALA A 120 31.84 22.89 -13.71
N ILE A 121 31.09 21.79 -13.89
CA ILE A 121 30.96 20.74 -12.87
C ILE A 121 32.32 20.11 -12.55
N ARG A 122 33.16 19.83 -13.57
CA ARG A 122 34.53 19.32 -13.36
C ARG A 122 35.46 20.28 -12.63
N ASN A 123 35.21 21.59 -12.71
CA ASN A 123 36.01 22.59 -12.01
C ASN A 123 35.60 22.71 -10.54
N ASN A 124 34.32 22.53 -10.22
CA ASN A 124 33.80 22.55 -8.87
C ASN A 124 32.65 21.53 -8.72
N PRO A 125 32.94 20.29 -8.32
CA PRO A 125 31.94 19.24 -8.19
C PRO A 125 31.23 19.23 -6.82
N TYR A 126 31.74 19.98 -5.83
CA TYR A 126 31.23 20.03 -4.46
C TYR A 126 29.74 20.35 -4.32
N PRO A 127 29.14 21.28 -5.09
CA PRO A 127 27.70 21.56 -5.00
C PRO A 127 26.79 20.40 -5.36
N LEU A 128 27.32 19.37 -6.04
CA LEU A 128 26.60 18.14 -6.37
C LEU A 128 26.87 17.02 -5.35
N MET A 129 27.61 17.29 -4.27
CA MET A 129 27.77 16.37 -3.15
C MET A 129 26.72 16.72 -2.09
N GLN A 130 25.71 15.86 -1.95
CA GLN A 130 24.69 15.99 -0.93
C GLN A 130 25.17 15.37 0.39
N GLN A 131 24.89 16.09 1.47
CA GLN A 131 25.06 15.63 2.84
C GLN A 131 23.74 15.79 3.55
N ARG A 132 23.35 14.79 4.33
CA ARG A 132 22.12 14.84 5.11
C ARG A 132 22.46 14.48 6.55
N PHE A 133 22.41 15.48 7.41
CA PHE A 133 22.39 15.27 8.86
C PHE A 133 20.92 15.29 9.30
N SER A 134 20.51 14.29 10.08
CA SER A 134 19.22 14.31 10.75
C SER A 134 19.27 15.28 11.94
N ALA A 135 18.19 16.02 12.19
CA ALA A 135 18.05 16.80 13.42
C ALA A 135 17.83 15.87 14.63
N ASP A 136 17.23 14.70 14.38
CA ASP A 136 16.73 13.78 15.39
C ASP A 136 17.79 12.78 15.83
N ASN A 137 18.72 12.40 14.94
CA ASN A 137 19.81 11.46 15.26
C ASN A 137 21.13 12.21 15.51
N ASP A 138 21.74 11.93 16.67
CA ASP A 138 23.05 12.46 17.04
C ASP A 138 24.18 11.54 16.60
N LEU A 139 25.19 11.36 17.44
CA LEU A 139 26.29 10.44 17.22
C LEU A 139 25.86 9.04 17.66
N THR A 140 26.15 8.00 16.87
CA THR A 140 25.97 6.60 17.29
C THR A 140 26.75 6.37 18.58
N PRO A 141 26.13 5.96 19.70
CA PRO A 141 26.83 5.80 20.98
C PRO A 141 27.86 4.65 20.91
N MET A 142 29.02 4.80 21.57
CA MET A 142 29.98 3.72 21.72
C MET A 142 29.54 2.77 22.84
N LEU A 143 29.48 1.47 22.54
CA LEU A 143 29.20 0.42 23.54
C LEU A 143 30.41 0.18 24.46
N ASP A 144 31.63 0.32 23.92
CA ASP A 144 32.86 0.30 24.72
C ASP A 144 33.24 1.70 25.21
N PRO A 145 33.85 1.82 26.40
CA PRO A 145 34.44 3.08 26.84
C PRO A 145 35.53 3.54 25.86
N ILE A 146 35.39 4.75 25.32
CA ILE A 146 36.45 5.45 24.58
C ILE A 146 37.15 6.49 25.46
N PRO A 147 38.40 6.89 25.16
CA PRO A 147 39.13 7.89 25.94
C PRO A 147 38.39 9.23 26.10
N ASP A 148 38.56 9.88 27.24
CA ASP A 148 38.08 11.25 27.41
C ASP A 148 38.95 12.23 26.60
N GLY A 149 38.33 13.09 25.80
CA GLY A 149 39.07 14.07 25.02
C GLY A 149 38.29 14.67 23.85
N LYS A 150 39.01 15.42 23.01
CA LYS A 150 38.46 16.00 21.77
C LYS A 150 38.52 14.97 20.66
N TYR A 151 37.43 14.87 19.91
CA TYR A 151 37.26 13.94 18.81
C TYR A 151 37.00 14.68 17.50
N ILE A 152 37.47 14.08 16.42
CA ILE A 152 37.02 14.36 15.06
C ILE A 152 36.27 13.16 14.49
N GLN A 153 35.36 13.41 13.57
CA GLN A 153 34.69 12.38 12.78
C GLN A 153 35.05 12.57 11.32
N TYR A 154 35.40 11.50 10.59
CA TYR A 154 35.69 11.57 9.16
C TYR A 154 34.48 11.25 8.29
N TYR A 155 34.50 11.71 7.03
CA TYR A 155 33.66 11.17 5.98
C TYR A 155 34.13 9.77 5.56
N MET A 156 33.19 8.89 5.20
CA MET A 156 33.52 7.65 4.49
C MET A 156 34.21 7.99 3.17
N PRO A 157 35.21 7.20 2.70
CA PRO A 157 35.85 7.44 1.41
C PRO A 157 34.81 7.56 0.30
N PHE A 158 34.92 8.62 -0.50
CA PHE A 158 33.97 8.88 -1.58
C PHE A 158 34.68 9.29 -2.86
N CYS A 159 33.99 9.02 -3.97
CA CYS A 159 34.46 9.39 -5.29
C CYS A 159 34.24 10.90 -5.54
N MET A 160 35.32 11.66 -5.66
CA MET A 160 35.28 13.04 -6.10
C MET A 160 35.71 13.15 -7.56
N MET A 161 34.96 13.92 -8.35
CA MET A 161 35.25 14.05 -9.77
C MET A 161 36.39 15.04 -10.01
N ASN A 162 37.45 14.59 -10.70
CA ASN A 162 38.57 15.46 -11.06
C ASN A 162 38.33 16.28 -12.35
N LYS A 163 39.29 17.15 -12.70
CA LYS A 163 39.21 18.02 -13.90
C LYS A 163 39.06 17.26 -15.23
N LYS A 164 39.39 15.97 -15.29
CA LYS A 164 39.24 15.10 -16.48
C LYS A 164 37.89 14.37 -16.53
N GLY A 165 37.06 14.51 -15.48
CA GLY A 165 35.80 13.79 -15.33
C GLY A 165 35.98 12.33 -14.88
N GLU A 166 37.12 12.03 -14.25
CA GLU A 166 37.46 10.72 -13.68
C GLU A 166 37.25 10.75 -12.16
N CYS A 167 37.01 9.58 -11.59
CA CYS A 167 36.89 9.40 -10.15
C CYS A 167 38.26 9.52 -9.47
N GLU A 168 38.37 10.37 -8.47
CA GLU A 168 39.50 10.49 -7.56
C GLU A 168 38.98 10.19 -6.15
N LEU A 169 39.54 9.17 -5.50
CA LEU A 169 39.10 8.80 -4.16
C LEU A 169 39.59 9.86 -3.17
N VAL A 170 38.67 10.37 -2.36
CA VAL A 170 38.97 11.30 -1.26
C VAL A 170 38.70 10.56 0.05
N SER A 171 39.74 10.41 0.87
CA SER A 171 39.71 9.89 2.24
C SER A 171 40.00 11.01 3.25
N ASP A 172 39.77 10.74 4.54
CA ASP A 172 40.27 11.55 5.67
C ASP A 172 39.76 13.01 5.72
N GLN A 173 38.63 13.28 5.07
CA GLN A 173 37.98 14.59 5.15
C GLN A 173 37.19 14.69 6.45
N ILE A 174 37.45 15.72 7.27
CA ILE A 174 36.78 15.90 8.55
C ILE A 174 35.31 16.31 8.32
N ALA A 175 34.40 15.60 9.00
CA ALA A 175 32.96 15.81 9.01
C ALA A 175 32.46 16.47 10.30
N GLY A 176 33.19 16.38 11.42
CA GLY A 176 32.79 17.03 12.66
C GLY A 176 33.83 17.01 13.76
N TYR A 177 33.59 17.83 14.78
CA TYR A 177 34.38 18.07 15.98
C TYR A 177 33.47 18.02 17.20
N PHE A 178 33.86 17.29 18.25
CA PHE A 178 33.12 17.22 19.51
C PHE A 178 34.02 16.73 20.65
N THR A 179 33.54 16.73 21.88
CA THR A 179 34.28 16.20 23.04
C THR A 179 33.50 15.04 23.66
N ILE A 180 34.21 14.00 24.07
CA ILE A 180 33.67 12.87 24.83
C ILE A 180 34.25 12.91 26.24
N LYS A 181 33.38 12.69 27.23
CA LYS A 181 33.72 12.58 28.65
C LYS A 181 32.85 11.52 29.31
N ASN A 182 33.45 10.56 30.01
CA ASN A 182 32.76 9.39 30.56
C ASN A 182 31.91 8.64 29.53
N ASN A 183 32.45 8.48 28.31
CA ASN A 183 31.74 7.84 27.18
C ASN A 183 30.45 8.57 26.71
N LEU A 184 30.30 9.85 27.06
CA LEU A 184 29.17 10.70 26.69
C LEU A 184 29.63 11.98 25.98
N LEU A 185 28.83 12.49 25.05
CA LEU A 185 29.07 13.79 24.44
C LEU A 185 29.00 14.91 25.48
N GLU A 186 29.99 15.79 25.49
CA GLU A 186 30.11 16.86 26.48
C GLU A 186 30.61 18.13 25.80
N GLY A 187 30.02 19.28 26.14
CA GLY A 187 30.44 20.58 25.59
C GLY A 187 29.97 20.82 24.15
N GLU A 188 30.69 21.68 23.45
CA GLU A 188 30.33 22.10 22.08
C GLU A 188 30.60 20.99 21.07
N ALA A 189 29.65 20.80 20.15
CA ALA A 189 29.75 19.87 19.03
C ALA A 189 29.40 20.58 17.71
N CYS A 190 30.17 20.31 16.66
CA CYS A 190 30.06 20.96 15.36
C CYS A 190 30.29 19.94 14.22
N TRP A 191 29.40 19.89 13.23
CA TRP A 191 29.60 19.14 11.99
C TRP A 191 29.70 20.10 10.82
N ILE A 192 30.59 19.79 9.89
CA ILE A 192 30.95 20.64 8.76
C ILE A 192 30.79 19.91 7.43
N ASP A 193 30.53 20.65 6.37
CA ASP A 193 30.46 20.12 5.01
C ASP A 193 31.84 19.84 4.41
N LEU A 194 31.90 19.38 3.15
CA LEU A 194 33.16 19.04 2.49
C LEU A 194 34.05 20.28 2.23
N GLN A 195 33.47 21.48 2.32
CA GLN A 195 34.17 22.77 2.16
C GLN A 195 34.52 23.41 3.52
N GLY A 196 34.08 22.82 4.63
CA GLY A 196 34.31 23.33 5.99
C GLY A 196 33.20 24.21 6.57
N ASP A 197 32.06 24.35 5.87
CA ASP A 197 30.94 25.15 6.38
C ASP A 197 30.14 24.40 7.45
N THR A 198 29.77 25.06 8.54
CA THR A 198 29.00 24.45 9.64
C THR A 198 27.58 24.06 9.22
N LEU A 199 27.28 22.76 9.29
CA LEU A 199 25.97 22.18 9.01
C LEU A 199 25.14 21.87 10.27
N LYS A 200 25.79 21.52 11.38
CA LYS A 200 25.11 21.22 12.66
C LYS A 200 25.99 21.71 13.79
N HIS A 201 25.45 22.47 14.74
CA HIS A 201 26.21 23.02 15.86
C HIS A 201 25.35 23.22 17.09
N GLY A 202 25.86 22.85 18.27
CA GLY A 202 25.18 23.07 19.55
C GLY A 202 25.97 22.51 20.73
N LEU A 203 25.31 22.44 21.89
CA LEU A 203 25.90 22.06 23.16
C LEU A 203 25.31 20.73 23.68
N PHE A 204 26.17 19.85 24.16
CA PHE A 204 25.81 18.68 24.97
C PHE A 204 26.20 18.85 26.44
N VAL A 205 25.36 18.35 27.33
CA VAL A 205 25.65 18.22 28.77
C VAL A 205 25.31 16.80 29.19
N ASN A 206 26.31 16.02 29.64
CA ASN A 206 26.14 14.60 29.99
C ASN A 206 25.46 13.77 28.88
N GLY A 207 25.82 14.00 27.61
CA GLY A 207 25.29 13.30 26.45
C GLY A 207 23.89 13.76 26.01
N ILE A 208 23.38 14.87 26.55
CA ILE A 208 22.03 15.39 26.29
C ILE A 208 22.13 16.76 25.60
N LYS A 209 21.35 16.99 24.54
CA LYS A 209 21.27 18.31 23.87
C LYS A 209 20.75 19.38 24.84
N GLU A 210 21.47 20.48 24.93
CA GLU A 210 21.12 21.62 25.76
C GLU A 210 21.34 22.93 24.98
N GLY A 211 20.58 23.97 25.28
CA GLY A 211 20.74 25.28 24.67
C GLY A 211 20.27 25.36 23.22
N GLU A 212 20.69 26.40 22.50
CA GLU A 212 20.29 26.63 21.10
C GLU A 212 21.18 25.86 20.13
N TRP A 213 20.55 25.10 19.24
CA TRP A 213 21.17 24.29 18.20
C TRP A 213 20.90 24.89 16.83
N LYS A 214 21.93 25.03 16.01
CA LYS A 214 21.84 25.41 14.58
C LYS A 214 21.90 24.14 13.72
N PHE A 215 20.93 23.97 12.83
CA PHE A 215 20.91 22.95 11.78
C PHE A 215 20.84 23.63 10.41
N GLU A 216 21.64 23.20 9.45
CA GLU A 216 21.67 23.72 8.09
C GLU A 216 21.59 22.58 7.09
N ARG A 217 20.60 22.65 6.19
CA ARG A 217 20.31 21.65 5.17
C ARG A 217 20.34 22.32 3.80
N ARG A 218 21.21 21.85 2.92
CA ARG A 218 21.35 22.36 1.55
C ARG A 218 20.67 21.39 0.59
N LYS A 219 19.66 21.84 -0.14
CA LYS A 219 18.93 21.06 -1.13
C LYS A 219 19.27 21.56 -2.53
N LEU A 220 19.51 20.60 -3.43
CA LEU A 220 19.53 20.81 -4.86
C LEU A 220 18.22 20.26 -5.43
N ASP A 221 17.60 20.98 -6.36
CA ASP A 221 16.46 20.46 -7.10
C ASP A 221 16.89 19.25 -7.95
N TYR A 222 15.95 18.31 -8.14
CA TYR A 222 16.24 17.03 -8.80
C TYR A 222 16.74 17.23 -10.23
N ASP A 223 16.29 18.30 -10.88
CA ASP A 223 16.73 18.78 -12.19
C ASP A 223 17.17 20.24 -12.12
N LEU A 224 18.29 20.58 -12.78
CA LEU A 224 18.72 21.96 -12.92
C LEU A 224 17.95 22.62 -14.05
N SER A 225 17.32 23.76 -13.78
CA SER A 225 16.76 24.64 -14.81
C SER A 225 17.86 25.19 -15.73
N LYS A 226 17.46 25.68 -16.90
CA LYS A 226 18.39 26.35 -17.84
C LYS A 226 19.13 27.54 -17.21
N GLU A 227 18.46 28.27 -16.31
CA GLU A 227 19.06 29.38 -15.57
C GLU A 227 20.12 28.89 -14.58
N GLU A 228 19.83 27.83 -13.81
CA GLU A 228 20.79 27.25 -12.87
C GLU A 228 21.99 26.63 -13.56
N VAL A 229 21.81 26.05 -14.75
CA VAL A 229 22.91 25.59 -15.59
C VAL A 229 23.82 26.75 -16.00
N ASN A 230 23.26 27.90 -16.40
CA ASN A 230 24.05 29.08 -16.72
C ASN A 230 24.77 29.63 -15.48
N ASN A 231 24.10 29.71 -14.33
CA ASN A 231 24.70 30.11 -13.06
C ASN A 231 25.87 29.18 -12.68
N TYR A 232 25.72 27.86 -12.83
CA TYR A 232 26.81 26.91 -12.61
C TYR A 232 27.96 27.16 -13.59
N ILE A 233 27.67 27.39 -14.87
CA ILE A 233 28.71 27.67 -15.89
C ILE A 233 29.51 28.94 -15.55
N GLU A 234 28.83 30.00 -15.08
CA GLU A 234 29.44 31.29 -14.83
C GLU A 234 30.16 31.37 -13.48
N ARG A 235 29.53 30.85 -12.41
CA ARG A 235 29.99 30.99 -11.02
C ARG A 235 30.71 29.76 -10.48
N GLY A 236 30.52 28.60 -11.13
CA GLY A 236 31.04 27.31 -10.68
C GLY A 236 30.14 26.58 -9.67
N TYR A 237 28.93 27.06 -9.39
CA TYR A 237 27.96 26.40 -8.52
C TYR A 237 26.52 26.84 -8.86
N PRO A 238 25.50 25.99 -8.62
CA PRO A 238 24.10 26.35 -8.83
C PRO A 238 23.58 27.15 -7.64
N THR A 239 22.37 27.69 -7.74
CA THR A 239 21.70 28.23 -6.55
C THR A 239 21.27 27.07 -5.67
N LEU A 240 21.78 26.99 -4.44
CA LEU A 240 21.40 25.94 -3.48
C LEU A 240 20.32 26.47 -2.56
N ASP A 241 19.22 25.73 -2.39
CA ASP A 241 18.23 26.04 -1.37
C ASP A 241 18.77 25.66 0.02
N THR A 242 19.17 26.67 0.81
CA THR A 242 19.72 26.48 2.14
C THR A 242 18.66 26.75 3.18
N LEU A 243 18.31 25.72 3.93
CA LEU A 243 17.38 25.74 5.05
C LEU A 243 18.19 25.77 6.34
N ILE A 244 18.01 26.79 7.18
CA ILE A 244 18.69 26.92 8.48
C ILE A 244 17.63 26.92 9.58
N GLU A 245 17.79 26.07 10.58
CA GLU A 245 16.92 25.99 11.75
C GLU A 245 17.72 26.28 13.02
N TYR A 246 17.16 27.09 13.90
CA TYR A 246 17.60 27.28 15.27
C TYR A 246 16.55 26.66 16.18
N VAL A 247 16.96 25.67 16.98
CA VAL A 247 16.07 24.91 17.87
C VAL A 247 16.66 24.92 19.27
N SER A 248 15.87 25.31 20.27
CA SER A 248 16.32 25.31 21.66
C SER A 248 15.97 24.00 22.36
N TYR A 249 16.91 23.44 23.10
CA TYR A 249 16.75 22.20 23.87
C TYR A 249 16.99 22.43 25.37
N LYS A 250 16.24 21.69 26.19
CA LYS A 250 16.42 21.59 27.64
C LYS A 250 16.20 20.15 28.07
N ASN A 251 17.19 19.54 28.72
CA ASN A 251 17.21 18.12 29.04
C ASN A 251 16.90 17.23 27.82
N GLY A 252 17.37 17.61 26.63
CA GLY A 252 17.26 16.81 25.41
C GLY A 252 15.94 16.95 24.66
N VAL A 253 14.99 17.72 25.18
CA VAL A 253 13.67 17.97 24.55
C VAL A 253 13.61 19.40 24.03
N GLN A 254 12.89 19.62 22.92
CA GLN A 254 12.69 20.97 22.38
C GLN A 254 11.95 21.84 23.42
N HIS A 255 12.61 22.87 23.91
CA HIS A 255 12.09 23.75 24.95
C HIS A 255 12.75 25.13 24.79
N GLY A 256 12.04 26.08 24.23
CA GLY A 256 12.56 27.41 23.91
C GLY A 256 12.19 27.92 22.52
N PRO A 257 12.81 29.03 22.09
CA PRO A 257 12.59 29.62 20.77
C PRO A 257 12.95 28.68 19.61
N TYR A 258 12.15 28.72 18.55
CA TYR A 258 12.38 28.06 17.27
C TYR A 258 12.38 29.08 16.13
N ARG A 259 13.32 28.96 15.19
CA ARG A 259 13.38 29.81 13.99
C ARG A 259 13.88 29.00 12.79
N LYS A 260 13.19 29.11 11.65
CA LYS A 260 13.53 28.44 10.40
C LYS A 260 13.68 29.45 9.28
N PHE A 261 14.76 29.38 8.54
CA PHE A 261 15.10 30.24 7.41
C PHE A 261 15.26 29.38 6.16
N LEU A 262 14.85 29.89 4.99
CA LEU A 262 15.07 29.22 3.71
C LEU A 262 15.58 30.24 2.69
N ASN A 263 16.91 30.37 2.60
CA ASN A 263 17.59 31.36 1.77
C ASN A 263 16.95 32.77 1.89
N SER A 264 16.62 33.17 3.12
CA SER A 264 15.88 34.39 3.44
C SER A 264 16.52 35.15 4.60
N GLU A 265 16.40 36.48 4.59
CA GLU A 265 16.78 37.35 5.71
C GLU A 265 15.81 37.22 6.90
N TYR A 266 14.57 36.78 6.65
CA TYR A 266 13.54 36.60 7.68
C TYR A 266 13.26 35.10 7.92
N PRO A 267 12.90 34.70 9.14
CA PRO A 267 12.47 33.32 9.37
C PRO A 267 11.13 33.07 8.65
N ILE A 268 11.11 32.00 7.85
CA ILE A 268 9.89 31.49 7.19
C ILE A 268 8.95 30.81 8.17
N ASP A 269 9.47 30.41 9.34
CA ASP A 269 8.69 29.88 10.47
C ASP A 269 9.40 30.26 11.78
N GLU A 270 8.66 30.77 12.76
CA GLU A 270 9.19 31.11 14.09
C GLU A 270 8.13 30.95 15.17
N GLY A 271 8.56 30.49 16.35
CA GLY A 271 7.68 30.22 17.48
C GLY A 271 8.43 29.77 18.72
N TYR A 272 7.73 29.07 19.60
CA TYR A 272 8.27 28.54 20.85
C TYR A 272 7.83 27.09 21.03
N PHE A 273 8.70 26.24 21.59
CA PHE A 273 8.37 24.90 22.04
C PHE A 273 8.39 24.84 23.56
N GLU A 274 7.45 24.11 24.14
CA GLU A 274 7.43 23.77 25.55
C GLU A 274 7.31 22.24 25.68
N ASP A 275 8.37 21.62 26.21
CA ASP A 275 8.49 20.17 26.41
C ASP A 275 8.14 19.33 25.16
N GLY A 276 8.61 19.79 23.99
CA GLY A 276 8.44 19.11 22.71
C GLY A 276 7.19 19.51 21.93
N VAL A 277 6.29 20.29 22.52
CA VAL A 277 5.02 20.70 21.90
C VAL A 277 5.10 22.17 21.44
N PRO A 278 4.65 22.50 20.22
CA PRO A 278 4.51 23.89 19.79
C PRO A 278 3.64 24.69 20.77
N SER A 279 4.18 25.79 21.29
CA SER A 279 3.53 26.65 22.29
C SER A 279 3.51 28.11 21.86
N GLY A 280 2.54 28.86 22.40
CA GLY A 280 2.38 30.28 22.15
C GLY A 280 2.05 30.63 20.70
N THR A 281 2.41 31.83 20.27
CA THR A 281 2.15 32.34 18.92
C THR A 281 3.27 31.95 17.97
N TRP A 282 2.88 31.36 16.86
CA TRP A 282 3.71 30.97 15.72
C TRP A 282 3.42 31.86 14.51
N ILE A 283 4.48 32.20 13.79
CA ILE A 283 4.47 33.08 12.62
C ILE A 283 5.14 32.36 11.46
N GLU A 284 4.45 32.29 10.33
CA GLU A 284 4.95 31.73 9.08
C GLU A 284 4.94 32.79 7.96
N ARG A 285 6.01 32.79 7.16
CA ARG A 285 6.20 33.65 5.98
C ARG A 285 6.44 32.76 4.76
N LYS A 286 5.45 32.68 3.86
CA LYS A 286 5.57 31.90 2.62
C LYS A 286 6.58 32.54 1.66
N ILE A 287 7.23 31.67 0.90
CA ILE A 287 8.04 32.05 -0.25
C ILE A 287 7.10 32.47 -1.37
N VAL A 288 7.16 33.75 -1.75
CA VAL A 288 6.31 34.33 -2.78
C VAL A 288 6.86 34.00 -4.16
N PHE A 289 5.99 33.76 -5.12
CA PHE A 289 6.40 33.63 -6.52
C PHE A 289 5.78 34.74 -7.38
N THR A 290 6.59 35.39 -8.21
CA THR A 290 6.14 36.46 -9.11
C THR A 290 6.25 36.03 -10.57
N GLY A 291 5.18 36.17 -11.36
CA GLY A 291 5.13 35.75 -12.77
C GLY A 291 4.44 34.38 -12.98
N PHE A 292 4.05 34.07 -14.22
CA PHE A 292 3.35 32.84 -14.60
C PHE A 292 4.21 31.94 -15.49
N GLY A 293 4.03 30.62 -15.39
CA GLY A 293 4.77 29.61 -16.17
C GLY A 293 6.29 29.73 -16.00
N ASP A 294 7.03 29.62 -17.11
CA ASP A 294 8.51 29.71 -17.16
C ASP A 294 9.10 31.04 -16.68
N ARG A 295 8.26 32.06 -16.43
CA ARG A 295 8.70 33.39 -15.90
C ARG A 295 8.52 33.53 -14.40
N ARG A 296 8.11 32.46 -13.70
CA ARG A 296 7.91 32.44 -12.25
C ARG A 296 9.25 32.65 -11.53
N LYS A 297 9.40 33.77 -10.84
CA LYS A 297 10.56 34.11 -10.01
C LYS A 297 10.23 33.90 -8.53
N ARG A 298 11.10 33.21 -7.82
CA ARG A 298 10.99 32.95 -6.38
C ARG A 298 11.52 34.15 -5.57
N ASN A 299 10.68 34.79 -4.78
CA ASN A 299 11.04 35.81 -3.81
C ASN A 299 11.09 35.21 -2.40
N ARG A 300 12.30 35.05 -1.86
CA ARG A 300 12.56 34.41 -0.57
C ARG A 300 12.52 35.40 0.61
N ASN A 301 12.73 36.69 0.36
CA ASN A 301 12.77 37.74 1.39
C ASN A 301 11.38 38.37 1.57
N ASN A 302 10.39 37.55 1.88
CA ASN A 302 9.06 38.04 2.19
C ASN A 302 8.99 38.49 3.65
N GLU A 303 8.87 39.79 3.90
CA GLU A 303 8.67 40.33 5.26
C GLU A 303 7.23 40.11 5.76
N LEU A 304 6.29 39.90 4.83
CA LEU A 304 4.88 39.74 5.14
C LEU A 304 4.62 38.42 5.88
N ILE A 305 3.96 38.52 7.04
CA ILE A 305 3.42 37.38 7.76
C ILE A 305 2.21 36.84 7.00
N THR A 306 2.34 35.64 6.45
CA THR A 306 1.28 34.97 5.68
C THR A 306 0.42 34.04 6.52
N LEU A 307 0.93 33.58 7.66
CA LEU A 307 0.15 32.84 8.64
C LEU A 307 0.61 33.21 10.05
N LYS A 308 -0.36 33.48 10.92
CA LYS A 308 -0.14 33.70 12.36
C LYS A 308 -1.13 32.84 13.12
N LYS A 309 -0.63 31.91 13.93
CA LYS A 309 -1.46 30.98 14.73
C LYS A 309 -0.99 30.95 16.17
N THR A 310 -1.88 30.72 17.11
CA THR A 310 -1.51 30.53 18.52
C THR A 310 -2.04 29.19 19.01
N TYR A 311 -1.20 28.36 19.61
CA TYR A 311 -1.60 27.05 20.11
C TYR A 311 -2.32 27.16 21.46
N GLU A 312 -3.35 26.36 21.66
CA GLU A 312 -3.95 26.19 23.00
C GLU A 312 -2.99 25.39 23.89
N GLN A 313 -2.86 25.77 25.16
CA GLN A 313 -1.96 25.13 26.12
C GLN A 313 -2.71 24.34 27.19
N ASN A 314 -4.01 24.59 27.36
CA ASN A 314 -4.83 23.84 28.29
C ASN A 314 -5.35 22.54 27.66
N ASP A 315 -4.55 21.48 27.78
CA ASP A 315 -4.86 20.13 27.31
C ASP A 315 -6.10 19.46 27.97
N SER A 316 -6.64 20.07 29.02
CA SER A 316 -7.88 19.63 29.70
C SER A 316 -9.10 20.42 29.26
N LEU A 317 -8.92 21.46 28.43
CA LEU A 317 -10.03 22.27 27.93
C LEU A 317 -10.82 21.45 26.91
N VAL A 318 -12.08 21.19 27.25
CA VAL A 318 -13.06 20.57 26.35
C VAL A 318 -14.16 21.59 26.12
N VAL A 319 -14.48 21.83 24.85
CA VAL A 319 -15.53 22.75 24.45
C VAL A 319 -16.49 22.07 23.50
N ASN A 320 -17.78 22.34 23.66
CA ASN A 320 -18.79 21.92 22.71
C ASN A 320 -18.94 23.06 21.71
N THR A 321 -18.39 22.84 20.52
CA THR A 321 -18.31 23.85 19.46
C THR A 321 -19.00 23.34 18.21
N ARG A 322 -19.46 24.27 17.39
CA ARG A 322 -19.96 23.99 16.05
C ARG A 322 -18.85 24.31 15.07
N TRP A 323 -18.74 23.51 14.01
CA TRP A 323 -17.75 23.76 12.97
C TRP A 323 -18.21 23.22 11.61
N ILE A 324 -18.51 24.14 10.69
CA ILE A 324 -19.14 23.90 9.39
C ILE A 324 -18.09 23.69 8.29
N ARG A 325 -17.05 24.55 8.16
CA ARG A 325 -16.05 24.44 7.07
C ARG A 325 -15.04 23.33 7.32
N LYS A 326 -15.25 22.17 6.69
CA LYS A 326 -14.35 20.99 6.75
C LYS A 326 -13.20 21.04 5.72
N GLY A 327 -13.27 21.97 4.78
CA GLY A 327 -12.30 22.19 3.69
C GLY A 327 -12.79 23.30 2.76
N LEU A 328 -12.16 23.49 1.60
CA LEU A 328 -12.74 24.31 0.53
C LEU A 328 -13.84 23.51 -0.18
N ALA A 329 -14.91 24.19 -0.61
CA ALA A 329 -15.96 23.54 -1.40
C ALA A 329 -15.43 23.17 -2.81
N ASN A 330 -15.96 22.10 -3.38
CA ASN A 330 -15.48 21.59 -4.66
C ASN A 330 -16.10 22.35 -5.84
N THR A 331 -15.26 22.88 -6.74
CA THR A 331 -15.67 23.71 -7.88
C THR A 331 -15.32 23.11 -9.24
N TYR A 332 -14.84 21.85 -9.30
CA TYR A 332 -14.47 21.16 -10.54
C TYR A 332 -15.59 21.00 -11.59
N ARG A 333 -16.87 21.06 -11.17
CA ARG A 333 -18.04 21.03 -12.07
C ARG A 333 -18.42 22.42 -12.58
N ALA A 334 -17.71 23.48 -12.17
CA ALA A 334 -17.99 24.83 -12.62
C ALA A 334 -17.58 25.02 -14.09
N ASP A 335 -18.44 25.68 -14.84
CA ASP A 335 -18.12 26.11 -16.21
C ASP A 335 -17.06 27.23 -16.16
N ASN A 336 -15.89 26.97 -16.76
CA ASN A 336 -14.77 27.90 -16.82
C ASN A 336 -15.12 29.20 -17.58
N ASP A 337 -16.16 29.21 -18.42
CA ASP A 337 -16.62 30.42 -19.12
C ASP A 337 -17.55 31.29 -18.25
N GLN A 338 -18.21 30.71 -17.23
CA GLN A 338 -19.20 31.40 -16.40
C GLN A 338 -18.68 31.84 -15.03
N PHE A 339 -17.69 31.15 -14.50
CA PHE A 339 -17.11 31.39 -13.18
C PHE A 339 -15.59 31.41 -13.28
N ASP A 340 -15.00 32.45 -12.70
CA ASP A 340 -13.54 32.58 -12.64
C ASP A 340 -13.04 32.03 -11.29
N PHE A 341 -12.53 30.79 -11.26
CA PHE A 341 -11.91 30.19 -10.07
C PHE A 341 -10.38 30.20 -10.13
N TYR A 342 -9.78 30.99 -11.01
CA TYR A 342 -8.32 31.05 -11.21
C TYR A 342 -7.76 32.37 -10.66
N PRO A 343 -7.61 32.49 -9.33
CA PRO A 343 -7.05 33.68 -8.71
C PRO A 343 -5.60 33.89 -9.12
N LYS A 344 -5.09 35.11 -8.88
CA LYS A 344 -3.68 35.41 -9.16
C LYS A 344 -2.74 34.71 -8.18
N TYR A 345 -3.19 34.43 -6.96
CA TYR A 345 -2.46 33.66 -5.94
C TYR A 345 -3.30 32.46 -5.49
N ASP A 346 -2.63 31.33 -5.26
CA ASP A 346 -3.29 30.11 -4.80
C ASP A 346 -4.11 30.35 -3.52
N LEU A 347 -5.38 29.95 -3.54
CA LEU A 347 -6.30 30.06 -2.41
C LEU A 347 -5.79 29.16 -1.25
N PRO A 348 -5.47 29.72 -0.07
CA PRO A 348 -4.98 28.92 1.04
C PRO A 348 -6.10 28.07 1.64
N ASN A 349 -5.82 26.77 1.81
CA ASN A 349 -6.75 25.85 2.47
C ASN A 349 -6.99 26.26 3.94
N PRO A 350 -8.23 26.16 4.46
CA PRO A 350 -8.49 26.26 5.88
C PRO A 350 -7.84 25.09 6.64
N PRO A 351 -7.52 25.24 7.95
CA PRO A 351 -7.01 24.15 8.76
C PRO A 351 -7.99 22.98 8.81
N ARG A 352 -7.51 21.78 8.43
CA ARG A 352 -8.33 20.54 8.41
C ARG A 352 -8.76 20.05 9.79
N ALA A 353 -8.16 20.55 10.87
CA ALA A 353 -8.52 20.21 12.24
C ALA A 353 -8.34 21.42 13.18
N LEU A 354 -9.44 22.09 13.52
CA LEU A 354 -9.49 23.09 14.59
C LEU A 354 -9.68 22.46 15.99
N TYR A 355 -10.36 21.31 16.01
CA TYR A 355 -10.73 20.58 17.22
C TYR A 355 -10.40 19.10 17.06
N GLU A 356 -9.80 18.52 18.08
CA GLU A 356 -9.70 17.08 18.28
C GLU A 356 -10.90 16.61 19.10
N ILE A 357 -11.50 15.47 18.77
CA ILE A 357 -12.66 14.95 19.52
C ILE A 357 -12.21 14.56 20.94
N ALA A 358 -12.91 15.05 21.96
CA ALA A 358 -12.49 14.94 23.35
C ALA A 358 -12.89 13.58 23.97
N PHE A 359 -12.47 12.47 23.37
CA PHE A 359 -12.55 11.17 24.03
C PHE A 359 -11.89 11.23 25.40
N GLU A 360 -12.43 10.49 26.36
CA GLU A 360 -11.88 10.44 27.72
C GLU A 360 -10.40 10.07 27.62
N LYS A 361 -9.53 10.94 28.13
CA LYS A 361 -8.10 10.62 28.23
C LYS A 361 -8.04 9.51 29.27
N GLU A 362 -7.57 8.32 28.89
CA GLU A 362 -7.25 7.28 29.86
C GLU A 362 -6.40 7.91 30.97
N GLU A 363 -6.87 7.83 32.22
CA GLU A 363 -6.21 8.42 33.39
C GLU A 363 -4.73 8.04 33.44
N GLU A 364 -3.87 8.97 33.90
CA GLU A 364 -2.41 8.84 34.08
C GLU A 364 -1.89 7.50 33.59
N ASN A 365 -1.53 7.40 32.31
CA ASN A 365 -1.11 6.13 31.72
C ASN A 365 0.05 5.57 32.58
N LEU A 366 -0.28 4.63 33.46
CA LEU A 366 0.65 3.99 34.40
C LEU A 366 1.49 2.95 33.65
N GLU A 367 1.14 2.69 32.39
CA GLU A 367 1.83 1.80 31.46
C GLU A 367 2.92 2.56 30.70
N LEU A 368 4.03 1.87 30.45
CA LEU A 368 5.09 2.40 29.61
C LEU A 368 4.68 2.33 28.14
N GLU A 369 5.20 3.22 27.30
CA GLU A 369 4.95 3.24 25.85
C GLU A 369 5.30 1.89 25.19
N GLU A 370 6.33 1.21 25.70
CA GLU A 370 6.76 -0.12 25.26
C GLU A 370 5.78 -1.24 25.67
N GLU A 371 4.97 -1.04 26.73
CA GLU A 371 3.94 -1.99 27.17
C GLU A 371 2.65 -1.86 26.32
N LEU A 372 2.38 -0.68 25.77
CA LEU A 372 1.29 -0.44 24.82
C LEU A 372 1.61 -1.04 23.44
N GLN A 373 2.89 -1.09 23.07
CA GLN A 373 3.37 -1.68 21.81
C GLN A 373 3.58 -3.20 21.91
N GLY A 374 3.93 -3.72 23.10
CA GLY A 374 4.42 -5.09 23.30
C GLY A 374 3.38 -6.21 23.31
N ALA A 375 2.11 -5.94 22.99
CA ALA A 375 1.03 -6.94 22.99
C ALA A 375 0.45 -7.26 21.60
N GLN A 376 0.97 -6.65 20.54
CA GLN A 376 0.36 -6.69 19.21
C GLN A 376 1.35 -7.11 18.10
N TYR A 377 2.25 -8.04 18.41
CA TYR A 377 3.04 -8.77 17.40
C TYR A 377 2.43 -10.16 17.12
N ASP A 378 1.14 -10.36 17.39
CA ASP A 378 0.39 -11.46 16.80
C ASP A 378 0.05 -11.06 15.37
N MET A 379 0.83 -11.53 14.38
CA MET A 379 0.39 -11.79 13.00
C MET A 379 -0.18 -10.63 12.15
N ASP A 380 -0.29 -9.40 12.65
CA ASP A 380 -0.88 -8.25 11.94
C ASP A 380 -0.07 -7.80 10.71
N TYR A 381 1.19 -8.25 10.56
CA TYR A 381 2.03 -7.92 9.40
C TYR A 381 1.57 -8.56 8.07
N TYR A 382 0.51 -9.39 8.08
CA TYR A 382 -0.09 -9.96 6.87
C TYR A 382 -1.58 -9.65 6.67
N GLU A 383 -2.22 -8.87 7.56
CA GLU A 383 -3.62 -8.43 7.37
C GLU A 383 -3.76 -6.95 6.95
N GLU A 384 -2.78 -6.08 7.22
CA GLU A 384 -2.86 -4.67 6.78
C GLU A 384 -2.86 -4.52 5.24
N ASP A 385 -2.19 -5.41 4.50
CA ASP A 385 -2.19 -5.37 3.04
C ASP A 385 -3.51 -5.85 2.40
N TYR A 386 -4.44 -6.44 3.17
CA TYR A 386 -5.74 -6.94 2.66
C TYR A 386 -6.94 -6.08 3.08
N PHE A 387 -6.83 -5.28 4.14
CA PHE A 387 -7.89 -4.35 4.54
C PHE A 387 -7.79 -2.99 3.85
N ASP A 388 -6.59 -2.58 3.42
CA ASP A 388 -6.42 -1.30 2.72
C ASP A 388 -6.98 -1.28 1.29
N GLU A 389 -7.19 -2.44 0.64
CA GLU A 389 -7.79 -2.48 -0.71
C GLU A 389 -9.33 -2.36 -0.70
N MET A 390 -10.02 -2.81 0.35
CA MET A 390 -11.49 -2.68 0.45
C MET A 390 -11.93 -1.29 0.91
N GLU A 391 -11.15 -0.60 1.75
CA GLU A 391 -11.47 0.79 2.11
C GLU A 391 -11.11 1.78 0.98
N PHE A 392 -10.12 1.48 0.13
CA PHE A 392 -9.75 2.40 -0.96
C PHE A 392 -10.82 2.50 -2.06
N GLU A 393 -11.58 1.43 -2.33
CA GLU A 393 -12.68 1.47 -3.31
C GLU A 393 -13.98 2.07 -2.75
N GLU A 394 -14.32 1.84 -1.48
CA GLU A 394 -15.50 2.47 -0.86
C GLU A 394 -15.32 3.97 -0.61
N LEU A 395 -14.09 4.42 -0.31
CA LEU A 395 -13.80 5.85 -0.12
C LEU A 395 -13.75 6.64 -1.45
N MET A 396 -13.42 5.98 -2.56
CA MET A 396 -13.42 6.61 -3.89
C MET A 396 -14.80 6.60 -4.55
N ASN A 397 -15.72 5.73 -4.12
CA ASN A 397 -17.09 5.61 -4.64
C ASN A 397 -18.18 6.15 -3.69
N GLY A 398 -17.82 7.02 -2.74
CA GLY A 398 -18.77 7.68 -1.84
C GLY A 398 -19.79 8.57 -2.59
N GLY A 399 -21.07 8.18 -2.48
CA GLY A 399 -22.29 8.68 -3.13
C GLY A 399 -22.41 10.18 -3.47
N GLU A 400 -23.02 10.44 -4.63
CA GLU A 400 -23.64 11.67 -5.21
C GLU A 400 -23.06 13.09 -4.97
N PHE A 401 -22.39 13.40 -3.86
CA PHE A 401 -22.01 14.77 -3.45
C PHE A 401 -20.60 14.87 -2.85
N GLY A 402 -19.63 14.14 -3.44
CA GLY A 402 -18.24 14.05 -3.01
C GLY A 402 -17.61 15.35 -2.46
N TYR A 403 -17.07 15.22 -1.24
CA TYR A 403 -15.91 15.90 -0.61
C TYR A 403 -16.14 16.25 0.88
N ASP A 404 -17.37 16.50 1.32
CA ASP A 404 -17.63 16.77 2.75
C ASP A 404 -17.83 15.48 3.57
N ASP A 405 -18.17 14.35 2.94
CA ASP A 405 -18.53 13.12 3.67
C ASP A 405 -17.32 12.34 4.22
N TYR A 406 -16.15 12.41 3.54
CA TYR A 406 -14.92 11.71 3.96
C TYR A 406 -14.48 12.07 5.39
N TYR A 407 -14.76 13.32 5.84
CA TYR A 407 -14.50 13.78 7.20
C TYR A 407 -15.78 14.16 7.97
N ALA A 408 -16.97 13.88 7.42
CA ALA A 408 -18.23 14.12 8.11
C ALA A 408 -18.46 13.09 9.22
N ARG A 409 -17.79 11.95 9.16
CA ARG A 409 -17.89 10.91 10.17
C ARG A 409 -16.57 10.70 10.90
N ALA A 410 -16.65 10.35 12.17
CA ALA A 410 -15.53 9.88 12.95
C ALA A 410 -15.94 8.61 13.69
N TYR A 411 -14.98 7.70 13.87
CA TYR A 411 -15.20 6.47 14.60
C TYR A 411 -15.32 6.77 16.10
N ASP A 412 -16.49 6.46 16.66
CA ASP A 412 -16.76 6.58 18.09
C ASP A 412 -16.18 5.35 18.81
N LYS A 413 -15.03 5.52 19.47
CA LYS A 413 -14.36 4.44 20.21
C LYS A 413 -15.22 3.82 21.32
N ASN A 414 -16.21 4.55 21.82
CA ASN A 414 -17.08 4.06 22.90
C ASN A 414 -18.20 3.14 22.40
N GLU A 415 -18.61 3.30 21.13
CA GLU A 415 -19.72 2.55 20.53
C GLU A 415 -19.30 1.68 19.34
N GLU A 416 -18.01 1.72 18.99
CA GLU A 416 -17.38 0.99 17.89
C GLU A 416 -18.07 1.22 16.53
N LYS A 417 -18.55 2.45 16.29
CA LYS A 417 -19.31 2.82 15.08
C LYS A 417 -18.93 4.18 14.54
N LEU A 418 -19.02 4.35 13.22
CA LEU A 418 -18.91 5.65 12.57
C LEU A 418 -20.13 6.53 12.89
N LYS A 419 -19.89 7.73 13.42
CA LYS A 419 -20.91 8.74 13.70
C LYS A 419 -20.59 10.07 13.06
N GLY A 420 -21.65 10.85 12.81
CA GLY A 420 -21.52 12.25 12.40
C GLY A 420 -20.63 13.02 13.37
N ARG A 421 -19.67 13.75 12.83
CA ARG A 421 -18.69 14.51 13.60
C ARG A 421 -19.34 15.61 14.43
N GLY A 422 -20.35 16.31 13.88
CA GLY A 422 -21.12 17.31 14.60
C GLY A 422 -21.77 16.73 15.86
N VAL A 423 -22.31 15.51 15.75
CA VAL A 423 -22.88 14.75 16.88
C VAL A 423 -21.83 14.48 17.97
N LEU A 424 -20.61 14.11 17.60
CA LEU A 424 -19.54 13.82 18.57
C LEU A 424 -19.03 15.10 19.26
N LEU A 425 -18.84 16.19 18.52
CA LEU A 425 -18.45 17.48 19.11
C LEU A 425 -19.52 18.03 20.06
N ASP A 426 -20.81 17.75 19.81
CA ASP A 426 -21.90 18.12 20.71
C ASP A 426 -21.99 17.19 21.94
N SER A 427 -21.75 15.89 21.77
CA SER A 427 -21.94 14.90 22.84
C SER A 427 -20.74 14.78 23.80
N ILE A 428 -19.52 14.62 23.27
CA ILE A 428 -18.30 14.43 24.05
C ILE A 428 -17.38 15.64 24.05
N GLY A 429 -17.65 16.63 23.18
CA GLY A 429 -16.88 17.86 23.09
C GLY A 429 -15.63 17.73 22.22
N GLY A 430 -14.93 18.85 22.03
CA GLY A 430 -13.68 18.94 21.29
C GLY A 430 -12.60 19.67 22.08
N ARG A 431 -11.35 19.20 21.97
CA ARG A 431 -10.15 19.88 22.46
C ARG A 431 -9.66 20.84 21.36
N PRO A 432 -9.65 22.15 21.61
CA PRO A 432 -9.18 23.12 20.63
C PRO A 432 -7.68 23.00 20.41
N LYS A 433 -7.25 23.02 19.16
CA LYS A 433 -5.83 23.04 18.79
C LYS A 433 -5.21 24.43 18.90
N TYR A 434 -6.04 25.46 18.73
CA TYR A 434 -5.62 26.85 18.65
C TYR A 434 -6.37 27.71 19.68
N ALA A 435 -5.69 28.74 20.15
CA ALA A 435 -6.23 29.77 21.04
C ALA A 435 -6.07 31.15 20.40
N ASN A 436 -6.80 32.15 20.90
CA ASN A 436 -6.74 33.56 20.47
C ASN A 436 -7.03 33.80 18.97
N MET A 437 -6.08 33.49 18.09
CA MET A 437 -6.13 33.86 16.66
C MET A 437 -5.42 32.83 15.77
N TYR A 438 -6.04 32.53 14.64
CA TYR A 438 -5.48 31.87 13.47
C TYR A 438 -5.78 32.74 12.23
N GLU A 439 -4.79 33.48 11.73
CA GLU A 439 -4.93 34.45 10.63
C GLU A 439 -4.07 34.03 9.43
N VAL A 440 -4.65 34.01 8.24
CA VAL A 440 -3.96 33.71 6.98
C VAL A 440 -4.10 34.87 6.00
N ARG A 441 -2.99 35.22 5.34
CA ARG A 441 -2.89 36.26 4.32
C ARG A 441 -2.25 35.73 3.04
N TYR A 442 -2.66 36.28 1.92
CA TYR A 442 -2.02 36.09 0.63
C TYR A 442 -0.67 36.80 0.57
N ASP A 443 0.15 36.41 -0.41
CA ASP A 443 1.45 37.01 -0.68
C ASP A 443 1.40 38.52 -0.99
N ASN A 444 0.24 39.04 -1.40
CA ASN A 444 0.01 40.47 -1.65
C ASN A 444 -0.44 41.26 -0.40
N GLY A 445 -0.58 40.62 0.76
CA GLY A 445 -1.02 41.24 2.02
C GLY A 445 -2.52 41.15 2.30
N GLN A 446 -3.33 40.76 1.30
CA GLN A 446 -4.77 40.60 1.44
C GLN A 446 -5.07 39.51 2.48
N LEU A 447 -6.01 39.78 3.37
CA LEU A 447 -6.51 38.79 4.32
C LEU A 447 -7.25 37.70 3.54
N ALA A 448 -6.85 36.44 3.74
CA ALA A 448 -7.58 35.29 3.21
C ALA A 448 -8.69 34.92 4.18
N TYR A 449 -8.36 34.65 5.45
CA TYR A 449 -9.36 34.39 6.51
C TYR A 449 -8.72 34.58 7.89
N ARG A 450 -9.56 34.72 8.92
CA ARG A 450 -9.12 34.80 10.31
C ARG A 450 -10.13 34.14 11.24
N TYR A 451 -9.66 33.16 12.00
CA TYR A 451 -10.43 32.54 13.08
C TYR A 451 -9.99 33.09 14.43
N SER A 452 -10.95 33.42 15.27
CA SER A 452 -10.73 33.94 16.62
C SER A 452 -11.33 32.98 17.64
N PHE A 453 -10.58 32.72 18.72
CA PHE A 453 -10.98 31.75 19.74
C PHE A 453 -11.06 32.45 21.11
N GLU A 454 -12.15 32.22 21.85
CA GLU A 454 -12.34 32.69 23.22
C GLU A 454 -12.59 31.47 24.12
N ASN A 455 -11.70 31.24 25.10
CA ASN A 455 -11.73 30.05 25.97
C ASN A 455 -11.86 28.73 25.18
N GLY A 456 -11.15 28.62 24.06
CA GLY A 456 -11.19 27.45 23.18
C GLY A 456 -12.36 27.39 22.20
N GLN A 457 -13.42 28.19 22.39
CA GLN A 457 -14.56 28.24 21.48
C GLN A 457 -14.26 29.16 20.28
N LEU A 458 -14.59 28.68 19.08
CA LEU A 458 -14.51 29.46 17.86
C LEU A 458 -15.62 30.50 17.89
N ILE A 459 -15.24 31.79 17.84
CA ILE A 459 -16.20 32.90 17.95
C ILE A 459 -17.10 32.95 16.71
N ASP A 460 -16.51 32.86 15.53
CA ASP A 460 -17.21 32.86 14.24
C ASP A 460 -16.32 32.24 13.15
N GLU A 461 -16.96 31.59 12.19
CA GLU A 461 -16.34 31.12 10.96
C GLU A 461 -16.32 32.27 9.93
N ASP A 462 -15.39 33.21 10.14
CA ASP A 462 -15.26 34.44 9.33
C ASP A 462 -15.11 34.13 7.83
N THR A 463 -15.45 35.08 6.98
CA THR A 463 -15.43 34.95 5.52
C THR A 463 -14.04 34.58 5.00
N ILE A 464 -13.97 33.62 4.07
CA ILE A 464 -12.78 33.41 3.26
C ILE A 464 -12.86 34.35 2.07
N PHE A 465 -11.81 35.12 1.83
CA PHE A 465 -11.67 36.06 0.72
C PHE A 465 -10.69 35.52 -0.32
N TRP A 466 -10.89 35.94 -1.56
CA TRP A 466 -9.92 35.87 -2.65
C TRP A 466 -8.75 36.84 -2.46
N ASP A 467 -7.69 36.69 -3.25
CA ASP A 467 -6.52 37.57 -3.17
C ASP A 467 -6.79 39.02 -3.60
N ASN A 468 -7.91 39.27 -4.28
CA ASN A 468 -8.41 40.60 -4.61
C ASN A 468 -9.33 41.20 -3.53
N GLY A 469 -9.62 40.46 -2.45
CA GLY A 469 -10.47 40.88 -1.33
C GLY A 469 -11.97 40.67 -1.54
N ILE A 470 -12.39 40.07 -2.65
CA ILE A 470 -13.78 39.63 -2.86
C ILE A 470 -14.03 38.39 -2.00
N ALA A 471 -15.23 38.24 -1.44
CA ALA A 471 -15.60 37.06 -0.67
C ALA A 471 -15.61 35.82 -1.58
N HIS A 472 -15.02 34.73 -1.11
CA HIS A 472 -15.04 33.41 -1.74
C HIS A 472 -15.99 32.46 -1.02
N ASP A 473 -15.91 32.36 0.31
CA ASP A 473 -16.69 31.39 1.10
C ASP A 473 -17.27 32.09 2.34
N VAL A 474 -18.59 32.21 2.38
CA VAL A 474 -19.33 32.95 3.41
C VAL A 474 -20.28 31.99 4.11
N ILE A 475 -20.28 32.00 5.44
CA ILE A 475 -21.29 31.30 6.24
C ILE A 475 -22.29 32.30 6.80
N THR A 476 -23.56 31.99 6.71
CA THR A 476 -24.66 32.80 7.24
C THR A 476 -25.65 31.95 8.00
N GLU A 477 -26.10 32.42 9.16
CA GLU A 477 -27.20 31.80 9.91
C GLU A 477 -28.53 32.12 9.23
N VAL A 478 -29.39 31.12 9.07
CA VAL A 478 -30.74 31.31 8.53
C VAL A 478 -31.70 31.60 9.69
N PRO A 479 -32.29 32.81 9.75
CA PRO A 479 -33.21 33.17 10.82
C PRO A 479 -34.33 32.14 10.99
N ASP A 480 -34.69 31.86 12.24
CA ASP A 480 -35.83 31.01 12.62
C ASP A 480 -35.80 29.53 12.16
N SER A 481 -34.67 29.01 11.66
CA SER A 481 -34.61 27.65 11.09
C SER A 481 -33.52 26.71 11.66
N ASN A 482 -32.71 27.17 12.63
CA ASN A 482 -31.57 26.42 13.19
C ASN A 482 -30.61 25.83 12.12
N GLN A 483 -30.49 26.50 10.96
CA GLN A 483 -29.66 26.07 9.84
C GLN A 483 -28.65 27.15 9.48
N TYR A 484 -27.58 26.72 8.82
CA TYR A 484 -26.55 27.59 8.26
C TYR A 484 -26.47 27.41 6.75
N LEU A 485 -26.22 28.50 6.04
CA LEU A 485 -25.93 28.49 4.62
C LEU A 485 -24.47 28.85 4.40
N ARG A 486 -23.76 28.00 3.68
CA ARG A 486 -22.40 28.25 3.18
C ARG A 486 -22.47 28.61 1.71
N SER A 487 -22.13 29.84 1.37
CA SER A 487 -22.18 30.38 0.01
C SER A 487 -20.77 30.53 -0.57
N ILE A 488 -20.56 30.00 -1.77
CA ILE A 488 -19.32 30.00 -2.54
C ILE A 488 -19.47 30.95 -3.73
N TYR A 489 -18.55 31.89 -3.86
CA TYR A 489 -18.53 32.92 -4.88
C TYR A 489 -17.26 32.81 -5.72
N ASP A 490 -17.34 33.08 -7.02
CA ASP A 490 -16.17 33.13 -7.91
C ASP A 490 -15.29 34.36 -7.65
N TYR A 491 -14.17 34.45 -8.38
CA TYR A 491 -13.17 35.52 -8.26
C TYR A 491 -13.70 36.92 -8.63
N THR A 492 -14.88 37.01 -9.27
CA THR A 492 -15.57 38.27 -9.60
C THR A 492 -16.69 38.64 -8.62
N GLY A 493 -17.03 37.73 -7.69
CA GLY A 493 -18.07 37.90 -6.68
C GLY A 493 -19.44 37.36 -7.11
N LYS A 494 -19.50 36.51 -8.13
CA LYS A 494 -20.71 35.83 -8.58
C LYS A 494 -20.94 34.58 -7.73
N LEU A 495 -22.14 34.41 -7.16
CA LEU A 495 -22.51 33.22 -6.38
C LEU A 495 -22.55 31.99 -7.30
N TYR A 496 -21.80 30.95 -6.97
CA TYR A 496 -21.74 29.67 -7.70
C TYR A 496 -22.49 28.55 -6.97
N LEU A 497 -22.31 28.42 -5.65
CA LEU A 497 -22.85 27.29 -4.89
C LEU A 497 -23.29 27.75 -3.50
N GLN A 498 -24.42 27.26 -3.03
CA GLN A 498 -24.91 27.44 -1.67
C GLN A 498 -25.29 26.09 -1.06
N LEU A 499 -24.73 25.77 0.09
CA LEU A 499 -24.92 24.51 0.80
C LEU A 499 -25.62 24.75 2.14
N ALA A 500 -26.57 23.89 2.50
CA ALA A 500 -27.29 23.96 3.77
C ALA A 500 -26.71 22.97 4.79
N TYR A 501 -26.48 23.45 6.01
CA TYR A 501 -25.99 22.68 7.16
C TYR A 501 -26.97 22.82 8.33
N ASP A 502 -27.01 21.82 9.20
CA ASP A 502 -27.83 21.83 10.41
C ASP A 502 -27.15 22.55 11.59
N SER A 503 -27.81 22.56 12.75
CA SER A 503 -27.30 23.21 13.95
C SER A 503 -26.06 22.54 14.57
N LEU A 504 -25.74 21.31 14.16
CA LEU A 504 -24.56 20.56 14.62
C LEU A 504 -23.35 20.76 13.67
N GLY A 505 -23.57 21.39 12.51
CA GLY A 505 -22.54 21.62 11.49
C GLY A 505 -22.43 20.47 10.48
N ASP A 506 -23.46 19.62 10.40
CA ASP A 506 -23.53 18.53 9.43
C ASP A 506 -24.30 18.94 8.17
N PHE A 507 -23.84 18.44 7.02
CA PHE A 507 -24.38 18.80 5.70
C PHE A 507 -25.78 18.21 5.52
N ILE A 508 -26.71 19.01 5.02
CA ILE A 508 -28.10 18.58 4.76
C ILE A 508 -28.34 18.38 3.27
N ARG A 509 -28.08 19.42 2.47
CA ARG A 509 -28.40 19.46 1.03
C ARG A 509 -27.67 20.60 0.31
N ILE A 510 -27.58 20.50 -1.02
CA ILE A 510 -27.30 21.66 -1.87
C ILE A 510 -28.55 22.54 -1.86
N GLN A 511 -28.40 23.79 -1.42
CA GLN A 511 -29.49 24.77 -1.36
C GLN A 511 -29.67 25.49 -2.70
N GLU A 512 -28.56 25.83 -3.35
CA GLU A 512 -28.53 26.48 -4.68
C GLU A 512 -27.22 26.07 -5.37
N GLU A 513 -27.28 25.67 -6.64
CA GLU A 513 -26.09 25.47 -7.48
C GLU A 513 -26.35 26.22 -8.77
N PHE A 514 -25.52 27.21 -9.05
CA PHE A 514 -25.70 28.13 -10.16
C PHE A 514 -25.12 27.47 -11.41
N GLN A 515 -25.96 26.71 -12.10
CA GLN A 515 -25.72 26.30 -13.47
C GLN A 515 -26.59 27.18 -14.37
N GLU A 516 -25.97 28.04 -15.17
CA GLU A 516 -26.68 28.59 -16.32
C GLU A 516 -26.81 27.45 -17.34
N GLU A 517 -27.79 26.58 -17.13
CA GLU A 517 -28.30 25.76 -18.23
C GLU A 517 -28.79 26.77 -19.27
N GLU A 518 -28.21 26.76 -20.47
CA GLU A 518 -28.82 27.47 -21.60
C GLU A 518 -30.23 26.89 -21.78
N LYS A 519 -31.21 27.56 -21.18
CA LYS A 519 -32.62 27.23 -21.28
C LYS A 519 -33.19 28.04 -22.41
N PHE A 520 -33.49 27.33 -23.48
CA PHE A 520 -34.19 27.88 -24.61
C PHE A 520 -35.24 26.88 -25.05
N VAL A 521 -36.07 27.30 -26.00
CA VAL A 521 -37.20 26.50 -26.43
C VAL A 521 -36.90 25.91 -27.79
N ILE A 522 -36.73 24.59 -27.86
CA ILE A 522 -36.73 23.83 -29.12
C ILE A 522 -38.06 23.09 -29.22
N GLU A 523 -38.80 23.25 -30.32
CA GLU A 523 -40.08 22.56 -30.57
C GLU A 523 -41.15 22.74 -29.47
N GLY A 524 -41.07 23.80 -28.67
CA GLY A 524 -42.01 24.05 -27.56
C GLY A 524 -41.60 23.40 -26.22
N TYR A 525 -40.45 22.72 -26.18
CA TYR A 525 -39.88 22.17 -24.95
C TYR A 525 -38.76 23.07 -24.43
N GLU A 526 -38.75 23.31 -23.13
CA GLU A 526 -37.61 23.94 -22.44
C GLU A 526 -36.48 22.90 -22.39
N VAL A 527 -35.40 23.15 -23.12
CA VAL A 527 -34.23 22.26 -23.24
C VAL A 527 -33.03 22.84 -22.50
N THR A 528 -32.08 21.98 -22.16
CA THR A 528 -30.84 22.31 -21.45
C THR A 528 -29.62 21.86 -22.28
N GLY A 529 -28.55 22.66 -22.32
CA GLY A 529 -27.25 22.27 -22.88
C GLY A 529 -26.41 21.46 -21.89
N GLY A 530 -25.73 20.41 -22.34
CA GLY A 530 -24.89 19.58 -21.48
C GLY A 530 -23.52 20.20 -21.17
N GLN A 531 -22.98 19.98 -19.97
CA GLN A 531 -21.67 20.51 -19.51
C GLN A 531 -20.45 20.06 -20.33
N SER A 532 -20.59 19.04 -21.19
CA SER A 532 -19.48 18.47 -21.97
C SER A 532 -19.86 17.93 -23.36
N GLY A 533 -21.09 18.13 -23.85
CA GLY A 533 -21.67 17.28 -24.89
C GLY A 533 -22.31 18.01 -26.07
N ASN A 534 -22.08 17.48 -27.28
CA ASN A 534 -22.55 17.96 -28.59
C ASN A 534 -24.09 17.93 -28.79
N PHE A 535 -24.90 17.94 -27.73
CA PHE A 535 -26.36 17.86 -27.82
C PHE A 535 -27.10 18.67 -26.74
N TYR A 536 -28.25 19.21 -27.14
CA TYR A 536 -29.29 19.75 -26.25
C TYR A 536 -30.27 18.66 -25.89
N PHE A 537 -30.85 18.69 -24.69
CA PHE A 537 -31.84 17.70 -24.29
C PHE A 537 -32.96 18.27 -23.42
N TYR A 538 -34.09 17.58 -23.46
CA TYR A 538 -35.20 17.69 -22.53
C TYR A 538 -35.21 16.38 -21.73
N ASP A 539 -35.06 16.45 -20.41
CA ASP A 539 -35.07 15.30 -19.50
C ASP A 539 -36.06 15.55 -18.35
N LYS A 540 -37.06 14.67 -18.22
CA LYS A 540 -38.10 14.68 -17.19
C LYS A 540 -38.37 13.28 -16.65
N TYR A 541 -37.35 12.40 -16.59
CA TYR A 541 -37.52 11.09 -15.93
C TYR A 541 -37.95 11.21 -14.45
N ASP A 542 -37.59 12.31 -13.77
CA ASP A 542 -38.01 12.63 -12.39
C ASP A 542 -39.53 12.84 -12.22
N THR A 543 -40.28 12.92 -13.32
CA THR A 543 -41.75 13.08 -13.30
C THR A 543 -42.49 11.75 -13.31
N LEU A 544 -41.79 10.62 -13.50
CA LEU A 544 -42.36 9.27 -13.41
C LEU A 544 -43.01 9.04 -12.03
N GLY A 545 -44.28 8.64 -12.02
CA GLY A 545 -45.00 8.26 -10.81
C GLY A 545 -45.65 9.42 -10.01
N LYS A 546 -45.55 10.67 -10.48
CA LYS A 546 -46.24 11.82 -9.84
C LYS A 546 -47.74 11.86 -10.22
N ASP A 547 -48.60 12.21 -9.27
CA ASP A 547 -50.04 12.39 -9.49
C ASP A 547 -50.30 13.43 -10.60
N GLY A 548 -50.90 13.00 -11.72
CA GLY A 548 -51.29 13.89 -12.83
C GLY A 548 -50.58 13.67 -14.17
N MET A 549 -49.81 12.58 -14.36
CA MET A 549 -49.31 12.23 -15.69
C MET A 549 -50.48 11.99 -16.67
N VAL A 550 -50.36 12.53 -17.87
CA VAL A 550 -51.30 12.32 -18.99
C VAL A 550 -51.00 10.97 -19.67
N ASP A 551 -52.00 10.39 -20.34
CA ASP A 551 -51.94 9.04 -20.96
C ASP A 551 -50.75 8.81 -21.92
N SER A 552 -50.09 9.87 -22.41
CA SER A 552 -48.79 9.82 -23.08
C SER A 552 -47.91 10.98 -22.65
N THR A 553 -46.78 10.70 -22.01
CA THR A 553 -45.84 11.72 -21.50
C THR A 553 -44.47 11.59 -22.17
N LEU A 554 -43.92 12.70 -22.69
CA LEU A 554 -42.54 12.75 -23.16
C LEU A 554 -41.62 12.80 -21.94
N LEU A 555 -40.72 11.82 -21.82
CA LEU A 555 -39.73 11.76 -20.74
C LEU A 555 -38.38 12.32 -21.17
N PHE A 556 -37.98 12.07 -22.41
CA PHE A 556 -36.69 12.49 -22.91
C PHE A 556 -36.72 12.86 -24.40
N GLN A 557 -35.99 13.88 -24.80
CA GLN A 557 -35.71 14.18 -26.21
C GLN A 557 -34.37 14.90 -26.33
N SER A 558 -33.59 14.60 -27.37
CA SER A 558 -32.31 15.28 -27.62
C SER A 558 -32.17 15.76 -29.06
N TRP A 559 -31.34 16.80 -29.22
CA TRP A 559 -31.04 17.47 -30.48
C TRP A 559 -29.54 17.77 -30.58
N PHE A 560 -28.98 17.73 -31.78
CA PHE A 560 -27.58 18.08 -32.01
C PHE A 560 -27.32 19.59 -31.85
N VAL A 561 -26.20 19.96 -31.23
CA VAL A 561 -25.91 21.38 -30.88
C VAL A 561 -25.80 22.29 -32.09
N ASP A 562 -25.15 21.84 -33.18
CA ASP A 562 -24.83 22.74 -34.30
C ASP A 562 -26.05 23.14 -35.15
N ASP A 563 -27.06 22.27 -35.26
CA ASP A 563 -28.17 22.48 -36.20
C ASP A 563 -29.55 22.06 -35.67
N SER A 564 -29.63 21.68 -34.39
CA SER A 564 -30.86 21.20 -33.74
C SER A 564 -31.49 19.98 -34.42
N THR A 565 -30.70 19.13 -35.09
CA THR A 565 -31.18 17.84 -35.62
C THR A 565 -31.63 16.95 -34.47
N LYS A 566 -32.89 16.51 -34.47
CA LYS A 566 -33.43 15.58 -33.47
C LYS A 566 -32.68 14.24 -33.53
N MET A 567 -32.22 13.73 -32.39
CA MET A 567 -31.42 12.51 -32.29
C MET A 567 -32.16 11.39 -31.56
N TYR A 568 -32.61 11.61 -30.33
CA TYR A 568 -33.32 10.59 -29.54
C TYR A 568 -34.61 11.14 -28.95
N SER A 569 -35.58 10.26 -28.70
CA SER A 569 -36.85 10.62 -28.06
C SER A 569 -37.43 9.42 -27.33
N ALA A 570 -37.87 9.61 -26.09
CA ALA A 570 -38.47 8.58 -25.25
C ALA A 570 -39.81 9.05 -24.66
N MET A 571 -40.83 8.23 -24.84
CA MET A 571 -42.20 8.42 -24.39
C MET A 571 -42.56 7.34 -23.38
N TYR A 572 -43.35 7.70 -22.37
CA TYR A 572 -43.93 6.77 -21.41
C TYR A 572 -45.45 6.90 -21.40
N TYR A 573 -46.11 5.75 -21.33
CA TYR A 573 -47.57 5.61 -21.35
C TYR A 573 -47.98 4.97 -20.02
N PRO A 574 -48.30 5.79 -18.98
CA PRO A 574 -48.50 5.30 -17.62
C PRO A 574 -49.61 4.25 -17.49
N SER A 575 -50.72 4.44 -18.20
CA SER A 575 -51.87 3.51 -18.21
C SER A 575 -51.53 2.14 -18.79
N GLU A 576 -50.56 2.09 -19.71
CA GLU A 576 -50.10 0.87 -20.37
C GLU A 576 -48.81 0.31 -19.75
N LYS A 577 -48.21 1.04 -18.80
CA LYS A 577 -46.83 0.80 -18.30
C LYS A 577 -45.85 0.53 -19.44
N ARG A 578 -46.01 1.29 -20.53
CA ARG A 578 -45.27 1.10 -21.77
C ARG A 578 -44.26 2.24 -21.95
N PHE A 579 -43.02 1.88 -22.22
CA PHE A 579 -41.95 2.78 -22.63
C PHE A 579 -41.73 2.64 -24.13
N SER A 580 -41.48 3.75 -24.82
CA SER A 580 -41.24 3.76 -26.27
C SER A 580 -40.13 4.75 -26.58
N SER A 581 -39.02 4.28 -27.15
CA SER A 581 -37.90 5.13 -27.54
C SER A 581 -37.63 5.06 -29.05
N LYS A 582 -37.08 6.14 -29.60
CA LYS A 582 -36.73 6.27 -31.02
C LYS A 582 -35.38 6.97 -31.13
N GLY A 583 -34.55 6.47 -32.04
CA GLY A 583 -33.30 7.10 -32.48
C GLY A 583 -33.40 7.54 -33.95
N TYR A 584 -32.77 8.67 -34.26
CA TYR A 584 -32.78 9.33 -35.56
C TYR A 584 -31.35 9.62 -36.02
N SER A 585 -31.08 9.37 -37.30
CA SER A 585 -29.77 9.59 -37.91
C SER A 585 -29.54 11.06 -38.28
N SER A 586 -28.34 11.37 -38.76
CA SER A 586 -27.95 12.67 -39.30
C SER A 586 -28.81 13.18 -40.47
N LEU A 587 -29.57 12.29 -41.13
CA LEU A 587 -30.52 12.64 -42.20
C LEU A 587 -31.96 12.76 -41.72
N GLY A 588 -32.22 12.59 -40.41
CA GLY A 588 -33.55 12.54 -39.80
C GLY A 588 -34.30 11.22 -40.03
N ASN A 589 -33.64 10.20 -40.60
CA ASN A 589 -34.22 8.87 -40.76
C ASN A 589 -34.30 8.17 -39.40
N MET A 590 -35.35 7.39 -39.16
CA MET A 590 -35.42 6.54 -37.96
C MET A 590 -34.38 5.41 -38.08
N MET A 591 -33.35 5.42 -37.24
CA MET A 591 -32.31 4.40 -37.19
C MET A 591 -32.62 3.32 -36.16
N MET A 592 -33.40 3.66 -35.13
CA MET A 592 -33.77 2.74 -34.05
C MET A 592 -35.17 3.06 -33.52
N LYS A 593 -35.91 2.02 -33.14
CA LYS A 593 -37.16 2.12 -32.38
C LYS A 593 -37.21 1.01 -31.35
N GLU A 594 -37.62 1.31 -30.13
CA GLU A 594 -37.84 0.31 -29.09
C GLU A 594 -39.16 0.56 -28.37
N ASP A 595 -39.87 -0.52 -28.04
CA ASP A 595 -41.07 -0.52 -27.22
C ASP A 595 -40.91 -1.57 -26.13
N LYS A 596 -41.08 -1.19 -24.85
CA LYS A 596 -41.04 -2.06 -23.68
C LYS A 596 -42.34 -1.94 -22.88
N SER A 597 -42.86 -3.05 -22.37
CA SER A 597 -44.02 -3.09 -21.48
C SER A 597 -43.62 -3.73 -20.15
N TYR A 598 -43.80 -3.01 -19.05
CA TYR A 598 -43.39 -3.41 -17.71
C TYR A 598 -44.52 -4.14 -16.97
N ALA A 599 -44.15 -5.09 -16.12
CA ALA A 599 -45.06 -5.71 -15.16
C ALA A 599 -45.48 -4.72 -14.06
N ASP A 600 -46.46 -5.11 -13.24
CA ASP A 600 -47.12 -4.18 -12.34
C ASP A 600 -46.20 -3.52 -11.31
N ASN A 601 -45.19 -4.27 -10.87
CA ASN A 601 -44.15 -3.91 -9.91
C ASN A 601 -42.82 -3.49 -10.56
N PHE A 602 -42.75 -3.38 -11.90
CA PHE A 602 -41.52 -3.07 -12.65
C PHE A 602 -40.36 -4.06 -12.47
N GLU A 603 -40.60 -5.25 -11.91
CA GLU A 603 -39.57 -6.29 -11.73
C GLU A 603 -39.38 -7.17 -12.99
N SER A 604 -40.18 -6.94 -14.04
CA SER A 604 -39.96 -7.57 -15.34
C SER A 604 -40.50 -6.71 -16.46
N TRP A 605 -39.97 -6.91 -17.67
CA TRP A 605 -40.49 -6.27 -18.88
C TRP A 605 -40.35 -7.17 -20.10
N THR A 606 -41.20 -6.94 -21.08
CA THR A 606 -41.07 -7.51 -22.44
C THR A 606 -40.99 -6.39 -23.45
N GLY A 607 -40.16 -6.54 -24.47
CA GLY A 607 -39.95 -5.47 -25.42
C GLY A 607 -39.47 -5.91 -26.78
N LYS A 608 -39.58 -5.01 -27.73
CA LYS A 608 -39.06 -5.15 -29.09
C LYS A 608 -38.25 -3.94 -29.46
N ARG A 609 -37.07 -4.17 -30.03
CA ARG A 609 -36.21 -3.15 -30.62
C ARG A 609 -36.00 -3.45 -32.10
N TYR A 610 -36.04 -2.41 -32.90
CA TYR A 610 -35.81 -2.41 -34.33
C TYR A 610 -34.63 -1.50 -34.62
N THR A 611 -33.68 -1.98 -35.42
CA THR A 611 -32.54 -1.18 -35.90
C THR A 611 -32.53 -1.20 -37.43
N TYR A 612 -32.31 -0.06 -38.09
CA TYR A 612 -32.46 0.12 -39.54
C TYR A 612 -31.16 0.56 -40.23
N LEU A 613 -30.84 -0.06 -41.37
CA LEU A 613 -29.71 0.30 -42.23
C LEU A 613 -30.10 0.12 -43.71
N GLY A 614 -30.53 1.19 -44.37
CA GLY A 614 -31.00 1.12 -45.75
C GLY A 614 -32.24 0.22 -45.90
N ASP A 615 -32.12 -0.91 -46.59
CA ASP A 615 -33.17 -1.92 -46.74
C ASP A 615 -33.06 -3.08 -45.72
N LEU A 616 -32.12 -2.98 -44.77
CA LEU A 616 -31.87 -3.95 -43.72
C LEU A 616 -32.53 -3.50 -42.40
N GLU A 617 -33.15 -4.45 -41.71
CA GLU A 617 -33.81 -4.26 -40.42
C GLU A 617 -33.43 -5.42 -39.51
N LEU A 618 -33.03 -5.12 -38.27
CA LEU A 618 -32.86 -6.12 -37.21
C LEU A 618 -33.97 -5.94 -36.18
N GLU A 619 -34.80 -6.96 -36.03
CA GLU A 619 -35.75 -7.08 -34.93
C GLU A 619 -35.10 -7.86 -33.78
N LYS A 620 -35.04 -7.25 -32.59
CA LYS A 620 -34.65 -7.87 -31.32
C LYS A 620 -35.89 -7.93 -30.44
N THR A 621 -36.33 -9.13 -30.07
CA THR A 621 -37.39 -9.34 -29.09
C THR A 621 -36.76 -9.75 -27.77
N SER A 622 -37.09 -9.08 -26.67
CA SER A 622 -36.46 -9.30 -25.37
C SER A 622 -37.48 -9.49 -24.27
N SER A 623 -37.12 -10.32 -23.29
CA SER A 623 -37.81 -10.45 -22.01
C SER A 623 -36.78 -10.34 -20.89
N ALA A 624 -37.13 -9.61 -19.84
CA ALA A 624 -36.21 -9.29 -18.76
C ALA A 624 -36.85 -9.56 -17.40
N SER A 625 -36.06 -10.10 -16.47
CA SER A 625 -36.43 -10.33 -15.07
C SER A 625 -35.41 -9.68 -14.15
N PHE A 626 -35.89 -9.03 -13.10
CA PHE A 626 -35.07 -8.32 -12.13
C PHE A 626 -34.06 -9.26 -11.43
N LEU A 627 -32.85 -8.76 -11.17
CA LEU A 627 -31.78 -9.50 -10.49
C LEU A 627 -31.97 -9.43 -8.96
N GLU A 628 -31.89 -10.58 -8.28
CA GLU A 628 -32.24 -10.70 -6.85
C GLU A 628 -31.35 -9.90 -5.88
N TYR A 629 -30.16 -9.48 -6.30
CA TYR A 629 -29.20 -8.75 -5.43
C TYR A 629 -29.42 -7.22 -5.41
N TYR A 630 -30.25 -6.66 -6.29
CA TYR A 630 -30.55 -5.24 -6.30
C TYR A 630 -31.81 -4.93 -5.49
N GLU A 631 -31.85 -3.77 -4.82
CA GLU A 631 -33.08 -3.32 -4.15
C GLU A 631 -34.11 -2.80 -5.17
N PRO A 632 -35.39 -3.21 -5.08
CA PRO A 632 -36.43 -2.71 -5.97
C PRO A 632 -36.71 -1.21 -5.76
N ASP A 633 -36.80 -0.46 -6.86
CA ASP A 633 -37.10 0.97 -6.84
C ASP A 633 -38.46 1.28 -6.18
N SER A 634 -38.47 2.25 -5.24
CA SER A 634 -39.73 2.74 -4.63
C SER A 634 -40.50 3.70 -5.56
N ILE A 635 -39.81 4.32 -6.52
CA ILE A 635 -40.34 5.18 -7.58
C ILE A 635 -39.61 4.78 -8.87
N PRO A 636 -40.26 4.37 -9.97
CA PRO A 636 -39.64 3.57 -11.04
C PRO A 636 -38.76 4.40 -12.01
N ILE A 637 -37.87 5.23 -11.49
CA ILE A 637 -36.99 6.10 -12.29
C ILE A 637 -35.79 5.30 -12.78
N GLN A 638 -35.11 4.55 -11.90
CA GLN A 638 -33.91 3.81 -12.28
C GLN A 638 -34.25 2.63 -13.19
N HIS A 639 -35.31 1.88 -12.88
CA HIS A 639 -35.74 0.70 -13.65
C HIS A 639 -36.22 1.03 -15.08
N VAL A 640 -36.75 2.24 -15.31
CA VAL A 640 -37.18 2.68 -16.65
C VAL A 640 -36.01 3.29 -17.44
N ARG A 641 -35.00 3.85 -16.74
CA ARG A 641 -33.85 4.50 -17.36
C ARG A 641 -32.74 3.53 -17.78
N SER A 642 -32.56 2.41 -17.08
CA SER A 642 -31.47 1.45 -17.31
C SER A 642 -31.93 -0.01 -17.22
N ASP A 643 -31.31 -0.88 -18.03
CA ASP A 643 -31.53 -2.33 -18.01
C ASP A 643 -30.51 -3.09 -17.15
N GLN A 644 -29.53 -2.42 -16.54
CA GLN A 644 -28.41 -3.08 -15.84
C GLN A 644 -28.84 -3.91 -14.62
N THR A 645 -30.03 -3.65 -14.07
CA THR A 645 -30.60 -4.39 -12.93
C THR A 645 -31.42 -5.62 -13.35
N PHE A 646 -31.46 -5.94 -14.65
CA PHE A 646 -32.25 -7.05 -15.18
C PHE A 646 -31.39 -8.12 -15.85
N ASN A 647 -31.78 -9.38 -15.68
CA ASN A 647 -31.37 -10.48 -16.54
C ASN A 647 -32.23 -10.47 -17.83
N VAL A 648 -31.60 -10.25 -19.00
CA VAL A 648 -32.30 -10.04 -20.27
C VAL A 648 -32.06 -11.19 -21.25
N ALA A 649 -33.12 -11.94 -21.58
CA ALA A 649 -33.12 -12.91 -22.68
C ALA A 649 -33.57 -12.23 -23.98
N SER A 650 -32.92 -12.53 -25.11
CA SER A 650 -33.21 -11.88 -26.39
C SER A 650 -33.20 -12.85 -27.58
N GLU A 651 -34.17 -12.70 -28.47
CA GLU A 651 -34.20 -13.33 -29.79
C GLU A 651 -34.00 -12.30 -30.90
N TYR A 652 -33.31 -12.69 -31.96
CA TYR A 652 -33.01 -11.82 -33.09
C TYR A 652 -33.60 -12.33 -34.40
N LYS A 653 -34.00 -11.39 -35.27
CA LYS A 653 -34.48 -11.69 -36.62
C LYS A 653 -34.04 -10.62 -37.62
N LEU A 654 -33.23 -11.04 -38.59
CA LEU A 654 -32.74 -10.16 -39.66
C LEU A 654 -33.70 -10.13 -40.85
N ILE A 655 -34.11 -8.93 -41.25
CA ILE A 655 -35.08 -8.67 -42.30
C ILE A 655 -34.39 -7.83 -43.40
N LYS A 656 -34.57 -8.20 -44.67
CA LYS A 656 -34.07 -7.44 -45.82
C LYS A 656 -35.21 -7.21 -46.82
N ALA A 657 -35.38 -5.96 -47.26
CA ALA A 657 -36.46 -5.55 -48.15
C ALA A 657 -37.86 -6.02 -47.69
N GLY A 658 -38.10 -5.94 -46.37
CA GLY A 658 -39.39 -6.28 -45.74
C GLY A 658 -39.69 -7.77 -45.61
N LYS A 659 -38.73 -8.67 -45.86
CA LYS A 659 -38.87 -10.12 -45.64
C LYS A 659 -37.72 -10.67 -44.80
N PRO A 660 -37.96 -11.69 -43.96
CA PRO A 660 -36.90 -12.37 -43.24
C PRO A 660 -35.84 -12.89 -44.21
N TYR A 661 -34.57 -12.55 -43.96
CA TYR A 661 -33.50 -12.83 -44.92
C TYR A 661 -33.17 -14.33 -44.95
N THR A 662 -33.10 -14.92 -46.14
CA THR A 662 -32.61 -16.28 -46.36
C THR A 662 -31.60 -16.25 -47.50
N GLY A 663 -30.35 -16.60 -47.20
CA GLY A 663 -29.26 -16.47 -48.16
C GLY A 663 -27.87 -16.40 -47.50
N PRO A 664 -26.81 -16.35 -48.32
CA PRO A 664 -25.44 -16.21 -47.83
C PRO A 664 -25.19 -14.82 -47.24
N VAL A 665 -24.32 -14.75 -46.24
CA VAL A 665 -23.81 -13.51 -45.64
C VAL A 665 -22.31 -13.45 -45.85
N ASN A 666 -21.79 -12.34 -46.36
CA ASN A 666 -20.36 -12.09 -46.52
C ASN A 666 -20.03 -10.66 -46.08
N LEU A 667 -19.33 -10.50 -44.97
CA LEU A 667 -18.87 -9.22 -44.47
C LEU A 667 -17.36 -9.11 -44.70
N LYS A 668 -16.91 -8.00 -45.32
CA LYS A 668 -15.50 -7.68 -45.53
C LYS A 668 -15.16 -6.39 -44.80
N PHE A 669 -14.19 -6.45 -43.90
CA PHE A 669 -13.76 -5.34 -43.05
C PHE A 669 -12.45 -4.74 -43.57
N GLY A 670 -12.25 -3.45 -43.33
CA GLY A 670 -11.03 -2.75 -43.74
C GLY A 670 -11.00 -2.33 -45.21
N GLU A 671 -12.16 -2.15 -45.83
CA GLU A 671 -12.31 -1.78 -47.24
C GLU A 671 -12.18 -0.27 -47.46
N LYS A 672 -12.01 0.19 -48.72
CA LYS A 672 -11.87 1.64 -49.01
C LYS A 672 -13.20 2.39 -49.09
N LYS A 673 -14.29 1.68 -49.35
CA LYS A 673 -15.62 2.24 -49.60
C LYS A 673 -16.68 1.31 -49.06
N PHE A 674 -17.72 1.89 -48.49
CA PHE A 674 -18.93 1.15 -48.15
C PHE A 674 -19.62 0.63 -49.42
N LYS A 675 -20.00 -0.66 -49.44
CA LYS A 675 -20.85 -1.27 -50.46
C LYS A 675 -21.77 -2.29 -49.80
N MET A 676 -23.04 -2.31 -50.19
CA MET A 676 -24.01 -3.30 -49.75
C MET A 676 -24.72 -3.92 -50.96
N GLY A 677 -24.81 -5.25 -50.99
CA GLY A 677 -25.51 -5.99 -52.03
C GLY A 677 -27.03 -5.77 -52.02
N LYS A 678 -27.65 -5.78 -53.20
CA LYS A 678 -29.09 -5.59 -53.37
C LYS A 678 -29.91 -6.83 -53.03
N GLU A 679 -29.44 -8.02 -53.43
CA GLU A 679 -30.13 -9.29 -53.20
C GLU A 679 -29.44 -10.06 -52.08
N GLU A 680 -28.17 -10.42 -52.29
CA GLU A 680 -27.34 -11.06 -51.27
C GLU A 680 -26.72 -10.05 -50.30
N LEU A 681 -26.57 -10.47 -49.04
CA LEU A 681 -25.96 -9.69 -47.96
C LEU A 681 -24.42 -9.79 -48.05
N ASN A 682 -23.90 -9.19 -49.13
CA ASN A 682 -22.47 -8.97 -49.35
C ASN A 682 -22.13 -7.53 -48.98
N MET A 683 -21.41 -7.31 -47.87
CA MET A 683 -21.03 -5.99 -47.38
C MET A 683 -19.52 -5.76 -47.41
N SER A 684 -19.12 -4.60 -47.92
CA SER A 684 -17.75 -4.06 -47.79
C SER A 684 -17.80 -2.89 -46.82
N LEU A 685 -17.10 -2.99 -45.69
CA LEU A 685 -17.12 -2.06 -44.57
C LEU A 685 -15.78 -1.31 -44.47
N PRO A 686 -15.79 0.04 -44.50
CA PRO A 686 -14.56 0.84 -44.49
C PRO A 686 -13.97 1.07 -43.09
N VAL A 687 -12.69 1.44 -43.03
CA VAL A 687 -12.01 1.87 -41.78
C VAL A 687 -12.39 3.31 -41.42
N ALA A 688 -12.62 3.58 -40.12
CA ALA A 688 -13.05 4.88 -39.57
C ALA A 688 -12.26 6.08 -40.13
N ASN A 689 -10.95 6.13 -39.86
CA ASN A 689 -10.09 7.28 -40.18
C ASN A 689 -10.10 7.66 -41.67
N ASP A 690 -10.35 6.70 -42.57
CA ASP A 690 -10.34 6.95 -44.01
C ASP A 690 -11.61 7.65 -44.53
N ILE A 691 -12.71 7.66 -43.76
CA ILE A 691 -14.01 8.16 -44.19
C ILE A 691 -14.62 9.26 -43.30
N SER A 692 -14.22 9.40 -42.04
CA SER A 692 -14.82 10.38 -41.11
C SER A 692 -14.80 11.82 -41.64
N GLU A 693 -13.65 12.31 -42.13
CA GLU A 693 -13.57 13.65 -42.77
C GLU A 693 -14.50 13.80 -43.98
N LYS A 694 -14.71 12.72 -44.74
CA LYS A 694 -15.58 12.74 -45.92
C LYS A 694 -17.05 12.78 -45.52
N LEU A 695 -17.42 12.08 -44.45
CA LEU A 695 -18.78 12.09 -43.92
C LEU A 695 -19.14 13.46 -43.34
N ARG A 696 -18.25 14.09 -42.56
CA ARG A 696 -18.45 15.46 -42.08
C ARG A 696 -18.70 16.45 -43.22
N LYS A 697 -17.80 16.48 -44.21
CA LYS A 697 -17.94 17.35 -45.39
C LYS A 697 -19.21 17.07 -46.20
N ASP A 698 -19.63 15.80 -46.30
CA ASP A 698 -20.85 15.44 -47.03
C ASP A 698 -22.12 15.74 -46.22
N LEU A 699 -22.07 15.68 -44.88
CA LEU A 699 -23.17 16.12 -44.01
C LEU A 699 -23.37 17.63 -44.13
N ASP A 700 -22.30 18.43 -44.12
CA ASP A 700 -22.38 19.88 -44.36
C ASP A 700 -22.97 20.18 -45.75
N GLN A 701 -22.51 19.46 -46.79
CA GLN A 701 -23.09 19.56 -48.13
C GLN A 701 -24.59 19.18 -48.14
N PHE A 702 -24.98 18.14 -47.39
CA PHE A 702 -26.37 17.71 -47.29
C PHE A 702 -27.23 18.79 -46.61
N ARG A 703 -26.74 19.41 -45.54
CA ARG A 703 -27.41 20.52 -44.85
C ARG A 703 -27.67 21.70 -45.79
N GLU A 704 -26.73 22.03 -46.67
CA GLU A 704 -26.89 23.13 -47.63
C GLU A 704 -27.78 22.78 -48.85
N THR A 705 -27.70 21.55 -49.35
CA THR A 705 -28.22 21.20 -50.68
C THR A 705 -29.36 20.18 -50.69
N GLY A 706 -29.62 19.52 -49.55
CA GLY A 706 -30.52 18.38 -49.42
C GLY A 706 -30.03 17.11 -50.14
N LYS A 707 -28.76 17.07 -50.60
CA LYS A 707 -28.18 15.95 -51.36
C LYS A 707 -26.93 15.42 -50.67
N THR A 708 -26.86 14.09 -50.51
CA THR A 708 -25.72 13.37 -49.90
C THR A 708 -25.15 12.34 -50.87
N LYS A 709 -23.83 12.13 -50.83
CA LYS A 709 -23.15 11.02 -51.52
C LYS A 709 -23.17 9.72 -50.70
N TYR A 710 -23.47 9.80 -49.40
CA TYR A 710 -23.46 8.67 -48.46
C TYR A 710 -24.81 8.47 -47.75
N PRO A 711 -25.93 8.32 -48.50
CA PRO A 711 -27.28 8.29 -47.91
C PRO A 711 -27.51 7.14 -46.92
N ILE A 712 -26.81 6.01 -47.08
CA ILE A 712 -26.93 4.87 -46.16
C ILE A 712 -26.14 5.11 -44.87
N MET A 713 -24.93 5.68 -44.97
CA MET A 713 -24.06 5.88 -43.79
C MET A 713 -24.57 7.00 -42.90
N LEU A 714 -24.85 8.18 -43.48
CA LEU A 714 -25.48 9.29 -42.74
C LEU A 714 -26.93 8.97 -42.35
N GLY A 715 -27.54 8.01 -43.05
CA GLY A 715 -28.85 7.45 -42.72
C GLY A 715 -28.87 6.51 -41.51
N PHE A 716 -27.68 6.17 -40.97
CA PHE A 716 -27.53 5.25 -39.84
C PHE A 716 -26.78 5.88 -38.65
N LEU A 717 -25.80 6.75 -38.91
CA LEU A 717 -25.05 7.46 -37.88
C LEU A 717 -25.78 8.72 -37.41
N ASP A 718 -25.78 8.96 -36.10
CA ASP A 718 -26.09 10.28 -35.57
C ASP A 718 -24.91 11.26 -35.78
N PRO A 719 -25.12 12.58 -35.64
CA PRO A 719 -24.09 13.57 -35.91
C PRO A 719 -22.86 13.50 -34.97
N THR A 720 -22.99 12.89 -33.80
CA THR A 720 -21.91 12.72 -32.81
C THR A 720 -21.02 11.51 -33.12
N GLU A 721 -21.54 10.54 -33.87
CA GLU A 721 -20.86 9.28 -34.19
C GLU A 721 -20.02 9.32 -35.49
N LEU A 722 -19.89 10.47 -36.16
CA LEU A 722 -19.21 10.58 -37.47
C LEU A 722 -17.73 10.19 -37.46
N ASP A 723 -17.10 10.22 -36.28
CA ASP A 723 -15.70 9.81 -36.07
C ASP A 723 -15.53 8.38 -35.57
N GLN A 724 -16.62 7.69 -35.22
CA GLN A 724 -16.55 6.31 -34.76
C GLN A 724 -16.16 5.34 -35.88
N ASP A 725 -15.67 4.16 -35.51
CA ASP A 725 -15.46 3.07 -36.47
C ASP A 725 -16.79 2.50 -36.94
N PHE A 726 -17.26 3.04 -38.07
CA PHE A 726 -18.49 2.64 -38.74
C PHE A 726 -18.60 1.12 -38.97
N SER A 727 -17.48 0.43 -39.23
CA SER A 727 -17.50 -1.02 -39.44
C SER A 727 -17.80 -1.78 -38.15
N THR A 728 -17.21 -1.30 -37.05
CA THR A 728 -17.43 -1.82 -35.70
C THR A 728 -18.87 -1.57 -35.26
N TYR A 729 -19.38 -0.36 -35.50
CA TYR A 729 -20.74 0.01 -35.15
C TYR A 729 -21.81 -0.83 -35.89
N ILE A 730 -21.65 -1.05 -37.20
CA ILE A 730 -22.54 -1.95 -37.97
C ILE A 730 -22.49 -3.38 -37.41
N PHE A 731 -21.29 -3.90 -37.13
CA PHE A 731 -21.14 -5.26 -36.65
C PHE A 731 -21.86 -5.49 -35.33
N TYR A 732 -21.62 -4.64 -34.34
CA TYR A 732 -22.28 -4.76 -33.04
C TYR A 732 -23.80 -4.52 -33.14
N SER A 733 -24.23 -3.60 -34.00
CA SER A 733 -25.65 -3.27 -34.15
C SER A 733 -26.47 -4.34 -34.88
N PHE A 734 -25.86 -5.12 -35.78
CA PHE A 734 -26.59 -6.06 -36.66
C PHE A 734 -26.17 -7.53 -36.55
N PHE A 735 -24.94 -7.84 -36.10
CA PHE A 735 -24.37 -9.18 -36.23
C PHE A 735 -23.86 -9.77 -34.92
N ALA A 736 -23.35 -8.97 -33.99
CA ALA A 736 -22.83 -9.49 -32.71
C ALA A 736 -23.89 -10.26 -31.93
N GLY A 737 -25.08 -9.67 -31.73
CA GLY A 737 -26.20 -10.32 -31.03
C GLY A 737 -26.69 -11.59 -31.74
N PRO A 738 -27.11 -11.54 -33.02
CA PRO A 738 -27.57 -12.72 -33.74
C PRO A 738 -26.56 -13.87 -33.83
N LEU A 739 -25.26 -13.59 -33.71
CA LEU A 739 -24.20 -14.59 -33.71
C LEU A 739 -23.72 -14.96 -32.30
N ASP A 740 -24.51 -14.63 -31.28
CA ASP A 740 -24.26 -14.97 -29.87
C ASP A 740 -22.92 -14.45 -29.32
N GLY A 741 -22.39 -13.36 -29.89
CA GLY A 741 -21.12 -12.77 -29.47
C GLY A 741 -19.88 -13.61 -29.79
N ILE A 742 -20.01 -14.79 -30.40
CA ILE A 742 -18.88 -15.72 -30.63
C ILE A 742 -17.79 -15.18 -31.58
N PHE A 743 -18.11 -14.12 -32.33
CA PHE A 743 -17.19 -13.44 -33.24
C PHE A 743 -16.90 -12.03 -32.72
N GLU A 744 -15.67 -11.80 -32.28
CA GLU A 744 -15.24 -10.50 -31.76
C GLU A 744 -14.53 -9.65 -32.82
N MET A 745 -14.71 -8.33 -32.72
CA MET A 745 -13.94 -7.35 -33.48
C MET A 745 -12.85 -6.75 -32.60
N ASN A 746 -11.58 -7.08 -32.87
CA ASN A 746 -10.46 -6.34 -32.30
C ASN A 746 -10.47 -4.92 -32.88
N SER A 747 -10.91 -3.94 -32.10
CA SER A 747 -11.05 -2.56 -32.57
C SER A 747 -9.67 -1.94 -32.83
N TYR A 748 -9.59 -0.91 -33.68
CA TYR A 748 -8.36 -0.16 -33.91
C TYR A 748 -7.87 0.64 -32.67
N GLY A 749 -8.61 0.63 -31.56
CA GLY A 749 -8.41 1.52 -30.41
C GLY A 749 -8.35 0.84 -29.03
N GLU A 750 -8.28 -0.48 -28.95
CA GLU A 750 -8.21 -1.21 -27.65
C GLU A 750 -6.83 -1.20 -26.98
N TYR A 751 -5.82 -0.60 -27.61
CA TYR A 751 -4.52 -0.42 -27.00
C TYR A 751 -4.45 0.96 -26.35
N SER A 752 -4.14 0.98 -25.06
CA SER A 752 -4.09 2.16 -24.18
C SER A 752 -3.29 3.33 -24.78
N TYR A 753 -3.48 4.53 -24.22
CA TYR A 753 -2.84 5.79 -24.66
C TYR A 753 -1.30 5.71 -24.80
N SER A 754 -0.63 4.72 -24.20
CA SER A 754 0.82 4.49 -24.35
C SER A 754 1.24 3.70 -25.60
N ASP A 755 0.34 2.94 -26.23
CA ASP A 755 0.65 2.07 -27.38
C ASP A 755 0.36 2.74 -28.74
N TYR A 756 -0.13 3.98 -28.73
CA TYR A 756 -0.46 4.75 -29.94
C TYR A 756 0.76 5.04 -30.84
N SER A 757 1.99 4.86 -30.37
CA SER A 757 3.18 5.24 -31.14
C SER A 757 3.67 4.21 -32.16
N GLU A 758 3.24 2.94 -32.12
CA GLU A 758 3.75 1.94 -33.08
C GLU A 758 2.66 0.97 -33.60
N VAL A 759 1.74 1.46 -34.43
CA VAL A 759 1.00 0.59 -35.34
C VAL A 759 1.98 -0.01 -36.36
N LYS A 760 2.62 -1.13 -36.01
CA LYS A 760 3.52 -1.90 -36.89
C LYS A 760 2.75 -2.27 -38.17
N LYS A 761 3.09 -1.64 -39.30
CA LYS A 761 2.58 -2.03 -40.63
C LYS A 761 3.33 -3.27 -41.13
N GLY A 762 2.63 -4.35 -41.49
CA GLY A 762 3.22 -5.51 -42.15
C GLY A 762 2.87 -6.86 -41.52
N LYS A 763 3.76 -7.86 -41.63
CA LYS A 763 3.55 -9.25 -41.16
C LYS A 763 3.45 -9.37 -39.64
N ASP A 764 3.94 -8.37 -38.92
CA ASP A 764 4.01 -8.33 -37.46
C ASP A 764 2.80 -7.63 -36.82
N ALA A 765 1.84 -7.15 -37.63
CA ALA A 765 0.60 -6.56 -37.14
C ALA A 765 -0.23 -7.58 -36.33
N PRO A 766 -0.97 -7.13 -35.29
CA PRO A 766 -1.92 -7.97 -34.56
C PRO A 766 -3.00 -8.50 -35.50
N ALA A 767 -3.43 -9.75 -35.30
CA ALA A 767 -4.50 -10.34 -36.09
C ALA A 767 -5.82 -9.63 -35.80
N ARG A 768 -6.57 -9.30 -36.84
CA ARG A 768 -7.86 -8.59 -36.76
C ARG A 768 -8.84 -9.19 -37.73
N LEU A 769 -10.13 -9.18 -37.38
CA LEU A 769 -11.21 -9.64 -38.24
C LEU A 769 -11.17 -8.90 -39.59
N SER A 770 -11.08 -9.64 -40.69
CA SER A 770 -11.09 -9.10 -42.06
C SER A 770 -12.26 -9.59 -42.88
N ARG A 771 -12.75 -10.80 -42.59
CA ARG A 771 -13.86 -11.40 -43.32
C ARG A 771 -14.68 -12.31 -42.41
N LEU A 772 -16.00 -12.24 -42.53
CA LEU A 772 -16.95 -13.15 -41.90
C LEU A 772 -17.91 -13.69 -42.97
N GLU A 773 -18.13 -15.00 -42.98
CA GLU A 773 -19.04 -15.64 -43.93
C GLU A 773 -19.92 -16.70 -43.27
N GLY A 774 -21.15 -16.85 -43.75
CA GLY A 774 -22.11 -17.81 -43.24
C GLY A 774 -23.43 -17.80 -44.02
N TYR A 775 -24.47 -18.43 -43.47
CA TYR A 775 -25.78 -18.52 -44.10
C TYR A 775 -26.90 -18.21 -43.10
N MET A 776 -27.94 -17.54 -43.58
CA MET A 776 -29.14 -17.20 -42.81
C MET A 776 -30.36 -17.95 -43.35
N ILE A 777 -31.25 -18.41 -42.47
CA ILE A 777 -32.58 -18.96 -42.81
C ILE A 777 -33.63 -18.24 -41.97
N ASP A 778 -34.65 -17.66 -42.62
CA ASP A 778 -35.72 -16.89 -41.97
C ASP A 778 -35.21 -15.80 -41.00
N GLY A 779 -34.10 -15.17 -41.35
CA GLY A 779 -33.46 -14.10 -40.57
C GLY A 779 -32.60 -14.58 -39.40
N LYS A 780 -32.39 -15.90 -39.24
CA LYS A 780 -31.57 -16.49 -38.17
C LYS A 780 -30.33 -17.22 -38.73
N PRO A 781 -29.16 -17.16 -38.07
CA PRO A 781 -27.97 -17.88 -38.51
C PRO A 781 -28.20 -19.39 -38.58
N ASN A 782 -27.69 -20.03 -39.63
CA ASN A 782 -27.83 -21.47 -39.81
C ASN A 782 -26.63 -22.06 -40.57
N GLY A 783 -26.20 -23.26 -40.16
CA GLY A 783 -25.02 -23.92 -40.68
C GLY A 783 -23.72 -23.32 -40.13
N THR A 784 -22.62 -23.57 -40.83
CA THR A 784 -21.29 -23.15 -40.38
C THR A 784 -21.01 -21.69 -40.74
N TRP A 785 -20.60 -20.92 -39.74
CA TRP A 785 -20.10 -19.56 -39.87
C TRP A 785 -18.59 -19.53 -39.60
N VAL A 786 -17.85 -18.77 -40.41
CA VAL A 786 -16.38 -18.73 -40.35
C VAL A 786 -15.87 -17.30 -40.43
N SER A 787 -14.99 -16.94 -39.50
CA SER A 787 -14.24 -15.67 -39.51
C SER A 787 -12.79 -15.87 -39.92
N TYR A 788 -12.23 -14.85 -40.58
CA TYR A 788 -10.84 -14.82 -41.03
C TYR A 788 -10.17 -13.52 -40.64
N ASP A 789 -8.87 -13.62 -40.37
CA ASP A 789 -8.02 -12.46 -40.14
C ASP A 789 -7.56 -11.79 -41.46
N GLN A 790 -6.85 -10.67 -41.37
CA GLN A 790 -6.32 -9.94 -42.53
C GLN A 790 -5.23 -10.69 -43.31
N PHE A 791 -4.73 -11.82 -42.79
CA PHE A 791 -3.77 -12.71 -43.44
C PHE A 791 -4.45 -13.90 -44.13
N GLY A 792 -5.77 -14.00 -44.05
CA GLY A 792 -6.57 -15.09 -44.63
C GLY A 792 -6.59 -16.37 -43.80
N LYS A 793 -6.16 -16.33 -42.53
CA LYS A 793 -6.24 -17.47 -41.60
C LYS A 793 -7.56 -17.43 -40.84
N LYS A 794 -8.12 -18.61 -40.55
CA LYS A 794 -9.35 -18.73 -39.75
C LYS A 794 -9.11 -18.20 -38.33
N MET A 795 -10.08 -17.51 -37.77
CA MET A 795 -10.08 -17.07 -36.37
C MET A 795 -11.07 -17.90 -35.56
N THR A 796 -12.30 -18.02 -36.06
CA THR A 796 -13.38 -18.76 -35.41
C THR A 796 -14.20 -19.51 -36.46
N GLU A 797 -14.67 -20.70 -36.12
CA GLU A 797 -15.62 -21.49 -36.90
C GLU A 797 -16.71 -22.00 -35.95
N ALA A 798 -17.98 -21.72 -36.22
CA ALA A 798 -19.08 -22.06 -35.32
C ALA A 798 -20.29 -22.56 -36.10
N ASN A 799 -20.98 -23.57 -35.57
CA ASN A 799 -22.19 -24.13 -36.18
C ASN A 799 -23.43 -23.58 -35.50
N PHE A 800 -24.39 -23.14 -36.30
CA PHE A 800 -25.68 -22.62 -35.83
C PHE A 800 -26.83 -23.46 -36.37
N LEU A 801 -27.89 -23.64 -35.57
CA LEU A 801 -29.15 -24.24 -35.99
C LEU A 801 -30.29 -23.32 -35.57
N LYS A 802 -31.01 -22.74 -36.54
CA LYS A 802 -32.12 -21.81 -36.29
C LYS A 802 -31.78 -20.63 -35.35
N GLY A 803 -30.56 -20.13 -35.45
CA GLY A 803 -30.07 -18.97 -34.70
C GLY A 803 -29.30 -19.29 -33.42
N GLU A 804 -29.38 -20.51 -32.92
CA GLU A 804 -28.66 -20.94 -31.72
C GLU A 804 -27.37 -21.67 -32.09
N LEU A 805 -26.33 -21.54 -31.26
CA LEU A 805 -25.14 -22.38 -31.38
C LEU A 805 -25.52 -23.85 -31.20
N ASN A 806 -25.15 -24.68 -32.18
CA ASN A 806 -25.49 -26.10 -32.16
C ASN A 806 -24.47 -26.92 -32.96
N GLY A 807 -23.73 -27.76 -32.26
CA GLY A 807 -22.60 -28.52 -32.77
C GLY A 807 -21.27 -27.92 -32.33
N GLU A 808 -20.22 -28.22 -33.08
CA GLU A 808 -18.85 -27.87 -32.74
C GLU A 808 -18.52 -26.41 -33.08
N ALA A 809 -17.84 -25.71 -32.17
CA ALA A 809 -17.20 -24.41 -32.38
C ALA A 809 -15.69 -24.53 -32.16
N LYS A 810 -14.90 -23.78 -32.94
CA LYS A 810 -13.44 -23.82 -32.96
C LYS A 810 -12.86 -22.42 -32.94
N TRP A 811 -11.87 -22.20 -32.09
CA TRP A 811 -11.11 -20.95 -32.03
C TRP A 811 -9.64 -21.17 -32.38
N TYR A 812 -9.08 -20.20 -33.08
CA TYR A 812 -7.69 -20.20 -33.51
C TYR A 812 -6.99 -18.94 -33.02
N LYS A 813 -5.75 -19.10 -32.54
CA LYS A 813 -4.91 -18.00 -32.05
C LYS A 813 -3.53 -18.01 -32.68
N TYR A 814 -2.78 -16.93 -32.44
CA TYR A 814 -1.37 -16.82 -32.80
C TYR A 814 -0.50 -16.89 -31.55
N ALA A 815 0.42 -17.85 -31.50
CA ALA A 815 1.54 -17.81 -30.58
C ALA A 815 2.71 -17.07 -31.25
N LYS A 816 3.30 -16.10 -30.54
CA LYS A 816 4.41 -15.27 -31.05
C LYS A 816 5.76 -15.72 -30.45
N PRO A 817 6.88 -15.52 -31.15
CA PRO A 817 8.20 -15.65 -30.55
C PRO A 817 8.40 -14.59 -29.47
N MET A 818 9.32 -14.87 -28.55
CA MET A 818 9.73 -13.93 -27.50
C MET A 818 10.28 -12.64 -28.15
N GLU A 819 9.73 -11.48 -27.77
CA GLU A 819 10.27 -10.17 -28.18
C GLU A 819 11.46 -9.81 -27.26
N ASP A 820 12.46 -9.11 -27.80
CA ASP A 820 13.78 -8.86 -27.18
C ASP A 820 13.78 -7.57 -26.30
N ASP A 821 12.61 -6.98 -26.07
CA ASP A 821 12.41 -5.68 -25.43
C ASP A 821 12.03 -5.81 -23.94
N GLY A 822 13.06 -5.75 -23.08
CA GLY A 822 12.95 -5.82 -21.62
C GLY A 822 12.29 -4.61 -20.95
N TYR A 823 11.02 -4.32 -21.24
CA TYR A 823 10.13 -3.48 -20.43
C TYR A 823 8.68 -4.00 -20.52
N SER A 824 8.50 -5.25 -20.13
CA SER A 824 7.18 -5.81 -19.89
C SER A 824 7.20 -6.51 -18.55
N TYR A 825 6.12 -6.37 -17.77
CA TYR A 825 5.81 -7.24 -16.63
C TYR A 825 5.94 -8.74 -16.98
N ALA A 826 6.01 -9.09 -18.27
CA ALA A 826 6.35 -10.41 -18.76
C ALA A 826 7.78 -10.90 -18.41
N GLN A 827 8.71 -10.05 -17.94
CA GLN A 827 10.06 -10.52 -17.59
C GLN A 827 10.09 -11.46 -16.37
N TYR A 828 9.20 -11.24 -15.40
CA TYR A 828 8.91 -12.18 -14.31
C TYR A 828 8.15 -13.44 -14.81
N ASP A 829 7.41 -13.30 -15.90
CA ASP A 829 6.56 -14.34 -16.49
C ASP A 829 7.33 -15.27 -17.48
N TYR A 830 8.56 -14.91 -17.86
CA TYR A 830 9.39 -15.66 -18.84
C TYR A 830 10.19 -16.81 -18.24
N GLU A 831 10.51 -16.75 -16.95
CA GLU A 831 11.23 -17.83 -16.28
C GLU A 831 10.29 -18.89 -15.69
N ASN A 832 8.97 -18.68 -15.74
CA ASN A 832 7.97 -19.56 -15.14
C ASN A 832 7.99 -20.99 -15.75
N PRO A 833 8.50 -22.03 -15.05
CA PRO A 833 8.51 -23.40 -15.57
C PRO A 833 7.12 -24.01 -15.81
N LEU A 834 6.03 -23.41 -15.33
CA LEU A 834 4.66 -23.86 -15.58
C LEU A 834 4.12 -23.42 -16.95
N ARG A 835 4.74 -22.43 -17.62
CA ARG A 835 4.26 -21.92 -18.91
C ARG A 835 4.80 -22.74 -20.09
N ASP A 836 3.98 -22.87 -21.13
CA ASP A 836 4.38 -23.42 -22.43
C ASP A 836 5.57 -22.65 -23.03
N SER A 837 6.49 -23.33 -23.71
CA SER A 837 7.62 -22.67 -24.39
C SER A 837 7.11 -21.69 -25.46
N PHE A 838 7.82 -20.64 -25.83
CA PHE A 838 7.39 -19.78 -26.95
C PHE A 838 7.80 -20.38 -28.30
N PRO A 839 7.00 -20.24 -29.38
CA PRO A 839 7.40 -20.71 -30.69
C PRO A 839 8.54 -19.88 -31.26
N LYS A 840 9.47 -20.49 -32.01
CA LYS A 840 10.59 -19.78 -32.67
C LYS A 840 10.15 -18.73 -33.71
N LYS A 841 8.89 -18.78 -34.14
CA LYS A 841 8.28 -17.90 -35.15
C LYS A 841 6.77 -17.81 -34.86
N LYS A 842 6.08 -16.82 -35.42
CA LYS A 842 4.62 -16.70 -35.28
C LYS A 842 3.93 -17.98 -35.79
N VAL A 843 3.18 -18.69 -34.94
CA VAL A 843 2.44 -19.93 -35.24
C VAL A 843 0.95 -19.70 -35.08
N HIS A 844 0.17 -20.03 -36.11
CA HIS A 844 -1.29 -20.07 -36.07
C HIS A 844 -1.73 -21.49 -35.66
N TYR A 845 -2.54 -21.61 -34.61
CA TYR A 845 -2.94 -22.90 -34.04
C TYR A 845 -4.39 -22.90 -33.57
N LEU A 846 -4.98 -24.09 -33.47
CA LEU A 846 -6.30 -24.33 -32.87
C LEU A 846 -6.14 -24.31 -31.35
N VAL A 847 -6.81 -23.38 -30.66
CA VAL A 847 -6.67 -23.23 -29.20
C VAL A 847 -7.80 -23.93 -28.43
N ASP A 848 -9.00 -23.96 -28.99
CA ASP A 848 -10.19 -24.48 -28.32
C ASP A 848 -11.16 -25.14 -29.32
N VAL A 849 -11.75 -26.24 -28.90
CA VAL A 849 -12.88 -26.92 -29.55
C VAL A 849 -13.96 -27.15 -28.51
N THR A 850 -15.14 -26.56 -28.70
CA THR A 850 -16.27 -26.65 -27.76
C THR A 850 -17.52 -27.13 -28.47
N ASN A 851 -18.28 -28.03 -27.85
CA ASN A 851 -19.58 -28.49 -28.36
C ASN A 851 -20.73 -27.72 -27.71
N TYR A 852 -21.71 -27.35 -28.53
CA TYR A 852 -22.92 -26.65 -28.11
C TYR A 852 -24.17 -27.44 -28.49
N GLU A 853 -25.20 -27.34 -27.65
CA GLU A 853 -26.56 -27.79 -27.95
C GLU A 853 -27.54 -26.70 -27.49
N ASN A 854 -28.42 -26.24 -28.40
CA ASN A 854 -29.41 -25.19 -28.12
C ASN A 854 -28.83 -23.93 -27.44
N GLY A 855 -27.70 -23.42 -27.94
CA GLY A 855 -27.07 -22.19 -27.45
C GLY A 855 -26.20 -22.37 -26.20
N LYS A 856 -26.20 -23.55 -25.56
CA LYS A 856 -25.40 -23.82 -24.36
C LYS A 856 -24.27 -24.79 -24.64
N ILE A 857 -23.17 -24.67 -23.92
CA ILE A 857 -22.09 -25.67 -23.97
C ILE A 857 -22.65 -27.02 -23.51
N HIS A 858 -22.57 -28.03 -24.36
CA HIS A 858 -23.09 -29.36 -24.08
C HIS A 858 -22.17 -30.41 -24.73
N GLY A 859 -21.70 -31.36 -23.94
CA GLY A 859 -20.71 -32.34 -24.33
C GLY A 859 -19.29 -31.85 -24.08
N LYS A 860 -18.38 -32.21 -24.99
CA LYS A 860 -16.93 -32.10 -24.74
C LYS A 860 -16.37 -30.73 -25.12
N GLN A 861 -15.54 -30.15 -24.26
CA GLN A 861 -14.62 -29.06 -24.57
C GLN A 861 -13.18 -29.56 -24.51
N THR A 862 -12.33 -29.11 -25.43
CA THR A 862 -10.90 -29.47 -25.45
C THR A 862 -10.05 -28.26 -25.83
N THR A 863 -9.07 -27.93 -25.01
CA THR A 863 -8.09 -26.87 -25.28
C THR A 863 -6.73 -27.44 -25.65
N TYR A 864 -5.96 -26.67 -26.43
CA TYR A 864 -4.67 -27.11 -26.95
C TYR A 864 -3.58 -26.04 -26.78
N SER A 865 -2.34 -26.51 -26.60
CA SER A 865 -1.14 -25.69 -26.68
C SER A 865 -0.84 -25.29 -28.13
N TRP A 866 0.04 -24.30 -28.33
CA TRP A 866 0.41 -23.87 -29.69
C TRP A 866 1.19 -24.91 -30.50
N TYR A 867 1.74 -25.92 -29.85
CA TYR A 867 2.40 -27.06 -30.48
C TYR A 867 1.47 -28.28 -30.63
N GLY A 868 0.20 -28.17 -30.23
CA GLY A 868 -0.88 -29.09 -30.56
C GLY A 868 -1.16 -30.19 -29.52
N GLU A 869 -0.58 -30.09 -28.32
CA GLU A 869 -0.91 -31.01 -27.22
C GLU A 869 -2.17 -30.54 -26.49
N MET A 870 -3.00 -31.48 -26.02
CA MET A 870 -4.19 -31.15 -25.23
C MET A 870 -3.75 -30.62 -23.85
N THR A 871 -4.23 -29.43 -23.47
CA THR A 871 -3.98 -28.83 -22.15
C THR A 871 -5.14 -29.06 -21.18
N SER A 872 -6.38 -29.13 -21.69
CA SER A 872 -7.53 -29.56 -20.90
C SER A 872 -8.56 -30.32 -21.75
N GLU A 873 -9.31 -31.20 -21.10
CA GLU A 873 -10.53 -31.81 -21.62
C GLU A 873 -11.60 -31.85 -20.52
N SER A 874 -12.74 -31.26 -20.78
CA SER A 874 -13.85 -31.10 -19.83
C SER A 874 -15.18 -31.46 -20.50
N TYR A 875 -16.13 -31.93 -19.70
CA TYR A 875 -17.47 -32.28 -20.16
C TYR A 875 -18.51 -31.36 -19.50
N TYR A 876 -19.50 -30.98 -20.29
CA TYR A 876 -20.56 -30.06 -19.87
C TYR A 876 -21.93 -30.65 -20.19
N GLU A 877 -22.92 -30.33 -19.36
CA GLU A 877 -24.33 -30.60 -19.58
C GLU A 877 -25.11 -29.32 -19.30
N ASP A 878 -25.84 -28.83 -20.30
CA ASP A 878 -26.65 -27.61 -20.25
C ASP A 878 -25.90 -26.36 -19.75
N GLY A 879 -24.65 -26.20 -20.18
CA GLY A 879 -23.78 -25.07 -19.84
C GLY A 879 -23.00 -25.22 -18.54
N MET A 880 -23.24 -26.28 -17.76
CA MET A 880 -22.55 -26.54 -16.49
C MET A 880 -21.55 -27.68 -16.64
N LEU A 881 -20.41 -27.58 -15.96
CA LEU A 881 -19.40 -28.65 -15.93
C LEU A 881 -20.02 -29.91 -15.30
N HIS A 882 -20.03 -31.01 -16.06
CA HIS A 882 -20.66 -32.27 -15.66
C HIS A 882 -19.89 -33.47 -16.21
N GLY A 883 -19.38 -34.31 -15.32
CA GLY A 883 -18.56 -35.47 -15.64
C GLY A 883 -17.07 -35.23 -15.40
N LYS A 884 -16.22 -35.94 -16.14
CA LYS A 884 -14.77 -35.91 -15.93
C LYS A 884 -14.15 -34.62 -16.48
N SER A 885 -13.11 -34.15 -15.81
CA SER A 885 -12.23 -33.10 -16.31
C SER A 885 -10.78 -33.51 -16.11
N ILE A 886 -9.94 -33.21 -17.08
CA ILE A 886 -8.49 -33.41 -17.01
C ILE A 886 -7.83 -32.11 -17.43
N GLU A 887 -6.96 -31.59 -16.58
CA GLU A 887 -6.12 -30.43 -16.86
C GLU A 887 -4.65 -30.81 -16.70
N ARG A 888 -3.79 -30.32 -17.59
CA ARG A 888 -2.35 -30.60 -17.52
C ARG A 888 -1.51 -29.43 -18.00
N ASN A 889 -0.36 -29.30 -17.36
CA ASN A 889 0.75 -28.47 -17.81
C ASN A 889 2.02 -29.34 -17.95
N LYS A 890 3.19 -28.71 -18.07
CA LYS A 890 4.47 -29.43 -18.25
C LYS A 890 4.85 -30.37 -17.11
N ILE A 891 4.44 -30.10 -15.87
CA ILE A 891 4.89 -30.83 -14.68
C ILE A 891 3.74 -31.40 -13.86
N ALA A 892 2.49 -30.97 -14.07
CA ALA A 892 1.34 -31.38 -13.29
C ALA A 892 0.18 -31.86 -14.17
N THR A 893 -0.56 -32.85 -13.67
CA THR A 893 -1.83 -33.32 -14.26
C THR A 893 -2.85 -33.46 -13.15
N THR A 894 -4.00 -32.80 -13.32
CA THR A 894 -5.14 -32.86 -12.39
C THR A 894 -6.29 -33.57 -13.07
N GLU A 895 -6.82 -34.58 -12.40
CA GLU A 895 -8.03 -35.31 -12.77
C GLU A 895 -9.12 -34.99 -11.75
N ALA A 896 -10.30 -34.57 -12.23
CA ALA A 896 -11.44 -34.21 -11.40
C ALA A 896 -12.75 -34.77 -11.99
N SER A 897 -13.79 -34.81 -11.17
CA SER A 897 -15.16 -35.11 -11.59
C SER A 897 -16.08 -34.04 -11.03
N TYR A 898 -17.05 -33.64 -11.83
CA TYR A 898 -17.96 -32.54 -11.54
C TYR A 898 -19.40 -32.97 -11.74
N LYS A 899 -20.30 -32.34 -11.00
CA LYS A 899 -21.74 -32.52 -11.12
C LYS A 899 -22.43 -31.17 -10.93
N TYR A 900 -23.10 -30.69 -11.97
CA TYR A 900 -23.78 -29.39 -11.98
C TYR A 900 -22.86 -28.19 -11.68
N GLY A 901 -21.60 -28.25 -12.12
CA GLY A 901 -20.60 -27.20 -11.88
C GLY A 901 -19.69 -27.46 -10.69
N ASP A 902 -20.13 -28.26 -9.72
CA ASP A 902 -19.39 -28.47 -8.47
C ASP A 902 -18.54 -29.74 -8.51
N PRO A 903 -17.33 -29.75 -7.90
CA PRO A 903 -16.56 -30.96 -7.66
C PRO A 903 -17.37 -32.06 -6.95
N ASP A 904 -17.45 -33.24 -7.55
CA ASP A 904 -18.18 -34.40 -7.02
C ASP A 904 -17.37 -35.68 -7.24
N GLY A 905 -16.77 -36.19 -6.16
CA GLY A 905 -15.83 -37.30 -6.15
C GLY A 905 -14.38 -36.88 -5.90
N TYR A 906 -13.42 -37.69 -6.35
CA TYR A 906 -12.00 -37.45 -6.07
C TYR A 906 -11.36 -36.49 -7.08
N ILE A 907 -10.69 -35.46 -6.55
CA ILE A 907 -9.69 -34.67 -7.28
C ILE A 907 -8.32 -35.26 -7.00
N ARG A 908 -7.59 -35.60 -8.07
CA ARG A 908 -6.23 -36.15 -8.00
C ARG A 908 -5.26 -35.32 -8.81
N THR A 909 -4.17 -34.89 -8.17
CA THR A 909 -3.11 -34.14 -8.84
C THR A 909 -1.82 -34.92 -8.77
N TYR A 910 -1.19 -35.12 -9.94
CA TYR A 910 0.06 -35.82 -10.12
C TYR A 910 1.15 -34.83 -10.54
N LEU A 911 2.30 -34.87 -9.89
CA LEU A 911 3.49 -34.07 -10.21
C LEU A 911 4.56 -34.95 -10.86
N THR A 912 5.09 -34.52 -12.01
CA THR A 912 6.13 -35.23 -12.79
C THR A 912 7.35 -34.33 -12.94
N LEU A 913 8.39 -34.60 -12.15
CA LEU A 913 9.65 -33.85 -12.19
C LEU A 913 10.66 -34.62 -13.05
N THR A 914 11.11 -34.06 -14.16
CA THR A 914 12.09 -34.72 -15.04
C THR A 914 13.52 -34.61 -14.50
N PRO A 915 14.30 -35.72 -14.45
CA PRO A 915 13.92 -37.11 -14.76
C PRO A 915 13.29 -37.83 -13.55
N GLY A 916 12.06 -38.35 -13.68
CA GLY A 916 11.36 -39.04 -12.59
C GLY A 916 9.96 -39.54 -12.96
N ASP A 917 9.43 -40.45 -12.14
CA ASP A 917 8.04 -40.93 -12.23
C ASP A 917 7.06 -39.90 -11.67
N SER A 918 5.79 -39.98 -12.06
CA SER A 918 4.73 -39.14 -11.51
C SER A 918 4.43 -39.49 -10.04
N ILE A 919 4.43 -38.48 -9.18
CA ILE A 919 4.11 -38.58 -7.75
C ILE A 919 2.71 -38.03 -7.54
N LEU A 920 1.87 -38.77 -6.80
CA LEU A 920 0.56 -38.28 -6.38
C LEU A 920 0.74 -37.21 -5.30
N LEU A 921 0.34 -35.97 -5.55
CA LEU A 921 0.38 -34.88 -4.56
C LEU A 921 -0.91 -34.82 -3.73
N TYR A 922 -2.05 -34.89 -4.41
CA TYR A 922 -3.36 -34.70 -3.82
C TYR A 922 -4.29 -35.86 -4.16
N ASN A 923 -5.00 -36.35 -3.17
CA ASN A 923 -6.14 -37.26 -3.33
C ASN A 923 -7.24 -36.77 -2.38
N LEU A 924 -7.98 -35.78 -2.86
CA LEU A 924 -9.00 -35.05 -2.11
C LEU A 924 -10.37 -35.53 -2.54
N ASN A 925 -11.28 -35.76 -1.60
CA ASN A 925 -12.63 -36.23 -1.89
C ASN A 925 -13.63 -35.09 -1.66
N PHE A 926 -14.52 -34.89 -2.63
CA PHE A 926 -15.51 -33.83 -2.64
C PHE A 926 -16.92 -34.39 -2.84
N GLN A 927 -17.91 -33.69 -2.29
CA GLN A 927 -19.33 -33.89 -2.57
C GLN A 927 -20.00 -32.51 -2.59
N ASP A 928 -20.74 -32.21 -3.65
CA ASP A 928 -21.41 -30.91 -3.85
C ASP A 928 -20.45 -29.72 -3.61
N GLY A 929 -19.21 -29.85 -4.10
CA GLY A 929 -18.17 -28.81 -4.02
C GLY A 929 -17.41 -28.70 -2.69
N LEU A 930 -17.81 -29.47 -1.67
CA LEU A 930 -17.22 -29.44 -0.32
C LEU A 930 -16.39 -30.70 -0.04
N LEU A 931 -15.32 -30.57 0.76
CA LEU A 931 -14.52 -31.74 1.18
C LEU A 931 -15.40 -32.73 1.96
N GLN A 932 -15.30 -34.01 1.59
CA GLN A 932 -16.15 -35.07 2.14
C GLN A 932 -15.36 -36.36 2.36
N GLY A 933 -15.43 -36.95 3.55
CA GLY A 933 -14.69 -38.16 3.90
C GLY A 933 -13.17 -37.95 4.00
N GLU A 934 -12.40 -39.01 3.74
CA GLU A 934 -10.93 -38.97 3.89
C GLU A 934 -10.26 -38.23 2.72
N SER A 935 -9.47 -37.21 3.06
CA SER A 935 -8.62 -36.48 2.12
C SER A 935 -7.15 -36.55 2.55
N LYS A 936 -6.25 -36.73 1.57
CA LYS A 936 -4.81 -36.93 1.79
C LYS A 936 -3.98 -36.09 0.84
N SER A 937 -2.86 -35.59 1.35
CA SER A 937 -1.78 -35.02 0.56
C SER A 937 -0.45 -35.68 0.88
N PHE A 938 0.48 -35.60 -0.07
CA PHE A 938 1.76 -36.30 0.00
C PHE A 938 2.91 -35.36 -0.30
N HIS A 939 4.04 -35.66 0.33
CA HIS A 939 5.32 -35.05 0.02
C HIS A 939 5.81 -35.44 -1.38
N THR A 940 6.72 -34.65 -1.94
CA THR A 940 7.34 -34.89 -3.24
C THR A 940 8.27 -36.11 -3.24
N ASN A 941 8.52 -36.72 -2.08
CA ASN A 941 9.16 -38.03 -1.94
C ASN A 941 8.16 -39.20 -1.84
N GLY A 942 6.85 -38.94 -1.95
CA GLY A 942 5.77 -39.91 -1.88
C GLY A 942 5.30 -40.30 -0.47
N LYS A 943 5.91 -39.79 0.61
CA LYS A 943 5.41 -40.01 1.98
C LYS A 943 4.16 -39.17 2.24
N LEU A 944 3.34 -39.62 3.20
CA LEU A 944 2.16 -38.87 3.64
C LEU A 944 2.60 -37.51 4.21
N ALA A 945 2.02 -36.42 3.73
CA ALA A 945 2.23 -35.09 4.29
C ALA A 945 1.12 -34.77 5.28
N LYS A 946 -0.15 -34.88 4.85
CA LYS A 946 -1.32 -34.54 5.67
C LYS A 946 -2.48 -35.48 5.44
N ARG A 947 -3.31 -35.64 6.46
CA ARG A 947 -4.52 -36.47 6.46
C ARG A 947 -5.60 -35.84 7.33
N GLY A 948 -6.82 -35.79 6.80
CA GLY A 948 -8.01 -35.35 7.55
C GLY A 948 -9.29 -36.02 7.06
N PHE A 949 -10.34 -35.97 7.89
CA PHE A 949 -11.69 -36.44 7.56
C PHE A 949 -12.66 -35.28 7.63
N PHE A 950 -13.45 -35.11 6.57
CA PHE A 950 -14.32 -33.96 6.39
C PHE A 950 -15.79 -34.39 6.26
N LEU A 951 -16.69 -33.55 6.74
CA LEU A 951 -18.13 -33.63 6.50
C LEU A 951 -18.63 -32.23 6.15
N ASP A 952 -19.19 -32.07 4.96
CA ASP A 952 -19.68 -30.79 4.44
C ASP A 952 -18.60 -29.68 4.52
N GLY A 953 -17.36 -30.03 4.18
CA GLY A 953 -16.21 -29.12 4.19
C GLY A 953 -15.55 -28.95 5.56
N MET A 954 -16.19 -29.38 6.65
CA MET A 954 -15.66 -29.22 8.01
C MET A 954 -14.91 -30.47 8.49
N PRO A 955 -13.76 -30.34 9.18
CA PRO A 955 -13.08 -31.48 9.79
C PRO A 955 -13.96 -32.12 10.88
N ILE A 956 -13.99 -33.45 10.96
CA ILE A 956 -14.81 -34.19 11.95
C ILE A 956 -14.02 -35.22 12.78
N GLU A 957 -12.80 -35.55 12.36
CA GLU A 957 -11.89 -36.43 13.11
C GLU A 957 -10.48 -35.80 13.18
N ASP A 958 -9.54 -36.54 13.74
CA ASP A 958 -8.14 -36.13 13.90
C ASP A 958 -7.52 -35.65 12.57
N TYR A 959 -6.95 -34.45 12.61
CA TYR A 959 -6.09 -33.92 11.55
C TYR A 959 -4.64 -34.15 11.92
N GLU A 960 -3.86 -34.69 10.98
CA GLU A 960 -2.47 -35.08 11.22
C GLU A 960 -1.56 -34.51 10.13
N ALA A 961 -0.44 -33.92 10.56
CA ALA A 961 0.64 -33.51 9.66
C ALA A 961 1.97 -34.20 10.01
N TYR A 962 2.68 -34.57 8.97
CA TYR A 962 3.94 -35.31 9.01
C TYR A 962 5.00 -34.54 8.23
N ASP A 963 6.25 -34.64 8.66
CA ASP A 963 7.38 -34.07 7.93
C ASP A 963 7.87 -35.00 6.80
N SER A 964 8.89 -34.53 6.05
CA SER A 964 9.46 -35.30 4.94
C SER A 964 10.15 -36.61 5.37
N LEU A 965 10.43 -36.79 6.67
CA LEU A 965 10.98 -38.03 7.25
C LEU A 965 9.86 -38.99 7.66
N GLY A 966 8.64 -38.49 7.85
CA GLY A 966 7.46 -39.25 8.28
C GLY A 966 7.21 -39.13 9.79
N VAL A 967 7.84 -38.18 10.48
CA VAL A 967 7.60 -37.88 11.89
C VAL A 967 6.37 -36.99 11.99
N LYS A 968 5.44 -37.33 12.89
CA LYS A 968 4.26 -36.50 13.17
C LYS A 968 4.67 -35.29 13.98
N TYR A 969 4.38 -34.11 13.47
CA TYR A 969 4.72 -32.85 14.15
C TYR A 969 3.52 -32.01 14.53
N HIS A 970 2.35 -32.30 13.96
CA HIS A 970 1.13 -31.57 14.27
C HIS A 970 -0.07 -32.53 14.33
N TYR A 971 -0.90 -32.29 15.33
CA TYR A 971 -2.10 -33.06 15.60
C TYR A 971 -3.18 -32.15 16.15
N VAL A 972 -4.36 -32.20 15.53
CA VAL A 972 -5.54 -31.46 16.00
C VAL A 972 -6.70 -32.44 16.14
N LYS A 973 -7.37 -32.39 17.29
CA LYS A 973 -8.52 -33.22 17.62
C LYS A 973 -9.79 -32.38 17.62
N PHE A 974 -10.86 -32.90 17.04
CA PHE A 974 -12.13 -32.18 16.86
C PHE A 974 -13.27 -32.80 17.68
N LYS A 975 -14.23 -31.94 18.06
CA LYS A 975 -15.54 -32.32 18.62
C LYS A 975 -16.59 -31.38 18.04
N TYR A 976 -17.62 -31.93 17.38
CA TYR A 976 -18.62 -31.14 16.64
C TYR A 976 -17.99 -30.17 15.62
N SER A 977 -16.94 -30.63 14.94
CA SER A 977 -16.16 -29.84 13.98
C SER A 977 -15.35 -28.66 14.52
N TYR A 978 -15.29 -28.48 15.85
CA TYR A 978 -14.43 -27.49 16.50
C TYR A 978 -13.21 -28.17 17.16
N PRO A 979 -12.01 -27.56 17.10
CA PRO A 979 -10.82 -28.08 17.75
C PRO A 979 -10.98 -28.07 19.28
N ILE A 980 -10.54 -29.14 19.93
CA ILE A 980 -10.54 -29.29 21.41
C ILE A 980 -9.15 -29.52 21.99
N GLU A 981 -8.22 -29.97 21.15
CA GLU A 981 -6.83 -30.20 21.51
C GLU A 981 -5.95 -30.00 20.28
N GLU A 982 -4.85 -29.28 20.45
CA GLU A 982 -3.78 -29.14 19.46
C GLU A 982 -2.45 -29.50 20.11
N LYS A 983 -1.64 -30.28 19.40
CA LYS A 983 -0.28 -30.64 19.80
C LYS A 983 0.67 -30.34 18.66
N ILE A 984 1.71 -29.59 18.98
CA ILE A 984 2.82 -29.27 18.07
C ILE A 984 4.09 -29.81 18.72
N TRP A 985 4.79 -30.67 17.99
CA TRP A 985 6.06 -31.27 18.42
C TRP A 985 7.22 -30.60 17.70
N GLU A 986 8.25 -30.26 18.48
CA GLU A 986 9.53 -29.73 17.99
C GLU A 986 10.68 -30.64 18.41
N GLU A 987 11.63 -30.91 17.50
CA GLU A 987 12.67 -31.93 17.71
C GLU A 987 13.79 -31.49 18.68
N ASN A 988 14.04 -30.18 18.83
CA ASN A 988 15.09 -29.64 19.70
C ASN A 988 14.63 -28.42 20.54
N GLU A 989 13.33 -28.18 20.60
CA GLU A 989 12.72 -26.99 21.21
C GLU A 989 11.54 -27.38 22.12
N LEU A 990 10.88 -26.39 22.72
CA LEU A 990 9.73 -26.64 23.59
C LEU A 990 8.52 -27.09 22.76
N SER A 991 8.08 -28.33 22.96
CA SER A 991 6.80 -28.80 22.39
C SER A 991 5.63 -28.19 23.16
N VAL A 992 4.48 -28.01 22.50
CA VAL A 992 3.32 -27.34 23.10
C VAL A 992 2.03 -28.14 22.93
N ARG A 993 1.20 -28.09 23.96
CA ARG A 993 -0.16 -28.61 23.96
C ARG A 993 -1.13 -27.50 24.34
N TYR A 994 -2.13 -27.31 23.49
CA TYR A 994 -3.25 -26.41 23.75
C TYR A 994 -4.52 -27.22 24.01
N LEU A 995 -5.30 -26.77 24.99
CA LEU A 995 -6.63 -27.29 25.27
C LEU A 995 -7.66 -26.18 25.12
N PHE A 996 -8.73 -26.50 24.39
CA PHE A 996 -9.76 -25.53 24.01
C PHE A 996 -11.14 -25.96 24.50
N ASN A 997 -12.04 -24.98 24.62
CA ASN A 997 -13.47 -25.25 24.74
C ASN A 997 -14.13 -25.22 23.35
N TRP A 998 -14.77 -26.32 22.94
CA TRP A 998 -15.46 -26.41 21.66
C TRP A 998 -16.61 -25.40 21.51
N GLU A 999 -17.16 -24.91 22.62
CA GLU A 999 -18.25 -23.92 22.64
C GLU A 999 -17.81 -22.55 22.12
N ASP A 1000 -16.50 -22.27 22.10
CA ASP A 1000 -15.94 -21.00 21.62
C ASP A 1000 -15.94 -20.89 20.07
N SER A 1001 -16.44 -21.90 19.36
CA SER A 1001 -16.62 -21.91 17.89
C SER A 1001 -15.33 -21.59 17.11
N ILE A 1002 -14.25 -22.26 17.48
CA ILE A 1002 -12.89 -21.95 17.05
C ILE A 1002 -12.65 -22.32 15.59
N TYR A 1003 -12.15 -21.38 14.80
CA TYR A 1003 -11.79 -21.61 13.40
C TYR A 1003 -10.52 -22.48 13.26
N PHE A 1004 -10.57 -23.40 12.31
CA PHE A 1004 -9.44 -24.21 11.84
C PHE A 1004 -9.28 -23.94 10.34
N GLU A 1005 -8.06 -23.84 9.83
CA GLU A 1005 -7.79 -23.58 8.40
C GLU A 1005 -7.61 -24.89 7.61
N PRO A 1006 -8.68 -25.45 6.98
CA PRO A 1006 -8.60 -26.72 6.26
C PRO A 1006 -7.85 -26.62 4.94
N ARG A 1007 -7.65 -25.43 4.35
CA ARG A 1007 -6.94 -25.28 3.06
C ARG A 1007 -5.47 -25.66 3.14
N ASP A 1008 -4.92 -25.67 4.36
CA ASP A 1008 -3.57 -26.16 4.62
C ASP A 1008 -3.34 -27.61 4.17
N ILE A 1009 -4.40 -28.41 3.94
CA ILE A 1009 -4.27 -29.80 3.46
C ILE A 1009 -3.50 -29.92 2.13
N THR A 1010 -3.50 -28.89 1.29
CA THR A 1010 -2.77 -28.89 0.01
C THR A 1010 -1.33 -28.40 0.10
N THR A 1011 -0.84 -28.00 1.27
CA THR A 1011 0.53 -27.50 1.43
C THR A 1011 1.46 -28.60 1.96
N SER A 1012 2.75 -28.54 1.59
CA SER A 1012 3.78 -29.40 2.18
C SER A 1012 5.17 -28.79 2.00
N GLN A 1013 6.02 -28.93 3.02
CA GLN A 1013 7.41 -28.43 3.02
C GLN A 1013 8.19 -28.86 1.76
N SER A 1014 8.01 -30.12 1.35
CA SER A 1014 8.70 -30.69 0.20
C SER A 1014 8.21 -30.15 -1.15
N LEU A 1015 6.94 -29.75 -1.24
CA LEU A 1015 6.37 -29.15 -2.44
C LEU A 1015 6.79 -27.68 -2.54
N GLU A 1016 6.72 -26.95 -1.44
CA GLU A 1016 7.18 -25.56 -1.31
C GLU A 1016 8.67 -25.42 -1.62
N SER A 1017 9.51 -26.37 -1.14
CA SER A 1017 10.93 -26.45 -1.49
C SER A 1017 11.16 -26.59 -2.99
N ILE A 1018 10.34 -27.39 -3.68
CA ILE A 1018 10.46 -27.57 -5.13
C ILE A 1018 9.95 -26.35 -5.89
N ILE A 1019 8.81 -25.80 -5.49
CA ILE A 1019 8.26 -24.55 -6.05
C ILE A 1019 9.30 -23.43 -5.94
N SER A 1020 9.96 -23.29 -4.79
CA SER A 1020 10.98 -22.27 -4.60
C SER A 1020 12.27 -22.55 -5.40
N LYS A 1021 12.75 -23.80 -5.45
CA LYS A 1021 13.91 -24.18 -6.30
C LYS A 1021 13.65 -23.93 -7.79
N LEU A 1022 12.39 -23.96 -8.20
CA LEU A 1022 11.95 -23.66 -9.55
C LEU A 1022 11.78 -22.16 -9.83
N GLY A 1023 12.03 -21.29 -8.84
CA GLY A 1023 11.79 -19.84 -8.94
C GLY A 1023 10.31 -19.49 -9.07
N LEU A 1024 9.41 -20.42 -8.72
CA LEU A 1024 7.96 -20.26 -8.78
C LEU A 1024 7.35 -19.83 -7.45
N GLY A 1025 8.09 -19.96 -6.36
CA GLY A 1025 7.70 -19.42 -5.07
C GLY A 1025 7.99 -17.92 -5.06
N GLY A 1026 7.09 -17.14 -4.47
CA GLY A 1026 7.45 -15.79 -4.01
C GLY A 1026 8.49 -15.86 -2.89
N ASP A 1027 8.58 -14.80 -2.09
CA ASP A 1027 9.57 -14.57 -1.02
C ASP A 1027 9.60 -15.61 0.12
N TYR A 1028 9.10 -16.83 -0.06
CA TYR A 1028 9.03 -17.92 0.90
C TYR A 1028 10.39 -18.32 1.51
N PHE A 1029 11.50 -18.17 0.78
CA PHE A 1029 12.84 -18.32 1.36
C PHE A 1029 13.24 -17.13 2.23
N GLU A 1030 12.75 -15.93 1.94
CA GLU A 1030 12.98 -14.72 2.72
C GLU A 1030 11.98 -14.60 3.90
N ARG A 1031 10.94 -15.45 3.92
CA ARG A 1031 9.94 -15.45 4.98
C ARG A 1031 10.58 -15.81 6.31
N PRO A 1032 10.28 -15.03 7.37
CA PRO A 1032 10.81 -15.35 8.68
C PRO A 1032 10.26 -16.69 9.18
N TYR A 1033 11.09 -17.53 9.80
CA TYR A 1033 10.64 -18.78 10.42
C TYR A 1033 10.08 -18.50 11.80
N TYR A 1034 8.81 -18.86 11.98
CA TYR A 1034 8.06 -18.69 13.21
C TYR A 1034 7.69 -20.06 13.81
N GLY A 1035 8.64 -21.02 13.79
CA GLY A 1035 8.40 -22.41 14.13
C GLY A 1035 7.35 -23.10 13.25
N ARG A 1036 6.81 -24.23 13.72
CA ARG A 1036 5.71 -24.90 13.00
C ARG A 1036 4.39 -24.18 13.27
N PRO A 1037 3.70 -23.66 12.24
CA PRO A 1037 2.53 -22.82 12.44
C PRO A 1037 1.38 -23.60 13.07
N SER A 1038 0.67 -22.94 13.98
CA SER A 1038 -0.64 -23.39 14.46
C SER A 1038 -1.67 -23.28 13.34
N LEU A 1039 -2.53 -24.28 13.19
CA LEU A 1039 -3.68 -24.22 12.27
C LEU A 1039 -4.99 -23.85 12.97
N VAL A 1040 -4.93 -23.68 14.29
CA VAL A 1040 -6.05 -23.24 15.12
C VAL A 1040 -5.91 -21.74 15.39
N ASN A 1041 -6.92 -20.96 15.00
CA ASN A 1041 -6.97 -19.53 15.32
C ASN A 1041 -7.30 -19.36 16.81
N LYS A 1042 -6.42 -18.67 17.55
CA LYS A 1042 -6.53 -18.48 19.00
C LYS A 1042 -6.95 -17.06 19.39
N ASN A 1043 -7.28 -16.22 18.41
CA ASN A 1043 -7.66 -14.83 18.65
C ASN A 1043 -9.01 -14.78 19.37
N GLY A 1044 -9.09 -13.99 20.44
CA GLY A 1044 -10.33 -13.77 21.16
C GLY A 1044 -10.82 -14.93 22.05
N ILE A 1045 -10.04 -16.01 22.21
CA ILE A 1045 -10.47 -17.20 22.96
C ILE A 1045 -9.64 -17.45 24.22
N ASN A 1046 -10.23 -18.19 25.16
CA ASN A 1046 -9.56 -18.67 26.36
C ASN A 1046 -9.04 -20.09 26.12
N TYR A 1047 -7.79 -20.35 26.49
CA TYR A 1047 -7.20 -21.67 26.32
C TYR A 1047 -6.16 -21.96 27.40
N HIS A 1048 -5.99 -23.26 27.68
CA HIS A 1048 -4.97 -23.73 28.60
C HIS A 1048 -3.75 -24.19 27.80
N MET A 1049 -2.56 -23.75 28.20
CA MET A 1049 -1.31 -24.08 27.53
C MET A 1049 -0.37 -24.81 28.49
N THR A 1050 0.13 -25.96 28.03
CA THR A 1050 1.25 -26.65 28.68
C THR A 1050 2.41 -26.73 27.69
N LYS A 1051 3.58 -26.24 28.11
CA LYS A 1051 4.83 -26.36 27.36
C LYS A 1051 5.75 -27.41 27.98
N TYR A 1052 6.42 -28.17 27.13
CA TYR A 1052 7.28 -29.29 27.50
C TYR A 1052 8.70 -29.04 27.00
N TYR A 1053 9.69 -29.38 27.82
CA TYR A 1053 11.08 -29.50 27.39
C TYR A 1053 11.26 -30.67 26.40
N PRO A 1054 12.37 -30.71 25.63
CA PRO A 1054 12.66 -31.83 24.71
C PRO A 1054 12.75 -33.22 25.37
N ASN A 1055 12.87 -33.28 26.71
CA ASN A 1055 12.85 -34.52 27.50
C ASN A 1055 11.45 -34.88 28.03
N ASP A 1056 10.39 -34.24 27.53
CA ASP A 1056 8.99 -34.36 27.93
C ASP A 1056 8.65 -33.89 29.37
N THR A 1057 9.56 -33.22 30.08
CA THR A 1057 9.20 -32.57 31.36
C THR A 1057 8.47 -31.25 31.13
N ILE A 1058 7.54 -30.88 32.01
CA ILE A 1058 6.81 -29.61 31.89
C ILE A 1058 7.80 -28.47 32.14
N SER A 1059 7.83 -27.47 31.25
CA SER A 1059 8.54 -26.21 31.43
C SER A 1059 7.65 -25.18 32.12
N ARG A 1060 6.42 -25.04 31.63
CA ARG A 1060 5.43 -24.12 32.18
C ARG A 1060 4.01 -24.50 31.81
N ASP A 1061 3.09 -24.10 32.66
CA ASP A 1061 1.68 -24.49 32.62
C ASP A 1061 0.80 -23.35 33.14
N GLY A 1062 -0.25 -23.00 32.40
CA GLY A 1062 -1.18 -21.93 32.79
C GLY A 1062 -2.22 -21.58 31.73
N ASP A 1063 -3.11 -20.66 32.09
CA ASP A 1063 -4.24 -20.22 31.26
C ASP A 1063 -3.92 -18.91 30.51
N LEU A 1064 -4.44 -18.81 29.28
CA LEU A 1064 -4.40 -17.61 28.46
C LEU A 1064 -5.82 -17.12 28.15
N SER A 1065 -5.97 -15.81 28.06
CA SER A 1065 -7.18 -15.11 27.63
C SER A 1065 -6.79 -14.00 26.66
N ASN A 1066 -7.32 -14.03 25.44
CA ASN A 1066 -6.97 -13.08 24.37
C ASN A 1066 -5.45 -12.94 24.17
N GLY A 1067 -4.74 -14.08 24.14
CA GLY A 1067 -3.28 -14.13 24.00
C GLY A 1067 -2.48 -13.74 25.26
N ARG A 1068 -3.13 -13.26 26.33
CA ARG A 1068 -2.46 -12.81 27.56
C ARG A 1068 -2.53 -13.87 28.66
N LYS A 1069 -1.43 -14.06 29.39
CA LYS A 1069 -1.37 -14.95 30.57
C LYS A 1069 -2.33 -14.45 31.66
N VAL A 1070 -3.19 -15.32 32.17
CA VAL A 1070 -4.13 -15.01 33.26
C VAL A 1070 -4.04 -16.06 34.36
N GLY A 1071 -4.31 -15.64 35.59
CA GLY A 1071 -4.31 -16.53 36.75
C GLY A 1071 -2.93 -17.11 37.06
N CYS A 1072 -2.91 -18.25 37.75
CA CYS A 1072 -1.69 -18.86 38.28
C CYS A 1072 -0.91 -19.63 37.21
N TRP A 1073 0.28 -19.14 36.89
CA TRP A 1073 1.25 -19.81 36.03
C TRP A 1073 2.37 -20.45 36.85
N LYS A 1074 2.71 -21.70 36.52
CA LYS A 1074 3.79 -22.44 37.19
C LYS A 1074 4.96 -22.65 36.26
N TYR A 1075 6.16 -22.44 36.77
CA TYR A 1075 7.41 -22.57 36.02
C TYR A 1075 8.31 -23.62 36.68
N TYR A 1076 8.84 -24.52 35.87
CA TYR A 1076 9.59 -25.68 36.32
C TYR A 1076 10.98 -25.70 35.67
N SER A 1077 11.95 -26.30 36.37
CA SER A 1077 13.28 -26.54 35.82
C SER A 1077 13.28 -27.67 34.79
N TYR A 1078 14.35 -27.79 34.00
CA TYR A 1078 14.55 -28.92 33.06
C TYR A 1078 14.42 -30.30 33.73
N ASN A 1079 14.73 -30.38 35.03
CA ASN A 1079 14.63 -31.59 35.85
C ASN A 1079 13.23 -31.79 36.51
N GLY A 1080 12.30 -30.85 36.31
CA GLY A 1080 10.92 -30.90 36.83
C GLY A 1080 10.71 -30.32 38.23
N GLU A 1081 11.67 -29.55 38.77
CA GLU A 1081 11.53 -28.87 40.07
C GLU A 1081 10.73 -27.57 39.89
N LEU A 1082 9.77 -27.28 40.78
CA LEU A 1082 9.01 -26.01 40.74
C LEU A 1082 9.94 -24.86 41.14
N LEU A 1083 10.12 -23.88 40.24
CA LEU A 1083 10.97 -22.72 40.46
C LEU A 1083 10.19 -21.60 41.12
N TYR A 1084 9.16 -21.10 40.45
CA TYR A 1084 8.31 -20.02 40.93
C TYR A 1084 6.92 -20.11 40.32
N GLU A 1085 5.98 -19.38 40.91
CA GLU A 1085 4.65 -19.17 40.35
C GLU A 1085 4.36 -17.68 40.20
N VAL A 1086 3.58 -17.34 39.18
CA VAL A 1086 3.14 -15.97 38.92
C VAL A 1086 1.62 -15.98 38.80
N ASP A 1087 0.94 -15.27 39.68
CA ASP A 1087 -0.50 -15.03 39.59
C ASP A 1087 -0.73 -13.75 38.78
N TYR A 1088 -1.01 -13.91 37.48
CA TYR A 1088 -1.20 -12.81 36.54
C TYR A 1088 -2.59 -12.20 36.67
N GLN A 1089 -2.60 -10.94 37.11
CA GLN A 1089 -3.80 -10.11 37.25
C GLN A 1089 -3.40 -8.63 37.29
N ASP A 1090 -4.20 -7.77 36.66
CA ASP A 1090 -4.03 -6.33 36.75
C ASP A 1090 -4.55 -5.81 38.10
N SER A 1091 -3.72 -5.07 38.84
CA SER A 1091 -4.11 -4.40 40.08
C SER A 1091 -3.33 -3.10 40.29
N ILE A 1092 -3.96 -2.07 40.85
CA ILE A 1092 -3.23 -0.85 41.23
C ILE A 1092 -2.64 -1.05 42.62
N ILE A 1093 -1.33 -0.82 42.75
CA ILE A 1093 -0.65 -0.78 44.04
C ILE A 1093 -0.25 0.65 44.38
N ALA A 1094 -0.67 1.13 45.55
CA ALA A 1094 -0.26 2.41 46.10
C ALA A 1094 0.70 2.18 47.27
N ILE A 1095 1.96 2.59 47.10
CA ILE A 1095 2.96 2.50 48.17
C ILE A 1095 2.82 3.69 49.12
N ASN A 1096 2.52 4.88 48.57
CA ASN A 1096 2.15 6.10 49.28
C ASN A 1096 1.49 7.10 48.31
N ASP A 1097 1.21 8.32 48.79
CA ASP A 1097 0.55 9.38 48.01
C ASP A 1097 1.28 9.75 46.70
N SER A 1098 2.60 9.54 46.62
CA SER A 1098 3.44 9.95 45.49
C SER A 1098 3.90 8.79 44.59
N VAL A 1099 3.70 7.52 45.00
CA VAL A 1099 4.21 6.34 44.29
C VAL A 1099 3.10 5.30 44.12
N ARG A 1100 2.65 5.15 42.88
CA ARG A 1100 1.64 4.18 42.45
C ARG A 1100 2.14 3.45 41.19
N PHE A 1101 1.81 2.16 41.09
CA PHE A 1101 2.11 1.31 39.93
C PHE A 1101 0.88 0.51 39.53
N LYS A 1102 0.77 0.20 38.23
CA LYS A 1102 -0.09 -0.89 37.75
C LYS A 1102 0.71 -2.18 37.90
N SER A 1103 0.28 -3.06 38.79
CA SER A 1103 0.87 -4.38 38.95
C SER A 1103 0.26 -5.35 37.95
N LYS A 1104 1.10 -6.14 37.28
CA LYS A 1104 0.70 -7.18 36.30
C LYS A 1104 0.52 -8.56 36.92
N GLY A 1105 0.77 -8.69 38.23
CA GLY A 1105 0.64 -9.93 38.95
C GLY A 1105 1.54 -10.02 40.17
N VAL A 1106 1.43 -11.14 40.88
CA VAL A 1106 2.22 -11.45 42.07
C VAL A 1106 3.11 -12.66 41.78
N LEU A 1107 4.43 -12.46 41.86
CA LEU A 1107 5.42 -13.53 41.76
C LEU A 1107 5.73 -14.07 43.16
N THR A 1108 5.71 -15.39 43.30
CA THR A 1108 6.10 -16.13 44.51
C THR A 1108 7.20 -17.14 44.14
N ASP A 1109 8.35 -17.03 44.82
CA ASP A 1109 9.54 -17.86 44.59
C ASP A 1109 9.72 -18.91 45.70
N PHE A 1110 10.30 -20.06 45.37
CA PHE A 1110 10.45 -21.22 46.26
C PHE A 1110 11.90 -21.74 46.34
N ASP A 1111 12.28 -22.32 47.48
CA ASP A 1111 13.51 -23.10 47.60
C ASP A 1111 13.37 -24.52 47.02
N ARG A 1112 14.47 -25.29 47.01
CA ARG A 1112 14.49 -26.68 46.51
C ARG A 1112 13.59 -27.63 47.30
N GLU A 1113 13.24 -27.26 48.52
CA GLU A 1113 12.35 -27.99 49.41
C GLU A 1113 10.88 -27.54 49.31
N GLY A 1114 10.59 -26.53 48.49
CA GLY A 1114 9.25 -25.97 48.27
C GLY A 1114 8.81 -24.93 49.30
N ASN A 1115 9.71 -24.38 50.12
CA ASN A 1115 9.40 -23.29 51.05
C ASN A 1115 9.50 -21.93 50.34
N LEU A 1116 8.67 -20.98 50.78
CA LEU A 1116 8.55 -19.66 50.17
C LEU A 1116 9.78 -18.77 50.50
N LEU A 1117 10.43 -18.22 49.47
CA LEU A 1117 11.60 -17.34 49.59
C LEU A 1117 11.24 -15.86 49.64
N TYR A 1118 10.47 -15.36 48.67
CA TYR A 1118 9.98 -13.98 48.67
C TYR A 1118 8.68 -13.84 47.86
N GLN A 1119 7.99 -12.72 48.07
CA GLN A 1119 6.86 -12.32 47.24
C GLN A 1119 7.06 -10.91 46.69
N SER A 1120 6.77 -10.75 45.41
CA SER A 1120 6.93 -9.47 44.70
C SER A 1120 5.74 -9.16 43.81
N TYR A 1121 5.44 -7.87 43.68
CA TYR A 1121 4.56 -7.38 42.63
C TYR A 1121 5.38 -7.18 41.36
N VAL A 1122 4.88 -7.65 40.22
CA VAL A 1122 5.42 -7.29 38.90
C VAL A 1122 4.95 -5.87 38.58
N ILE A 1123 5.87 -4.90 38.53
CA ILE A 1123 5.57 -3.46 38.37
C ILE A 1123 5.94 -2.89 37.00
N GLU A 1124 6.82 -3.57 36.26
CA GLU A 1124 6.99 -3.39 34.81
C GLU A 1124 7.13 -4.79 34.19
N MET A 1125 6.57 -4.99 32.99
CA MET A 1125 6.70 -6.25 32.26
C MET A 1125 6.76 -5.98 30.75
N SER A 1126 7.85 -6.39 30.10
CA SER A 1126 7.94 -6.39 28.65
C SER A 1126 7.99 -7.81 28.12
N SER A 1127 7.13 -8.09 27.14
CA SER A 1127 7.11 -9.33 26.38
C SER A 1127 7.96 -9.17 25.13
N LYS A 1128 8.80 -10.16 24.82
CA LYS A 1128 9.58 -10.19 23.57
C LYS A 1128 9.35 -11.51 22.85
N TYR A 1129 9.02 -11.41 21.56
CA TYR A 1129 8.77 -12.56 20.70
C TYR A 1129 10.08 -13.30 20.43
N ASP A 1130 10.03 -14.61 20.59
CA ASP A 1130 11.12 -15.52 20.32
C ASP A 1130 10.75 -16.42 19.14
N CYS A 1131 11.28 -16.08 17.97
CA CYS A 1131 11.19 -16.82 16.72
C CYS A 1131 11.65 -18.27 16.87
N SER A 1132 12.67 -18.51 17.71
CA SER A 1132 13.16 -19.87 17.95
C SER A 1132 12.24 -20.71 18.83
N HIS A 1133 11.18 -20.12 19.42
CA HIS A 1133 10.26 -20.85 20.30
C HIS A 1133 8.77 -20.56 20.04
N SER A 1134 8.46 -19.79 19.00
CA SER A 1134 7.11 -19.39 18.60
C SER A 1134 6.24 -18.90 19.76
N ASP A 1135 6.84 -18.06 20.60
CA ASP A 1135 6.30 -17.65 21.90
C ASP A 1135 7.01 -16.40 22.39
N HIS A 1136 6.64 -15.90 23.56
CA HIS A 1136 7.28 -14.77 24.19
C HIS A 1136 7.98 -15.14 25.49
N TYR A 1137 9.14 -14.54 25.72
CA TYR A 1137 9.75 -14.46 27.05
C TYR A 1137 9.41 -13.12 27.70
N GLU A 1138 9.24 -13.15 29.02
CA GLU A 1138 8.87 -11.96 29.80
C GLU A 1138 10.08 -11.43 30.55
N ILE A 1139 10.40 -10.15 30.36
CA ILE A 1139 11.32 -9.41 31.21
C ILE A 1139 10.50 -8.71 32.28
N ARG A 1140 10.78 -8.97 33.56
CA ARG A 1140 9.98 -8.46 34.68
C ARG A 1140 10.83 -7.55 35.57
N GLN A 1141 10.23 -6.43 35.99
CA GLN A 1141 10.75 -5.64 37.10
C GLN A 1141 9.84 -5.77 38.32
N LEU A 1142 10.47 -6.01 39.47
CA LEU A 1142 9.79 -6.42 40.69
C LEU A 1142 9.82 -5.33 41.76
N TYR A 1143 8.71 -5.20 42.49
CA TYR A 1143 8.62 -4.54 43.79
C TYR A 1143 8.47 -5.62 44.88
N THR A 1144 9.51 -5.79 45.70
CA THR A 1144 9.54 -6.81 46.76
C THR A 1144 8.73 -6.35 47.96
N LYS A 1145 7.56 -6.95 48.18
CA LYS A 1145 6.68 -6.61 49.32
C LYS A 1145 7.04 -7.37 50.60
N TRP A 1146 7.65 -8.54 50.45
CA TRP A 1146 8.01 -9.42 51.56
C TRP A 1146 9.19 -10.34 51.16
N GLU A 1147 10.10 -10.60 52.09
CA GLU A 1147 11.23 -11.54 51.94
C GLU A 1147 11.41 -12.42 53.19
N ALA A 1148 11.94 -13.63 53.01
CA ALA A 1148 12.46 -14.47 54.07
C ALA A 1148 13.90 -14.05 54.45
N ASP A 1149 14.33 -14.32 55.70
CA ASP A 1149 15.69 -14.05 56.15
C ASP A 1149 16.68 -15.09 55.60
N ASP A 1150 17.16 -14.87 54.37
CA ASP A 1150 17.96 -15.86 53.62
C ASP A 1150 19.29 -15.32 53.07
N SER A 1151 19.81 -14.24 53.66
CA SER A 1151 21.10 -13.59 53.32
C SER A 1151 21.22 -12.97 51.92
N LEU A 1152 20.19 -13.06 51.07
CA LEU A 1152 20.23 -12.56 49.68
C LEU A 1152 19.85 -11.08 49.52
N GLY A 1153 19.35 -10.41 50.57
CA GLY A 1153 19.17 -8.95 50.61
C GLY A 1153 18.19 -8.38 49.57
N ARG A 1154 17.08 -9.07 49.30
CA ARG A 1154 16.17 -8.80 48.17
C ARG A 1154 15.31 -7.54 48.31
N MET A 1155 15.11 -7.02 49.52
CA MET A 1155 14.41 -5.75 49.76
C MET A 1155 15.35 -4.54 49.82
N ASN A 1156 16.61 -4.73 50.21
CA ASN A 1156 17.57 -3.65 50.40
C ASN A 1156 18.99 -4.14 50.08
N GLY A 1157 19.63 -3.54 49.08
CA GLY A 1157 20.95 -3.94 48.61
C GLY A 1157 20.92 -4.37 47.15
N TYR A 1158 21.95 -5.10 46.73
CA TYR A 1158 22.10 -5.57 45.35
C TYR A 1158 21.30 -6.86 45.11
N VAL A 1159 20.50 -6.91 44.05
CA VAL A 1159 19.58 -8.02 43.75
C VAL A 1159 19.76 -8.51 42.32
N GLN A 1160 19.55 -9.81 42.10
CA GLN A 1160 19.59 -10.49 40.80
C GLN A 1160 18.31 -11.33 40.62
N ASN A 1161 17.68 -11.23 39.45
CA ASN A 1161 16.52 -12.02 39.05
C ASN A 1161 16.89 -12.92 37.87
N PHE A 1162 16.26 -14.08 37.71
CA PHE A 1162 16.60 -15.08 36.69
C PHE A 1162 15.38 -15.50 35.86
N TYR A 1163 15.63 -15.91 34.61
CA TYR A 1163 14.66 -16.57 33.75
C TYR A 1163 14.39 -18.03 34.22
N ASP A 1164 13.35 -18.66 33.66
CA ASP A 1164 13.01 -20.07 33.89
C ASP A 1164 14.12 -21.04 33.43
N ASN A 1165 14.90 -20.65 32.41
CA ASN A 1165 16.10 -21.37 31.98
C ASN A 1165 17.32 -21.18 32.91
N GLY A 1166 17.22 -20.34 33.96
CA GLY A 1166 18.27 -20.07 34.93
C GLY A 1166 19.26 -18.96 34.55
N THR A 1167 19.11 -18.33 33.38
CA THR A 1167 19.93 -17.20 32.95
C THR A 1167 19.57 -15.92 33.73
N LEU A 1168 20.56 -15.05 34.01
CA LEU A 1168 20.33 -13.75 34.68
C LEU A 1168 19.38 -12.90 33.82
N GLN A 1169 18.28 -12.42 34.39
CA GLN A 1169 17.28 -11.57 33.75
C GLN A 1169 17.51 -10.10 34.04
N SER A 1170 17.76 -9.73 35.29
CA SER A 1170 18.00 -8.34 35.68
C SER A 1170 18.82 -8.23 36.96
N GLU A 1171 19.56 -7.13 37.10
CA GLU A 1171 20.33 -6.82 38.31
C GLU A 1171 20.38 -5.32 38.62
N GLY A 1172 20.46 -4.98 39.91
CA GLY A 1172 20.53 -3.59 40.37
C GLY A 1172 20.41 -3.42 41.88
N ASN A 1173 20.35 -2.17 42.35
CA ASN A 1173 20.14 -1.87 43.76
C ASN A 1173 18.66 -1.66 44.09
N MET A 1174 18.25 -2.23 45.22
CA MET A 1174 16.93 -2.08 45.83
C MET A 1174 17.02 -1.21 47.10
N LYS A 1175 16.04 -0.35 47.29
CA LYS A 1175 15.88 0.50 48.48
C LYS A 1175 14.42 0.52 48.91
N ASN A 1176 14.15 0.05 50.11
CA ASN A 1176 12.80 -0.13 50.67
C ASN A 1176 11.90 -0.99 49.77
N GLY A 1177 12.46 -2.03 49.16
CA GLY A 1177 11.76 -2.92 48.23
C GLY A 1177 11.57 -2.34 46.83
N LEU A 1178 11.98 -1.09 46.55
CA LEU A 1178 11.87 -0.44 45.24
C LEU A 1178 13.21 -0.39 44.49
N PRO A 1179 13.20 -0.47 43.15
CA PRO A 1179 14.37 -0.22 42.31
C PRO A 1179 14.92 1.20 42.50
N ASP A 1180 16.23 1.32 42.74
CA ASP A 1180 16.92 2.60 42.94
C ASP A 1180 18.31 2.57 42.29
N GLY A 1181 18.67 3.64 41.56
CA GLY A 1181 19.97 3.74 40.89
C GLY A 1181 20.03 2.97 39.56
N VAL A 1182 21.23 2.54 39.16
CA VAL A 1182 21.47 1.89 37.86
C VAL A 1182 20.96 0.45 37.87
N TRP A 1183 20.20 0.07 36.85
CA TRP A 1183 19.68 -1.27 36.62
C TRP A 1183 20.07 -1.77 35.23
N LYS A 1184 20.28 -3.09 35.12
CA LYS A 1184 20.60 -3.79 33.88
C LYS A 1184 19.63 -4.94 33.65
N TYR A 1185 19.28 -5.19 32.39
CA TYR A 1185 18.40 -6.25 31.94
C TYR A 1185 19.06 -7.03 30.82
N TYR A 1186 18.87 -8.34 30.83
CA TYR A 1186 19.50 -9.27 29.90
C TYR A 1186 18.45 -10.09 29.17
N ASP A 1187 18.77 -10.61 28.00
CA ASP A 1187 17.94 -11.58 27.28
C ASP A 1187 18.08 -13.02 27.86
N PRO A 1188 17.29 -14.00 27.38
CA PRO A 1188 17.37 -15.38 27.85
C PRO A 1188 18.72 -16.09 27.66
N PHE A 1189 19.63 -15.55 26.83
CA PHE A 1189 21.01 -16.03 26.66
C PHE A 1189 22.04 -15.24 27.51
N GLY A 1190 21.59 -14.24 28.25
CA GLY A 1190 22.43 -13.49 29.19
C GLY A 1190 23.15 -12.31 28.55
N LYS A 1191 22.75 -11.91 27.33
CA LYS A 1191 23.28 -10.72 26.66
C LYS A 1191 22.57 -9.47 27.18
N LEU A 1192 23.33 -8.41 27.47
CA LEU A 1192 22.78 -7.15 27.98
C LEU A 1192 21.83 -6.53 26.93
N ASN A 1193 20.57 -6.34 27.31
CA ASN A 1193 19.53 -5.80 26.43
C ASN A 1193 19.16 -4.36 26.81
N GLN A 1194 19.07 -4.05 28.11
CA GLN A 1194 18.67 -2.70 28.56
C GLN A 1194 19.44 -2.25 29.80
N TYR A 1195 19.65 -0.95 29.96
CA TYR A 1195 20.05 -0.36 31.23
C TYR A 1195 19.67 1.12 31.35
N GLY A 1196 19.53 1.57 32.58
CA GLY A 1196 19.17 2.95 32.90
C GLY A 1196 19.05 3.19 34.40
N VAL A 1197 18.55 4.35 34.78
CA VAL A 1197 18.43 4.75 36.19
C VAL A 1197 16.97 4.71 36.64
N TYR A 1198 16.74 4.11 37.81
CA TYR A 1198 15.50 4.22 38.56
C TYR A 1198 15.60 5.24 39.68
N VAL A 1199 14.52 6.00 39.88
CA VAL A 1199 14.30 6.85 41.04
C VAL A 1199 12.90 6.56 41.58
N LEU A 1200 12.81 6.15 42.85
CA LEU A 1200 11.55 5.74 43.49
C LEU A 1200 10.81 4.63 42.72
N GLY A 1201 11.56 3.70 42.13
CA GLY A 1201 11.01 2.61 41.32
C GLY A 1201 10.45 3.02 39.95
N LYS A 1202 10.63 4.27 39.50
CA LYS A 1202 10.25 4.71 38.14
C LYS A 1202 11.48 5.03 37.28
N ARG A 1203 11.43 4.69 35.99
CA ARG A 1203 12.48 5.02 35.01
C ARG A 1203 12.72 6.53 34.97
N ASN A 1204 13.98 6.94 34.98
CA ASN A 1204 14.35 8.35 34.96
C ASN A 1204 15.65 8.56 34.18
N ALA A 1205 15.81 9.75 33.60
CA ALA A 1205 16.94 10.12 32.73
C ALA A 1205 17.06 9.21 31.50
N ARG A 1206 18.28 9.08 30.97
CA ARG A 1206 18.58 8.34 29.74
C ARG A 1206 18.55 6.83 29.98
N TRP A 1207 17.82 6.12 29.12
CA TRP A 1207 17.75 4.66 29.06
C TRP A 1207 18.27 4.18 27.71
N LEU A 1208 19.05 3.11 27.72
CA LEU A 1208 19.48 2.39 26.52
C LEU A 1208 18.80 1.03 26.50
N SER A 1209 18.30 0.64 25.33
CA SER A 1209 17.65 -0.65 25.09
C SER A 1209 17.98 -1.19 23.70
N GLY A 1210 18.06 -2.50 23.51
CA GLY A 1210 18.41 -3.13 22.24
C GLY A 1210 19.59 -4.10 22.36
N ASP A 1211 20.43 -4.20 21.34
CA ASP A 1211 21.53 -5.18 21.28
C ASP A 1211 22.85 -4.65 21.92
N LEU A 1212 22.81 -4.40 23.23
CA LEU A 1212 23.92 -3.73 23.95
C LEU A 1212 25.12 -4.65 24.25
N SER A 1213 24.99 -5.95 24.01
CA SER A 1213 26.05 -6.96 24.10
C SER A 1213 26.93 -7.06 22.85
N LYS A 1214 26.68 -6.22 21.84
CA LYS A 1214 27.31 -6.25 20.51
C LYS A 1214 26.92 -7.43 19.62
N THR A 1215 25.95 -8.24 20.04
CA THR A 1215 25.37 -9.30 19.20
C THR A 1215 23.89 -9.36 19.44
N LYS A 1216 23.10 -9.47 18.37
CA LYS A 1216 21.65 -9.60 18.46
C LYS A 1216 21.25 -10.90 19.15
N TYR A 1217 20.09 -10.91 19.79
CA TYR A 1217 19.49 -12.14 20.31
C TYR A 1217 19.05 -13.01 19.14
N LEU A 1218 19.59 -14.22 19.01
CA LEU A 1218 19.26 -15.13 17.90
C LEU A 1218 17.77 -15.51 17.86
N GLY A 1219 17.11 -15.57 19.01
CA GLY A 1219 15.67 -15.82 19.05
C GLY A 1219 14.83 -14.66 18.50
N ASP A 1220 15.36 -13.43 18.39
CA ASP A 1220 14.66 -12.32 17.71
C ASP A 1220 14.90 -12.36 16.18
N ILE A 1221 15.76 -13.27 15.69
CA ILE A 1221 16.08 -13.44 14.27
C ILE A 1221 15.24 -14.58 13.70
N CYS A 1222 14.10 -14.23 13.11
CA CYS A 1222 13.24 -15.18 12.42
C CYS A 1222 13.86 -15.52 11.04
N LEU A 1223 14.70 -16.56 10.95
CA LEU A 1223 15.33 -17.02 9.71
C LEU A 1223 14.80 -18.39 9.28
N ASN A 1224 14.43 -18.53 8.01
CA ASN A 1224 14.05 -19.83 7.44
C ASN A 1224 15.22 -20.84 7.56
N PRO A 1225 15.08 -21.94 8.33
CA PRO A 1225 16.16 -22.91 8.50
C PRO A 1225 16.51 -23.65 7.20
N ASN A 1226 15.71 -23.49 6.14
CA ASN A 1226 15.98 -24.03 4.81
C ASN A 1226 16.73 -23.06 3.88
N LEU A 1227 17.22 -21.91 4.39
CA LEU A 1227 18.05 -20.99 3.61
C LEU A 1227 19.36 -21.66 3.17
N PRO A 1228 19.79 -21.47 1.90
CA PRO A 1228 21.18 -21.75 1.54
C PRO A 1228 22.10 -20.83 2.37
N ASP A 1229 23.18 -21.39 2.91
CA ASP A 1229 24.20 -20.66 3.68
C ASP A 1229 23.70 -20.02 5.01
N LEU A 1230 22.76 -20.70 5.69
CA LEU A 1230 22.14 -20.27 6.96
C LEU A 1230 23.14 -19.77 8.02
N GLU A 1231 24.28 -20.45 8.20
CA GLU A 1231 25.29 -20.06 9.20
C GLU A 1231 25.90 -18.68 8.90
N GLU A 1232 26.10 -18.36 7.62
CA GLU A 1232 26.65 -17.08 7.17
C GLU A 1232 25.60 -15.96 7.33
N GLU A 1233 24.34 -16.24 6.98
CA GLU A 1233 23.22 -15.30 7.15
C GLU A 1233 22.93 -15.02 8.63
N MET A 1234 22.99 -16.04 9.50
CA MET A 1234 22.89 -15.88 10.96
C MET A 1234 24.00 -14.97 11.49
N LYS A 1235 25.26 -15.25 11.14
CA LYS A 1235 26.42 -14.43 11.55
C LYS A 1235 26.28 -12.99 11.05
N TYR A 1236 25.81 -12.78 9.83
CA TYR A 1236 25.58 -11.46 9.27
C TYR A 1236 24.51 -10.68 10.05
N ARG A 1237 23.36 -11.31 10.34
CA ARG A 1237 22.24 -10.66 11.07
C ARG A 1237 22.51 -10.44 12.54
N GLU A 1238 23.27 -11.32 13.20
CA GLU A 1238 23.70 -11.13 14.60
C GLU A 1238 24.50 -9.85 14.81
N ASN A 1239 25.17 -9.38 13.76
CA ASN A 1239 25.98 -8.17 13.75
C ASN A 1239 25.19 -6.93 13.29
N LEU A 1240 23.90 -7.04 13.01
CA LEU A 1240 23.01 -5.89 12.77
C LEU A 1240 22.32 -5.55 14.09
N LEU A 1241 22.89 -4.58 14.82
CA LEU A 1241 22.44 -4.20 16.15
C LEU A 1241 21.44 -3.05 16.09
N ASP A 1242 20.33 -3.22 16.80
CA ASP A 1242 19.33 -2.18 16.97
C ASP A 1242 19.49 -1.57 18.36
N ILE A 1243 19.70 -0.26 18.46
CA ILE A 1243 19.81 0.45 19.74
C ILE A 1243 18.79 1.59 19.79
N LYS A 1244 17.95 1.58 20.81
CA LYS A 1244 17.05 2.67 21.17
C LYS A 1244 17.57 3.41 22.39
N ILE A 1245 17.56 4.74 22.34
CA ILE A 1245 17.79 5.62 23.47
C ILE A 1245 16.48 6.34 23.78
N THR A 1246 15.98 6.20 25.02
CA THR A 1246 14.78 6.91 25.48
C THR A 1246 15.11 7.77 26.68
N ASN A 1247 14.64 9.02 26.69
CA ASN A 1247 14.77 9.89 27.86
C ASN A 1247 13.47 9.88 28.66
N TYR A 1248 13.55 9.46 29.92
CA TYR A 1248 12.43 9.36 30.84
C TYR A 1248 12.47 10.45 31.93
N LYS A 1249 11.29 10.89 32.38
CA LYS A 1249 11.13 11.70 33.59
C LYS A 1249 10.05 11.08 34.47
N MET A 1250 10.46 10.49 35.60
CA MET A 1250 9.56 9.83 36.56
C MET A 1250 8.58 8.82 35.90
N GLY A 1251 9.07 8.00 34.97
CA GLY A 1251 8.31 6.99 34.24
C GLY A 1251 7.71 7.47 32.91
N LYS A 1252 7.63 8.78 32.65
CA LYS A 1252 7.11 9.32 31.38
C LYS A 1252 8.22 9.43 30.33
N ALA A 1253 8.07 8.76 29.19
CA ALA A 1253 8.95 8.95 28.03
C ALA A 1253 8.78 10.38 27.48
N LEU A 1254 9.88 11.07 27.23
CA LEU A 1254 9.90 12.43 26.68
C LEU A 1254 10.28 12.45 25.20
N ASN A 1255 11.24 11.61 24.82
CA ASN A 1255 11.61 11.34 23.43
C ASN A 1255 12.39 10.03 23.30
N SER A 1256 12.45 9.50 22.08
CA SER A 1256 13.23 8.33 21.72
C SER A 1256 14.03 8.54 20.44
N GLN A 1257 15.20 7.92 20.36
CA GLN A 1257 16.09 7.90 19.21
C GLN A 1257 16.45 6.44 18.89
N TYR A 1258 16.48 6.09 17.61
CA TYR A 1258 16.78 4.74 17.14
C TYR A 1258 18.04 4.74 16.26
N TYR A 1259 18.87 3.72 16.44
CA TYR A 1259 20.16 3.56 15.79
C TYR A 1259 20.30 2.13 15.27
N ASP A 1260 20.51 1.98 13.96
CA ASP A 1260 20.83 0.70 13.33
C ASP A 1260 22.34 0.65 13.08
N ILE A 1261 23.02 -0.30 13.72
CA ILE A 1261 24.48 -0.41 13.70
C ILE A 1261 24.86 -1.73 13.03
N ASN A 1262 25.55 -1.65 11.89
CA ASN A 1262 26.10 -2.83 11.24
C ASN A 1262 27.54 -3.08 11.72
N MET A 1263 27.69 -4.03 12.65
CA MET A 1263 28.96 -4.47 13.23
C MET A 1263 29.80 -5.36 12.29
N ASN A 1264 29.23 -5.89 11.20
CA ASN A 1264 30.00 -6.61 10.17
C ASN A 1264 31.09 -5.73 9.52
N ARG A 1265 31.06 -4.41 9.78
CA ARG A 1265 32.07 -3.43 9.34
C ARG A 1265 33.35 -3.40 10.18
N PHE A 1266 33.41 -4.11 11.31
CA PHE A 1266 34.50 -4.02 12.29
C PHE A 1266 35.18 -5.37 12.62
N ILE A 1267 34.87 -6.44 11.88
CA ILE A 1267 35.26 -7.81 12.24
C ILE A 1267 36.61 -8.28 11.64
N ASP A 1268 37.25 -7.52 10.75
CA ASP A 1268 38.47 -8.00 10.08
C ASP A 1268 39.77 -7.51 10.74
N ASP A 1269 40.50 -8.44 11.37
CA ASP A 1269 41.97 -8.64 11.26
C ASP A 1269 42.54 -9.71 12.23
N GLU A 1270 41.77 -10.28 13.18
CA GLU A 1270 42.34 -11.23 14.17
C GLU A 1270 42.34 -12.72 13.76
N GLU A 1271 41.46 -13.17 12.86
CA GLU A 1271 41.33 -14.62 12.57
C GLU A 1271 42.28 -15.17 11.50
N GLU A 1272 42.91 -14.36 10.63
CA GLU A 1272 43.89 -14.87 9.66
C GLU A 1272 45.25 -15.25 10.28
N SER A 1273 45.48 -14.97 11.58
CA SER A 1273 46.79 -15.18 12.22
C SER A 1273 46.98 -16.54 12.92
N VAL A 1274 45.94 -17.38 12.98
CA VAL A 1274 45.99 -18.65 13.75
C VAL A 1274 46.32 -19.86 12.88
N ASP A 1275 46.04 -19.82 11.57
CA ASP A 1275 46.27 -20.96 10.66
C ASP A 1275 47.70 -21.02 10.07
N GLU A 1276 48.55 -20.00 10.26
CA GLU A 1276 49.96 -20.03 9.81
C GLU A 1276 50.97 -20.55 10.86
N MET A 1277 50.51 -21.00 12.03
CA MET A 1277 51.40 -21.53 13.10
C MET A 1277 51.30 -23.04 13.37
N GLU A 1278 50.77 -23.83 12.42
CA GLU A 1278 50.86 -25.32 12.48
C GLU A 1278 51.68 -25.97 11.34
N GLU A 1279 52.41 -25.20 10.54
CA GLU A 1279 53.45 -25.74 9.62
C GLU A 1279 54.84 -25.11 9.87
N GLU A 1280 55.48 -25.43 11.01
CA GLU A 1280 56.96 -25.53 11.14
C GLU A 1280 57.40 -26.62 12.13
#